data_AF-A0A520LE91-F1
#
_entry.id   AF-A0A520LE91-F1
#
_cell.length_a   1.000
_cell.length_b   1.000
_cell.length_c   1.000
_cell.angle_alpha   90.00
_cell.angle_beta   90.00
_cell.angle_gamma   90.00
#
_symmetry.space_group_name_H-M   'P 1'
#
loop_
_entity.id
_entity.type
_entity.pdbx_description
1 polymer ?
#
loop_
_entity_poly.entity_id
_entity_poly.type
_entity_poly.pdbx_seq_one_letter_code
_entity_poly.pdbx_strand_id
1 'polypeptide(L)'
;MKKAKSLITLISISFGAPLPGDEQLPIISADFKISVFAQDPLVRNPCAITFDQQGRLCVGMGPQYRSPTKDTPGDSVWILSDEDSDGEAESRKQFATGFNSIQGLAWKGQDLWVANAPDLTIVRDLNGDDIADEYTRVYTDLGNLEHGLHGLNFGPDGKLYMSKGNSKGLTEPPERVAPAPFRELWGIADSAHFEDPTPIIFTSETYKKNYHNPRDDWGISGGILRCKDDGSQLEIISRGFRNPWDIAFDDRFDWLGTDNDQTMGDKIIAPFFGSHFGWGHAWSFDWKGDGHLPTAPSSGPLFEGSGTGIVFCKVPGYPEKYQNVFFYNDWLNRETRIYRTKWDGAWRKADRENLEILAHAEGGRTMPKSSGRSFDPVDIEIGPDGAIWISSWGRQYGAHFEEGKIANEGRIYRLWPRAFSPSNGNNTLPVWGNDSAQDLIGKLGSHLPVWRTNAQEELIRRGKEILPLLLKRLSKDGNTTSLETWLIWTIGRISPDQNWFDLNTNQKIQSLRLQAFHQTITQEVVEALNDPEPRVRLEAVLTLRQGDAQGKTAALIDLASRETDRIVFYATWGALMELMPEKNRRDLLDDERASIRLAAFLGLLEQDALSEAEIKPFLNDPSPLISGLAKKRLGGKYQFEHRGKPLTKNRALQKQTGPIVIPFSNLRASSGNKYRAGLLQIGAQLYTDRGYSITQIPPELEQLTFIQTACSDADTQNDFKLSFSLSYPSTVYLIDDARGEALPDWAKGKWKKTSLLVNSTNPKRLKVYEAELPAGHVEFGANRDGLTARKGGYLIAVRPKLLKPDGSISDESSILPLLENANTRRGRDLFFSTNGANCSSCHQVGQLGNNHAPDLSEIGSRADAKSLIQSIIDPSANIVEGFYAQTISMKNGQTHAGVILQERAQSLTLATPGGGKITIQRNEIESQKRLLVSAMPAGFSASLTSQQIADLTAYLLTLKKPKAISKDQTQSGSFKFQLSEDKLELSLGKQPITTYLLDHEILSRRAFINLKSRSGKPVTRNFPPKRPEDLSPGYKGKGGVDHPVMHPGLWISFGWLDGQDYWRLKSKVQFESFLEKPSVKQGVASFSTRDRYLDEQGQKTICLQDSHYRFQETKDGILLNWDTTFYNNKRDFSFGDQEESGLGLRIASPLRVEGGNGQILNNRGEKNGAQTWGKNFQWIDYSGEIAGDRVGVIIAPHPENPLPTWSHSRDYGVLVSNPFVKQPKERREPYQKTLIKKGQKLRLRYAILIHDGNHPISEMANAILIAR
;
A
#
# COMPACT_ATOMS: atom_id res chain seq x y z
N MET A 1 0.37 68.90 35.88
CA MET A 1 1.80 69.11 36.20
C MET A 1 2.66 68.12 35.42
N LYS A 2 3.67 68.65 34.71
CA LYS A 2 4.97 68.08 34.26
C LYS A 2 5.06 66.65 33.66
N LYS A 3 5.30 66.62 32.34
CA LYS A 3 6.44 66.07 31.56
C LYS A 3 7.25 64.84 32.06
N ALA A 4 7.53 63.98 31.05
CA ALA A 4 8.79 63.27 30.69
C ALA A 4 8.82 61.74 30.95
N LYS A 5 8.80 60.92 29.87
CA LYS A 5 9.92 60.16 29.21
C LYS A 5 10.32 58.89 30.01
N SER A 6 10.47 57.68 29.47
CA SER A 6 10.96 57.23 28.15
C SER A 6 10.65 55.74 27.88
N LEU A 7 10.51 55.41 26.58
CA LEU A 7 10.71 54.15 25.81
C LEU A 7 10.88 52.79 26.55
N ILE A 8 10.13 51.78 26.08
CA ILE A 8 10.61 50.73 25.16
C ILE A 8 9.41 50.18 24.36
N THR A 9 9.58 50.12 23.04
CA THR A 9 8.65 49.56 22.05
C THR A 9 8.75 48.03 22.05
N LEU A 10 7.65 47.33 22.26
CA LEU A 10 7.44 45.96 21.78
C LEU A 10 6.11 45.94 21.03
N ILE A 11 6.22 45.87 19.70
CA ILE A 11 5.12 45.61 18.79
C ILE A 11 4.71 44.15 19.02
N SER A 12 3.62 43.94 19.75
CA SER A 12 2.86 42.69 19.70
C SER A 12 1.73 42.88 18.69
N ILE A 13 1.97 42.46 17.46
CA ILE A 13 0.90 42.10 16.52
C ILE A 13 0.24 40.86 17.13
N SER A 14 -0.90 41.03 17.78
CA SER A 14 -1.75 39.91 18.14
C SER A 14 -2.34 39.37 16.84
N PHE A 15 -1.81 38.26 16.36
CA PHE A 15 -2.56 37.36 15.48
C PHE A 15 -3.76 36.88 16.29
N GLY A 16 -4.93 37.45 15.99
CA GLY A 16 -6.19 36.99 16.55
C GLY A 16 -6.40 35.53 16.15
N ALA A 17 -6.69 34.68 17.14
CA ALA A 17 -7.21 33.35 16.87
C ALA A 17 -8.53 33.47 16.09
N PRO A 18 -8.77 32.62 15.07
CA PRO A 18 -10.00 32.69 14.30
C PRO A 18 -11.21 32.36 15.18
N LEU A 19 -12.29 33.12 14.98
CA LEU A 19 -13.58 32.90 15.64
C LEU A 19 -14.22 31.58 15.13
N PRO A 20 -15.13 30.94 15.87
CA PRO A 20 -15.70 29.62 15.54
C PRO A 20 -16.54 29.52 14.25
N GLY A 21 -16.58 30.55 13.40
CA GLY A 21 -17.21 30.55 12.07
C GLY A 21 -16.23 30.35 10.90
N ASP A 22 -14.92 30.33 11.16
CA ASP A 22 -13.86 30.42 10.13
C ASP A 22 -13.52 29.08 9.44
N GLU A 23 -13.94 27.94 10.00
CA GLU A 23 -13.63 26.61 9.47
C GLU A 23 -14.47 26.20 8.25
N GLN A 24 -15.30 27.10 7.71
CA GLN A 24 -16.12 26.79 6.54
C GLN A 24 -15.41 27.15 5.23
N LEU A 25 -14.82 28.34 5.11
CA LEU A 25 -14.24 28.82 3.86
C LEU A 25 -12.76 28.41 3.73
N PRO A 26 -12.25 28.20 2.49
CA PRO A 26 -10.80 28.11 2.29
C PRO A 26 -10.10 29.41 2.66
N ILE A 27 -8.82 29.30 3.00
CA ILE A 27 -7.94 30.46 3.03
C ILE A 27 -7.63 30.85 1.60
N ILE A 28 -7.76 32.14 1.30
CA ILE A 28 -7.54 32.71 -0.03
C ILE A 28 -6.42 33.73 0.02
N SER A 29 -5.83 34.04 -1.14
CA SER A 29 -4.94 35.18 -1.31
C SER A 29 -5.55 36.47 -0.74
N ALA A 30 -4.76 37.26 -0.03
CA ALA A 30 -5.25 38.42 0.75
C ALA A 30 -6.01 39.46 -0.10
N ASP A 31 -5.68 39.56 -1.38
CA ASP A 31 -6.31 40.46 -2.34
C ASP A 31 -7.51 39.87 -3.08
N PHE A 32 -7.98 38.68 -2.69
CA PHE A 32 -9.23 38.09 -3.18
C PHE A 32 -10.39 38.26 -2.18
N LYS A 33 -11.62 38.20 -2.71
CA LYS A 33 -12.86 37.93 -1.99
C LYS A 33 -13.38 36.55 -2.35
N ILE A 34 -14.17 35.97 -1.45
CA ILE A 34 -14.84 34.69 -1.64
C ILE A 34 -16.28 34.80 -1.13
N SER A 35 -17.21 34.15 -1.83
CA SER A 35 -18.56 33.83 -1.36
C SER A 35 -18.88 32.36 -1.65
N VAL A 36 -19.92 31.84 -0.99
CA VAL A 36 -20.48 30.52 -1.29
C VAL A 36 -21.72 30.75 -2.13
N PHE A 37 -21.70 30.33 -3.40
CA PHE A 37 -22.88 30.47 -4.26
C PHE A 37 -23.94 29.42 -3.91
N ALA A 38 -23.52 28.18 -3.67
CA ALA A 38 -24.42 27.10 -3.32
C ALA A 38 -23.75 26.12 -2.34
N GLN A 39 -24.56 25.53 -1.46
CA GLN A 39 -24.11 24.51 -0.52
C GLN A 39 -25.20 23.45 -0.26
N ASP A 40 -24.89 22.44 0.54
CA ASP A 40 -25.87 21.47 1.04
C ASP A 40 -27.11 22.19 1.64
N PRO A 41 -28.35 21.81 1.26
CA PRO A 41 -28.77 20.65 0.46
C PRO A 41 -28.84 20.86 -1.08
N LEU A 42 -28.60 22.06 -1.60
CA LEU A 42 -28.69 22.37 -3.03
C LEU A 42 -27.61 21.67 -3.86
N VAL A 43 -26.43 21.43 -3.29
CA VAL A 43 -25.34 20.69 -3.94
C VAL A 43 -24.76 19.62 -3.01
N ARG A 44 -24.64 18.38 -3.49
CA ARG A 44 -24.08 17.24 -2.73
C ARG A 44 -23.16 16.43 -3.63
N ASN A 45 -21.90 16.27 -3.22
CA ASN A 45 -20.88 15.60 -4.04
C ASN A 45 -20.82 16.14 -5.50
N PRO A 46 -20.69 17.48 -5.70
CA PRO A 46 -20.59 18.06 -7.05
C PRO A 46 -19.27 17.64 -7.70
N CYS A 47 -19.31 17.04 -8.88
CA CYS A 47 -18.13 16.50 -9.56
C CYS A 47 -17.65 17.34 -10.74
N ALA A 48 -18.56 17.99 -11.45
CA ALA A 48 -18.26 18.81 -12.61
C ALA A 48 -19.23 20.00 -12.71
N ILE A 49 -18.78 21.12 -13.25
CA ILE A 49 -19.57 22.33 -13.46
C ILE A 49 -19.40 22.87 -14.88
N THR A 50 -20.43 23.55 -15.39
CA THR A 50 -20.35 24.33 -16.63
C THR A 50 -21.43 25.41 -16.61
N PHE A 51 -21.47 26.28 -17.61
CA PHE A 51 -22.52 27.29 -17.76
C PHE A 51 -23.35 27.02 -19.02
N ASP A 52 -24.67 27.17 -18.91
CA ASP A 52 -25.54 27.08 -20.07
C ASP A 52 -25.48 28.33 -20.95
N GLN A 53 -26.20 28.30 -22.07
CA GLN A 53 -26.29 29.43 -23.00
C GLN A 53 -26.90 30.72 -22.40
N GLN A 54 -27.62 30.64 -21.28
CA GLN A 54 -28.10 31.78 -20.50
C GLN A 54 -27.09 32.25 -19.42
N GLY A 55 -25.97 31.54 -19.24
CA GLY A 55 -25.01 31.83 -18.18
C GLY A 55 -25.43 31.30 -16.80
N ARG A 56 -26.41 30.39 -16.71
CA ARG A 56 -26.78 29.73 -15.46
C ARG A 56 -25.82 28.59 -15.15
N LEU A 57 -25.49 28.40 -13.88
CA LEU A 57 -24.59 27.35 -13.45
C LEU A 57 -25.26 25.97 -13.53
N CYS A 58 -24.65 25.07 -14.28
CA CYS A 58 -25.01 23.66 -14.35
C CYS A 58 -24.03 22.84 -13.51
N VAL A 59 -24.54 21.95 -12.66
CA VAL A 59 -23.73 21.13 -11.74
C VAL A 59 -24.07 19.66 -11.91
N GLY A 60 -23.07 18.87 -12.33
CA GLY A 60 -23.12 17.41 -12.35
C GLY A 60 -22.76 16.86 -10.97
N MET A 61 -23.66 16.10 -10.36
CA MET A 61 -23.49 15.59 -9.01
C MET A 61 -24.24 14.28 -8.78
N GLY A 62 -23.79 13.48 -7.81
CA GLY A 62 -24.53 12.30 -7.39
C GLY A 62 -23.73 11.26 -6.61
N PRO A 63 -24.32 10.09 -6.37
CA PRO A 63 -23.75 9.09 -5.47
C PRO A 63 -22.83 8.07 -6.17
N GLN A 64 -22.61 8.16 -7.48
CA GLN A 64 -21.91 7.10 -8.21
C GLN A 64 -20.43 7.01 -7.86
N TYR A 65 -19.80 8.11 -7.44
CA TYR A 65 -18.40 8.06 -7.00
C TYR A 65 -18.29 7.76 -5.50
N ARG A 66 -17.40 6.91 -4.97
CA ARG A 66 -16.41 6.04 -5.65
C ARG A 66 -16.78 4.56 -5.66
N SER A 67 -17.72 4.12 -4.81
CA SER A 67 -18.03 2.70 -4.61
C SER A 67 -19.49 2.38 -4.90
N PRO A 68 -19.96 2.59 -6.14
CA PRO A 68 -21.33 2.33 -6.51
C PRO A 68 -21.61 0.83 -6.58
N THR A 69 -22.83 0.47 -6.22
CA THR A 69 -23.44 -0.82 -6.52
C THR A 69 -24.28 -0.70 -7.79
N LYS A 70 -24.71 -1.84 -8.35
CA LYS A 70 -25.63 -1.86 -9.49
C LYS A 70 -26.89 -1.02 -9.21
N ASP A 71 -27.37 -1.07 -7.97
CA ASP A 71 -28.60 -0.43 -7.52
C ASP A 71 -28.42 1.00 -6.98
N THR A 72 -27.18 1.51 -6.92
CA THR A 72 -26.93 2.90 -6.51
C THR A 72 -27.64 3.86 -7.48
N PRO A 73 -28.43 4.86 -7.02
CA PRO A 73 -29.12 5.79 -7.91
C PRO A 73 -28.16 6.54 -8.85
N GLY A 74 -28.56 6.81 -10.09
CA GLY A 74 -27.71 7.52 -11.05
C GLY A 74 -27.33 8.94 -10.60
N ASP A 75 -26.23 9.46 -11.13
CA ASP A 75 -25.92 10.89 -11.00
C ASP A 75 -26.89 11.72 -11.85
N SER A 76 -26.91 13.03 -11.62
CA SER A 76 -27.79 13.98 -12.31
C SER A 76 -27.11 15.32 -12.55
N VAL A 77 -27.58 16.05 -13.56
CA VAL A 77 -27.21 17.43 -13.81
C VAL A 77 -28.35 18.34 -13.34
N TRP A 78 -27.99 19.39 -12.61
CA TRP A 78 -28.92 20.37 -12.06
C TRP A 78 -28.55 21.77 -12.53
N ILE A 79 -29.54 22.59 -12.85
CA ILE A 79 -29.39 24.03 -13.10
C ILE A 79 -29.70 24.74 -11.79
N LEU A 80 -28.80 25.62 -11.34
CA LEU A 80 -28.98 26.44 -10.13
C LEU A 80 -29.51 27.83 -10.51
N SER A 81 -30.37 28.39 -9.67
CA SER A 81 -30.99 29.69 -9.87
C SER A 81 -30.75 30.61 -8.68
N ASP A 82 -30.30 31.83 -9.00
CA ASP A 82 -30.17 33.00 -8.14
C ASP A 82 -31.30 33.96 -8.55
N GLU A 83 -32.41 33.90 -7.82
CA GLU A 83 -33.68 34.56 -8.16
C GLU A 83 -33.70 36.04 -7.78
N ASP A 84 -32.92 36.45 -6.78
CA ASP A 84 -32.85 37.83 -6.29
C ASP A 84 -31.55 38.57 -6.67
N SER A 85 -30.65 37.88 -7.37
CA SER A 85 -29.37 38.40 -7.88
C SER A 85 -28.41 38.85 -6.78
N ASP A 86 -28.47 38.24 -5.60
CA ASP A 86 -27.56 38.54 -4.48
C ASP A 86 -26.21 37.79 -4.58
N GLY A 87 -26.11 36.81 -5.49
CA GLY A 87 -24.93 36.00 -5.70
C GLY A 87 -24.85 34.73 -4.87
N GLU A 88 -25.96 34.31 -4.28
CA GLU A 88 -26.24 32.97 -3.75
C GLU A 88 -27.37 32.32 -4.57
N ALA A 89 -27.53 30.99 -4.45
CA ALA A 89 -28.61 30.27 -5.14
C ALA A 89 -29.70 29.86 -4.15
N GLU A 90 -30.95 30.15 -4.47
CA GLU A 90 -32.11 29.78 -3.64
C GLU A 90 -32.70 28.44 -4.06
N SER A 91 -32.61 28.12 -5.35
CA SER A 91 -33.32 26.99 -5.94
C SER A 91 -32.49 26.23 -6.97
N ARG A 92 -32.96 25.02 -7.31
CA ARG A 92 -32.36 24.17 -8.34
C ARG A 92 -33.43 23.42 -9.12
N LYS A 93 -33.15 23.17 -10.39
CA LYS A 93 -34.00 22.38 -11.29
C LYS A 93 -33.22 21.20 -11.86
N GLN A 94 -33.81 20.01 -11.85
CA GLN A 94 -33.17 18.81 -12.40
C GLN A 94 -33.27 18.86 -13.91
N PHE A 95 -32.13 19.02 -14.59
CA PHE A 95 -32.09 19.08 -16.04
C PHE A 95 -32.03 17.67 -16.65
N ALA A 96 -31.12 16.83 -16.15
CA ALA A 96 -30.93 15.47 -16.68
C ALA A 96 -30.54 14.47 -15.57
N THR A 97 -30.87 13.19 -15.74
CA THR A 97 -30.64 12.14 -14.73
C THR A 97 -30.32 10.78 -15.35
N GLY A 98 -30.05 9.80 -14.50
CA GLY A 98 -29.81 8.41 -14.91
C GLY A 98 -28.37 8.12 -15.34
N PHE A 99 -27.44 9.05 -15.11
CA PHE A 99 -26.03 8.87 -15.45
C PHE A 99 -25.32 7.94 -14.47
N ASN A 100 -24.17 7.41 -14.88
CA ASN A 100 -23.22 6.83 -13.94
C ASN A 100 -22.34 7.95 -13.33
N SER A 101 -21.07 7.71 -13.00
CA SER A 101 -20.18 8.74 -12.41
C SER A 101 -19.91 9.89 -13.39
N ILE A 102 -20.52 11.06 -13.18
CA ILE A 102 -20.26 12.28 -13.98
C ILE A 102 -18.86 12.84 -13.66
N GLN A 103 -18.11 13.17 -14.70
CA GLN A 103 -16.68 13.47 -14.61
C GLN A 103 -16.21 14.66 -15.46
N GLY A 104 -17.09 15.19 -16.32
CA GLY A 104 -16.86 16.39 -17.12
C GLY A 104 -18.15 16.83 -17.81
N LEU A 105 -18.30 18.13 -18.01
CA LEU A 105 -19.46 18.75 -18.66
C LEU A 105 -18.98 19.80 -19.68
N ALA A 106 -19.68 19.92 -20.81
CA ALA A 106 -19.48 21.02 -21.74
C ALA A 106 -20.79 21.38 -22.45
N TRP A 107 -21.12 22.67 -22.49
CA TRP A 107 -22.32 23.17 -23.18
C TRP A 107 -21.94 23.79 -24.54
N LYS A 108 -22.65 23.39 -25.61
CA LYS A 108 -22.55 24.01 -26.94
C LYS A 108 -23.93 24.02 -27.59
N GLY A 109 -24.40 25.18 -28.03
CA GLY A 109 -25.74 25.33 -28.60
C GLY A 109 -26.82 24.88 -27.62
N GLN A 110 -27.62 23.89 -28.04
CA GLN A 110 -28.67 23.25 -27.23
C GLN A 110 -28.18 21.95 -26.57
N ASP A 111 -26.91 21.58 -26.78
CA ASP A 111 -26.36 20.29 -26.41
C ASP A 111 -25.53 20.43 -25.14
N LEU A 112 -25.89 19.66 -24.11
CA LEU A 112 -25.02 19.40 -22.98
C LEU A 112 -24.31 18.07 -23.18
N TRP A 113 -22.98 18.12 -23.26
CA TRP A 113 -22.13 16.94 -23.27
C TRP A 113 -21.79 16.52 -21.84
N VAL A 114 -21.96 15.24 -21.55
CA VAL A 114 -21.77 14.63 -20.23
C VAL A 114 -20.80 13.46 -20.35
N ALA A 115 -19.60 13.61 -19.80
CA ALA A 115 -18.68 12.50 -19.61
C ALA A 115 -19.10 11.72 -18.35
N ASN A 116 -19.66 10.51 -18.53
CA ASN A 116 -20.19 9.70 -17.44
C ASN A 116 -19.77 8.23 -17.55
N ALA A 117 -18.73 7.80 -16.85
CA ALA A 117 -18.11 6.49 -17.05
C ALA A 117 -19.11 5.30 -17.03
N PRO A 118 -19.20 4.44 -18.05
CA PRO A 118 -18.28 4.30 -19.18
C PRO A 118 -18.74 5.03 -20.46
N ASP A 119 -19.70 5.93 -20.39
CA ASP A 119 -20.35 6.56 -21.54
C ASP A 119 -19.91 8.02 -21.73
N LEU A 120 -20.01 8.49 -22.98
CA LEU A 120 -20.09 9.92 -23.32
C LEU A 120 -21.48 10.16 -23.91
N THR A 121 -22.25 11.08 -23.31
CA THR A 121 -23.66 11.29 -23.64
C THR A 121 -23.91 12.76 -23.99
N ILE A 122 -24.72 13.04 -25.02
CA ILE A 122 -25.30 14.36 -25.28
C ILE A 122 -26.73 14.35 -24.75
N VAL A 123 -27.16 15.41 -24.07
CA VAL A 123 -28.55 15.60 -23.66
C VAL A 123 -29.11 16.95 -24.14
N ARG A 124 -30.39 16.96 -24.49
CA ARG A 124 -31.08 18.14 -25.08
C ARG A 124 -32.45 18.34 -24.45
N ASP A 125 -32.78 19.60 -24.19
CA ASP A 125 -34.14 20.07 -23.98
C ASP A 125 -34.70 20.52 -25.33
N LEU A 126 -35.76 19.87 -25.80
CA LEU A 126 -36.37 20.13 -27.11
C LEU A 126 -37.58 21.05 -27.02
N ASN A 127 -38.08 21.31 -25.80
CA ASN A 127 -39.35 21.99 -25.58
C ASN A 127 -39.21 23.31 -24.80
N GLY A 128 -38.01 23.58 -24.25
CA GLY A 128 -37.66 24.82 -23.56
C GLY A 128 -38.12 24.87 -22.09
N ASP A 129 -38.45 23.73 -21.49
CA ASP A 129 -38.87 23.64 -20.09
C ASP A 129 -37.70 23.38 -19.13
N ASP A 130 -36.44 23.48 -19.56
CA ASP A 130 -35.23 23.15 -18.80
C ASP A 130 -35.22 21.70 -18.27
N ILE A 131 -35.81 20.75 -19.01
CA ILE A 131 -35.73 19.31 -18.75
C ILE A 131 -35.27 18.62 -20.03
N ALA A 132 -34.29 17.72 -19.91
CA ALA A 132 -33.79 16.98 -21.06
C ALA A 132 -34.82 15.94 -21.56
N ASP A 133 -35.21 16.07 -22.82
CA ASP A 133 -36.11 15.17 -23.54
C ASP A 133 -35.36 14.02 -24.22
N GLU A 134 -34.16 14.31 -24.73
CA GLU A 134 -33.36 13.40 -25.57
C GLU A 134 -31.97 13.15 -24.98
N TYR A 135 -31.53 11.89 -25.03
CA TYR A 135 -30.22 11.41 -24.58
C TYR A 135 -29.57 10.63 -25.72
N THR A 136 -28.49 11.16 -26.31
CA THR A 136 -27.69 10.46 -27.31
C THR A 136 -26.43 9.92 -26.67
N ARG A 137 -26.32 8.60 -26.49
CA ARG A 137 -25.08 7.95 -26.08
C ARG A 137 -24.15 7.90 -27.30
N VAL A 138 -23.13 8.76 -27.30
CA VAL A 138 -22.18 8.93 -28.41
C VAL A 138 -21.16 7.79 -28.41
N TYR A 139 -20.55 7.53 -27.26
CA TYR A 139 -19.60 6.43 -27.06
C TYR A 139 -19.95 5.66 -25.79
N THR A 140 -19.49 4.41 -25.71
CA THR A 140 -19.61 3.57 -24.53
C THR A 140 -18.31 2.81 -24.25
N ASP A 141 -18.30 2.06 -23.16
CA ASP A 141 -17.19 1.21 -22.73
C ASP A 141 -15.86 1.97 -22.58
N LEU A 142 -15.93 3.25 -22.22
CA LEU A 142 -14.78 4.15 -22.01
C LEU A 142 -14.02 3.88 -20.70
N GLY A 143 -14.05 2.66 -20.18
CA GLY A 143 -13.43 2.29 -18.92
C GLY A 143 -14.26 2.60 -17.67
N ASN A 144 -13.65 2.40 -16.51
CA ASN A 144 -14.34 2.51 -15.22
C ASN A 144 -14.33 3.97 -14.70
N LEU A 145 -14.88 4.18 -13.50
CA LEU A 145 -14.96 5.50 -12.86
C LEU A 145 -13.61 6.03 -12.33
N GLU A 146 -12.55 5.24 -12.35
CA GLU A 146 -11.18 5.66 -12.08
C GLU A 146 -10.46 5.91 -13.40
N HIS A 147 -9.67 6.97 -13.48
CA HIS A 147 -8.92 7.31 -14.70
C HIS A 147 -9.82 7.38 -15.96
N GLY A 148 -11.03 7.92 -15.76
CA GLY A 148 -12.10 7.96 -16.74
C GLY A 148 -11.92 9.06 -17.77
N LEU A 149 -13.00 9.36 -18.49
CA LEU A 149 -13.09 10.46 -19.44
C LEU A 149 -13.48 11.74 -18.69
N HIS A 150 -12.75 12.83 -18.91
CA HIS A 150 -12.94 14.09 -18.20
C HIS A 150 -12.86 15.29 -19.16
N GLY A 151 -11.97 16.27 -18.90
CA GLY A 151 -11.85 17.62 -19.49
C GLY A 151 -12.41 17.85 -20.89
N LEU A 152 -13.71 18.12 -20.97
CA LEU A 152 -14.45 18.38 -22.21
C LEU A 152 -14.32 19.86 -22.59
N ASN A 153 -13.72 20.16 -23.75
CA ASN A 153 -13.50 21.53 -24.20
C ASN A 153 -13.77 21.68 -25.72
N PHE A 154 -14.61 22.64 -26.10
CA PHE A 154 -14.78 22.99 -27.51
C PHE A 154 -13.72 23.99 -27.98
N GLY A 155 -12.97 23.64 -29.03
CA GLY A 155 -11.94 24.48 -29.62
C GLY A 155 -12.50 25.47 -30.66
N PRO A 156 -11.71 26.50 -31.06
CA PRO A 156 -12.05 27.39 -32.18
C PRO A 156 -12.25 26.68 -33.53
N ASP A 157 -11.71 25.47 -33.67
CA ASP A 157 -11.89 24.58 -34.82
C ASP A 157 -13.27 23.89 -34.84
N GLY A 158 -14.10 24.10 -33.81
CA GLY A 158 -15.43 23.52 -33.66
C GLY A 158 -15.43 22.09 -33.11
N LYS A 159 -14.25 21.50 -32.84
CA LYS A 159 -14.10 20.13 -32.33
C LYS A 159 -14.20 20.07 -30.81
N LEU A 160 -14.68 18.95 -30.29
CA LEU A 160 -14.66 18.62 -28.87
C LEU A 160 -13.35 17.91 -28.53
N TYR A 161 -12.59 18.47 -27.60
CA TYR A 161 -11.40 17.88 -27.01
C TYR A 161 -11.75 17.24 -25.67
N MET A 162 -11.08 16.13 -25.35
CA MET A 162 -11.32 15.36 -24.15
C MET A 162 -10.03 14.73 -23.61
N SER A 163 -9.90 14.69 -22.28
CA SER A 163 -8.83 13.96 -21.60
C SER A 163 -9.32 12.60 -21.13
N LYS A 164 -8.51 11.56 -21.33
CA LYS A 164 -8.83 10.19 -20.93
C LYS A 164 -7.66 9.51 -20.23
N GLY A 165 -7.89 8.94 -19.05
CA GLY A 165 -6.91 8.13 -18.34
C GLY A 165 -6.78 6.69 -18.87
N ASN A 166 -5.90 5.90 -18.24
CA ASN A 166 -5.54 4.57 -18.71
C ASN A 166 -6.49 3.45 -18.27
N SER A 167 -7.65 3.73 -17.69
CA SER A 167 -8.67 2.69 -17.49
C SER A 167 -9.25 2.26 -18.84
N LYS A 168 -9.47 0.96 -19.04
CA LYS A 168 -9.96 0.42 -20.31
C LYS A 168 -11.37 -0.13 -20.16
N GLY A 169 -12.10 -0.19 -21.27
CA GLY A 169 -13.36 -0.93 -21.37
C GLY A 169 -13.22 -2.45 -21.28
N LEU A 170 -14.34 -3.13 -21.10
CA LEU A 170 -14.38 -4.61 -21.14
C LEU A 170 -14.25 -5.13 -22.58
N THR A 171 -14.71 -4.35 -23.56
CA THR A 171 -14.71 -4.66 -24.99
C THR A 171 -15.49 -5.95 -25.28
N GLU A 172 -16.77 -5.96 -24.88
CA GLU A 172 -17.71 -7.07 -25.02
C GLU A 172 -18.74 -6.74 -26.13
N PRO A 173 -18.53 -7.19 -27.37
CA PRO A 173 -19.47 -6.93 -28.47
C PRO A 173 -20.82 -7.67 -28.29
N PRO A 174 -21.89 -7.17 -28.93
CA PRO A 174 -21.94 -5.95 -29.75
C PRO A 174 -22.18 -4.67 -28.92
N GLU A 175 -22.66 -4.79 -27.68
CA GLU A 175 -23.22 -3.66 -26.91
C GLU A 175 -22.17 -2.84 -26.14
N ARG A 176 -20.96 -3.38 -25.91
CA ARG A 176 -19.91 -2.74 -25.11
C ARG A 176 -18.59 -2.70 -25.84
N VAL A 177 -18.52 -1.89 -26.89
CA VAL A 177 -17.29 -1.68 -27.68
C VAL A 177 -16.94 -0.20 -27.63
N ALA A 178 -15.77 0.14 -27.10
CA ALA A 178 -15.24 1.51 -27.18
C ALA A 178 -14.74 1.80 -28.60
N PRO A 179 -14.82 3.04 -29.12
CA PRO A 179 -14.27 3.40 -30.44
C PRO A 179 -12.78 3.04 -30.63
N ALA A 180 -12.35 2.83 -31.87
CA ALA A 180 -11.00 2.39 -32.22
C ALA A 180 -9.86 3.22 -31.58
N PRO A 181 -9.91 4.56 -31.56
CA PRO A 181 -8.88 5.38 -30.91
C PRO A 181 -8.72 5.08 -29.41
N PHE A 182 -9.81 4.82 -28.69
CA PHE A 182 -9.73 4.44 -27.27
C PHE A 182 -9.11 3.05 -27.10
N ARG A 183 -9.53 2.07 -27.91
CA ARG A 183 -8.99 0.71 -27.90
C ARG A 183 -7.48 0.71 -28.17
N GLU A 184 -7.04 1.54 -29.09
CA GLU A 184 -5.63 1.71 -29.45
C GLU A 184 -4.79 2.22 -28.27
N LEU A 185 -5.24 3.25 -27.55
CA LEU A 185 -4.58 3.75 -26.33
C LEU A 185 -4.41 2.66 -25.26
N TRP A 186 -5.36 1.73 -25.19
CA TRP A 186 -5.36 0.66 -24.21
C TRP A 186 -4.62 -0.60 -24.65
N GLY A 187 -4.10 -0.64 -25.88
CA GLY A 187 -3.38 -1.79 -26.43
C GLY A 187 -4.27 -2.98 -26.74
N ILE A 188 -5.54 -2.74 -27.08
CA ILE A 188 -6.47 -3.79 -27.50
C ILE A 188 -6.21 -4.09 -28.97
N ALA A 189 -5.84 -5.35 -29.28
CA ALA A 189 -5.42 -5.75 -30.62
C ALA A 189 -6.54 -5.59 -31.66
N ASP A 190 -6.17 -5.07 -32.82
CA ASP A 190 -7.08 -4.79 -33.95
C ASP A 190 -7.60 -6.07 -34.64
N SER A 191 -7.02 -7.23 -34.32
CA SER A 191 -7.36 -8.54 -34.90
C SER A 191 -8.80 -9.00 -34.65
N ALA A 192 -9.57 -8.28 -33.85
CA ALA A 192 -10.96 -8.61 -33.55
C ALA A 192 -11.98 -7.95 -34.51
N HIS A 193 -11.55 -7.04 -35.40
CA HIS A 193 -12.42 -6.35 -36.37
C HIS A 193 -13.74 -5.85 -35.78
N PHE A 194 -13.67 -5.12 -34.67
CA PHE A 194 -14.87 -4.51 -34.09
C PHE A 194 -15.31 -3.30 -34.94
N GLU A 195 -16.58 -3.27 -35.33
CA GLU A 195 -17.18 -2.05 -35.85
C GLU A 195 -17.25 -1.01 -34.73
N ASP A 196 -16.95 0.24 -35.05
CA ASP A 196 -17.07 1.32 -34.09
C ASP A 196 -18.56 1.55 -33.76
N PRO A 197 -18.87 1.80 -32.47
CA PRO A 197 -20.25 1.96 -32.04
C PRO A 197 -20.89 3.17 -32.72
N THR A 198 -22.10 3.01 -33.24
CA THR A 198 -22.92 4.15 -33.70
C THR A 198 -23.64 4.79 -32.51
N PRO A 199 -23.82 6.12 -32.50
CA PRO A 199 -24.61 6.79 -31.47
C PRO A 199 -26.02 6.20 -31.33
N ILE A 200 -26.50 6.07 -30.09
CA ILE A 200 -27.85 5.54 -29.79
C ILE A 200 -28.66 6.61 -29.06
N ILE A 201 -29.87 6.87 -29.55
CA ILE A 201 -30.79 7.88 -29.00
C ILE A 201 -31.79 7.22 -28.04
N PHE A 202 -32.02 7.87 -26.92
CA PHE A 202 -32.96 7.49 -25.87
C PHE A 202 -33.81 8.70 -25.46
N THR A 203 -34.96 8.42 -24.85
CA THR A 203 -35.72 9.40 -24.06
C THR A 203 -35.27 9.36 -22.59
N SER A 204 -35.66 10.37 -21.81
CA SER A 204 -35.44 10.38 -20.35
C SER A 204 -35.98 9.11 -19.65
N GLU A 205 -37.10 8.55 -20.12
CA GLU A 205 -37.71 7.32 -19.57
C GLU A 205 -36.94 6.03 -19.93
N THR A 206 -36.28 6.01 -21.09
CA THR A 206 -35.66 4.80 -21.64
C THR A 206 -34.15 4.75 -21.41
N TYR A 207 -33.52 5.89 -21.12
CA TYR A 207 -32.09 5.94 -20.81
C TYR A 207 -31.77 5.21 -19.50
N LYS A 208 -30.79 4.30 -19.55
CA LYS A 208 -30.29 3.56 -18.39
C LYS A 208 -28.77 3.61 -18.35
N LYS A 209 -28.22 3.93 -17.17
CA LYS A 209 -26.77 3.85 -16.93
C LYS A 209 -26.23 2.44 -17.23
N ASN A 210 -25.03 2.41 -17.81
CA ASN A 210 -24.22 1.21 -17.92
C ASN A 210 -23.37 1.05 -16.65
N TYR A 211 -23.73 0.13 -15.76
CA TYR A 211 -22.93 -0.15 -14.57
C TYR A 211 -21.61 -0.81 -14.95
N HIS A 212 -20.50 -0.18 -14.55
CA HIS A 212 -19.15 -0.73 -14.66
C HIS A 212 -18.58 -0.92 -13.24
N ASN A 213 -18.09 -2.13 -12.93
CA ASN A 213 -17.43 -2.40 -11.66
C ASN A 213 -16.15 -1.53 -11.51
N PRO A 214 -16.01 -0.76 -10.42
CA PRO A 214 -14.86 0.13 -10.22
C PRO A 214 -13.48 -0.56 -10.10
N ARG A 215 -13.46 -1.89 -9.94
CA ARG A 215 -12.21 -2.66 -9.73
C ARG A 215 -11.68 -3.35 -10.97
N ASP A 216 -12.38 -3.24 -12.09
CA ASP A 216 -12.06 -3.98 -13.30
C ASP A 216 -11.32 -3.08 -14.31
N ASP A 217 -10.34 -3.68 -15.00
CA ASP A 217 -9.77 -3.24 -16.28
C ASP A 217 -8.89 -1.97 -16.39
N TRP A 218 -7.59 -2.23 -16.60
CA TRP A 218 -6.54 -1.25 -16.87
C TRP A 218 -5.93 -1.47 -18.26
N GLY A 219 -5.79 -0.40 -19.03
CA GLY A 219 -5.09 -0.35 -20.31
C GLY A 219 -3.64 0.14 -20.20
N ILE A 220 -2.97 0.21 -21.35
CA ILE A 220 -1.57 0.64 -21.46
C ILE A 220 -1.40 2.13 -21.14
N SER A 221 -2.15 2.99 -21.83
CA SER A 221 -2.03 4.46 -21.73
C SER A 221 -3.38 5.17 -21.79
N GLY A 222 -3.43 6.36 -21.22
CA GLY A 222 -4.43 7.39 -21.51
C GLY A 222 -3.99 8.30 -22.67
N GLY A 223 -4.83 9.26 -23.02
CA GLY A 223 -4.67 10.15 -24.17
C GLY A 223 -5.43 11.47 -24.03
N ILE A 224 -5.04 12.45 -24.85
CA ILE A 224 -5.91 13.57 -25.23
C ILE A 224 -6.48 13.23 -26.60
N LEU A 225 -7.80 13.28 -26.74
CA LEU A 225 -8.51 12.97 -27.97
C LEU A 225 -9.33 14.18 -28.42
N ARG A 226 -9.72 14.20 -29.70
CA ARG A 226 -10.75 15.13 -30.20
C ARG A 226 -11.68 14.47 -31.19
N CYS A 227 -12.90 14.96 -31.31
CA CYS A 227 -13.88 14.56 -32.32
C CYS A 227 -14.69 15.77 -32.81
N LYS A 228 -15.49 15.59 -33.86
CA LYS A 228 -16.51 16.57 -34.25
C LYS A 228 -17.61 16.67 -33.17
N ASP A 229 -18.43 17.70 -33.29
CA ASP A 229 -19.57 17.99 -32.42
C ASP A 229 -20.78 17.05 -32.62
N ASP A 230 -20.62 15.98 -33.38
CA ASP A 230 -21.53 14.83 -33.44
C ASP A 230 -20.88 13.53 -32.93
N GLY A 231 -19.62 13.58 -32.48
CA GLY A 231 -18.85 12.40 -32.09
C GLY A 231 -18.22 11.63 -33.25
N SER A 232 -18.28 12.14 -34.48
CA SER A 232 -17.57 11.53 -35.60
C SER A 232 -16.10 11.98 -35.66
N GLN A 233 -15.28 11.25 -36.43
CA GLN A 233 -13.85 11.56 -36.65
C GLN A 233 -13.05 11.69 -35.34
N LEU A 234 -13.26 10.75 -34.41
CA LEU A 234 -12.46 10.66 -33.19
C LEU A 234 -10.99 10.36 -33.55
N GLU A 235 -10.07 11.15 -33.01
CA GLU A 235 -8.63 11.01 -33.24
C GLU A 235 -7.84 11.25 -31.95
N ILE A 236 -6.66 10.61 -31.86
CA ILE A 236 -5.73 10.77 -30.74
C ILE A 236 -4.81 11.95 -31.05
N ILE A 237 -4.77 12.93 -30.15
CA ILE A 237 -3.87 14.08 -30.24
C ILE A 237 -2.56 13.80 -29.50
N SER A 238 -2.65 13.23 -28.30
CA SER A 238 -1.47 13.00 -27.46
C SER A 238 -1.64 11.72 -26.65
N ARG A 239 -0.52 11.12 -26.28
CA ARG A 239 -0.42 9.82 -25.61
C ARG A 239 0.44 9.93 -24.35
N GLY A 240 0.48 8.84 -23.59
CA GLY A 240 1.43 8.70 -22.51
C GLY A 240 0.95 9.24 -21.17
N PHE A 241 -0.35 9.13 -20.89
CA PHE A 241 -0.95 9.63 -19.65
C PHE A 241 -1.44 8.49 -18.75
N ARG A 242 -1.46 8.71 -17.43
CA ARG A 242 -2.06 7.79 -16.47
C ARG A 242 -3.50 8.19 -16.16
N ASN A 243 -3.68 9.42 -15.71
CA ASN A 243 -4.93 10.03 -15.32
C ASN A 243 -4.87 11.56 -15.58
N PRO A 244 -4.97 11.98 -16.85
CA PRO A 244 -5.05 13.40 -17.18
C PRO A 244 -6.46 13.89 -16.83
N TRP A 245 -6.67 14.35 -15.59
CA TRP A 245 -8.02 14.67 -15.13
C TRP A 245 -8.62 15.83 -15.91
N ASP A 246 -7.87 16.89 -16.22
CA ASP A 246 -8.44 18.01 -16.96
C ASP A 246 -7.41 18.76 -17.79
N ILE A 247 -7.90 19.43 -18.84
CA ILE A 247 -7.15 20.25 -19.79
C ILE A 247 -7.90 21.54 -20.08
N ALA A 248 -7.16 22.62 -20.37
CA ALA A 248 -7.71 23.88 -20.86
C ALA A 248 -6.74 24.51 -21.86
N PHE A 249 -7.24 25.39 -22.73
CA PHE A 249 -6.41 26.16 -23.66
C PHE A 249 -6.44 27.66 -23.34
N ASP A 250 -5.36 28.37 -23.66
CA ASP A 250 -5.32 29.83 -23.54
C ASP A 250 -5.87 30.56 -24.78
N ASP A 251 -5.87 31.89 -24.76
CA ASP A 251 -6.29 32.74 -25.89
C ASP A 251 -5.64 32.44 -27.26
N ARG A 252 -4.52 31.72 -27.29
CA ARG A 252 -3.80 31.33 -28.53
C ARG A 252 -4.15 29.92 -28.97
N PHE A 253 -5.12 29.29 -28.32
CA PHE A 253 -5.47 27.90 -28.54
C PHE A 253 -4.30 26.94 -28.21
N ASP A 254 -3.49 27.28 -27.20
CA ASP A 254 -2.41 26.42 -26.70
C ASP A 254 -2.82 25.72 -25.39
N TRP A 255 -2.72 24.39 -25.38
CA TRP A 255 -3.20 23.53 -24.30
C TRP A 255 -2.30 23.49 -23.07
N LEU A 256 -2.91 23.28 -21.91
CA LEU A 256 -2.28 22.95 -20.64
C LEU A 256 -3.19 21.97 -19.88
N GLY A 257 -2.60 21.08 -19.09
CA GLY A 257 -3.35 20.17 -18.22
C GLY A 257 -2.50 19.62 -17.09
N THR A 258 -3.10 18.74 -16.31
CA THR A 258 -2.41 17.98 -15.25
C THR A 258 -2.62 16.49 -15.45
N ASP A 259 -1.62 15.67 -15.12
CA ASP A 259 -1.73 14.21 -15.14
C ASP A 259 -1.24 13.63 -13.82
N ASN A 260 -2.12 12.88 -13.13
CA ASN A 260 -1.79 12.26 -11.86
C ASN A 260 -0.96 10.98 -12.09
N ASP A 261 0.35 11.08 -11.94
CA ASP A 261 1.33 10.06 -12.26
C ASP A 261 2.12 9.60 -11.03
N GLN A 262 2.00 8.30 -10.71
CA GLN A 262 2.59 7.70 -9.52
C GLN A 262 4.04 7.23 -9.69
N THR A 263 4.69 7.48 -10.84
CA THR A 263 6.06 7.00 -11.09
C THR A 263 7.14 7.98 -10.62
N MET A 264 7.23 9.14 -11.27
CA MET A 264 8.22 10.20 -11.01
C MET A 264 7.59 11.43 -10.35
N GLY A 265 6.28 11.39 -10.09
CA GLY A 265 5.47 12.50 -9.60
C GLY A 265 4.44 12.93 -10.64
N ASP A 266 3.38 13.58 -10.18
CA ASP A 266 2.38 14.21 -11.03
C ASP A 266 3.04 15.30 -11.87
N LYS A 267 2.48 15.51 -13.06
CA LYS A 267 3.07 16.39 -14.06
C LYS A 267 2.07 17.38 -14.62
N ILE A 268 2.56 18.57 -14.92
CA ILE A 268 1.86 19.55 -15.75
C ILE A 268 2.23 19.27 -17.19
N ILE A 269 1.25 19.22 -18.07
CA ILE A 269 1.40 18.81 -19.47
C ILE A 269 0.97 19.94 -20.40
N ALA A 270 1.68 20.12 -21.51
CA ALA A 270 1.23 20.95 -22.64
C ALA A 270 1.10 20.05 -23.87
N PRO A 271 -0.03 19.34 -24.03
CA PRO A 271 -0.20 18.39 -25.11
C PRO A 271 -0.24 19.08 -26.48
N PHE A 272 0.32 18.42 -27.49
CA PHE A 272 0.29 18.81 -28.89
C PHE A 272 0.23 17.55 -29.75
N PHE A 273 -0.09 17.70 -31.04
CA PHE A 273 -0.31 16.56 -31.93
C PHE A 273 0.90 15.62 -31.99
N GLY A 274 0.67 14.34 -31.71
CA GLY A 274 1.66 13.28 -31.76
C GLY A 274 2.66 13.26 -30.59
N SER A 275 2.42 14.01 -29.51
CA SER A 275 3.27 13.98 -28.32
C SER A 275 3.00 12.78 -27.40
N HIS A 276 4.03 12.29 -26.74
CA HIS A 276 3.96 11.17 -25.78
C HIS A 276 4.61 11.53 -24.44
N PHE A 277 3.83 11.55 -23.35
CA PHE A 277 4.29 11.95 -22.00
C PHE A 277 4.74 10.79 -21.10
N GLY A 278 4.92 9.62 -21.70
CA GLY A 278 5.78 8.52 -21.23
C GLY A 278 5.13 7.44 -20.38
N TRP A 279 3.92 7.64 -19.84
CA TRP A 279 3.18 6.53 -19.24
C TRP A 279 2.82 5.47 -20.29
N GLY A 280 3.01 4.18 -20.00
CA GLY A 280 2.69 3.10 -20.96
C GLY A 280 3.61 3.05 -22.20
N HIS A 281 4.63 3.90 -22.29
CA HIS A 281 5.56 3.89 -23.41
C HIS A 281 6.37 2.59 -23.45
N ALA A 282 6.49 1.98 -24.63
CA ALA A 282 7.07 0.64 -24.79
C ALA A 282 8.52 0.48 -24.28
N TRP A 283 9.31 1.56 -24.23
CA TRP A 283 10.72 1.51 -23.84
C TRP A 283 11.24 2.78 -23.14
N SER A 284 10.40 3.81 -22.96
CA SER A 284 10.83 5.12 -22.47
C SER A 284 9.78 5.82 -21.60
N PHE A 285 9.95 5.75 -20.28
CA PHE A 285 9.05 6.34 -19.29
C PHE A 285 9.61 7.62 -18.65
N ASP A 286 10.62 8.25 -19.24
CA ASP A 286 11.09 9.54 -18.70
C ASP A 286 10.27 10.68 -19.31
N TRP A 287 10.04 11.75 -18.58
CA TRP A 287 9.34 12.97 -19.02
C TRP A 287 9.73 14.17 -18.16
N LYS A 288 10.78 14.04 -17.32
CA LYS A 288 11.19 15.10 -16.37
C LYS A 288 11.76 16.34 -17.08
N GLY A 289 12.11 16.20 -18.35
CA GLY A 289 12.67 17.30 -19.13
C GLY A 289 14.18 17.45 -19.03
N ASP A 290 14.90 16.45 -18.53
CA ASP A 290 16.36 16.37 -18.41
C ASP A 290 17.09 16.02 -19.73
N GLY A 291 16.60 16.53 -20.87
CA GLY A 291 17.16 16.24 -22.20
C GLY A 291 16.84 14.86 -22.75
N HIS A 292 15.99 14.07 -22.08
CA HIS A 292 15.52 12.79 -22.59
C HIS A 292 14.60 12.98 -23.82
N LEU A 293 15.03 12.47 -24.98
CA LEU A 293 14.47 12.78 -26.30
C LEU A 293 13.26 11.94 -26.76
N PRO A 294 13.08 10.67 -26.37
CA PRO A 294 11.96 9.85 -26.87
C PRO A 294 10.55 10.32 -26.46
N THR A 295 10.44 11.19 -25.46
CA THR A 295 9.15 11.65 -24.92
C THR A 295 9.11 13.17 -24.81
N ALA A 296 7.89 13.70 -24.80
CA ALA A 296 7.65 15.09 -24.49
C ALA A 296 7.93 15.37 -23.00
N PRO A 297 8.57 16.50 -22.67
CA PRO A 297 8.86 16.87 -21.29
C PRO A 297 7.65 17.48 -20.56
N SER A 298 7.65 17.38 -19.23
CA SER A 298 6.74 18.12 -18.35
C SER A 298 6.82 19.63 -18.62
N SER A 299 5.69 20.31 -18.55
CA SER A 299 5.58 21.77 -18.65
C SER A 299 5.69 22.47 -17.31
N GLY A 300 5.85 21.74 -16.21
CA GLY A 300 5.98 22.33 -14.88
C GLY A 300 6.81 21.49 -13.93
N PRO A 301 7.01 22.00 -12.70
CA PRO A 301 7.59 21.21 -11.62
C PRO A 301 6.79 19.92 -11.42
N LEU A 302 7.48 18.83 -11.12
CA LEU A 302 6.83 17.60 -10.68
C LEU A 302 6.31 17.81 -9.26
N PHE A 303 5.17 17.21 -8.94
CA PHE A 303 4.56 17.37 -7.62
C PHE A 303 3.91 16.07 -7.13
N GLU A 304 3.62 16.00 -5.83
CA GLU A 304 2.80 14.95 -5.22
C GLU A 304 1.45 15.58 -4.88
N GLY A 305 0.42 15.28 -5.66
CA GLY A 305 -0.88 15.92 -5.55
C GLY A 305 -1.99 15.11 -6.20
N SER A 306 -3.05 15.82 -6.60
CA SER A 306 -4.09 15.30 -7.47
C SER A 306 -4.77 16.43 -8.24
N GLY A 307 -4.20 16.84 -9.37
CA GLY A 307 -4.85 17.75 -10.31
C GLY A 307 -6.27 17.28 -10.69
N THR A 308 -7.28 18.14 -10.59
CA THR A 308 -8.71 17.79 -10.83
C THR A 308 -9.52 18.80 -11.65
N GLY A 309 -9.05 20.02 -11.84
CA GLY A 309 -9.73 20.99 -12.70
C GLY A 309 -8.76 22.08 -13.12
N ILE A 310 -8.90 22.63 -14.33
CA ILE A 310 -8.01 23.68 -14.83
C ILE A 310 -8.77 24.68 -15.71
N VAL A 311 -8.51 25.98 -15.53
CA VAL A 311 -9.10 27.03 -16.36
C VAL A 311 -8.09 28.13 -16.68
N PHE A 312 -8.16 28.70 -17.88
CA PHE A 312 -7.37 29.86 -18.27
C PHE A 312 -8.06 31.17 -17.86
N CYS A 313 -7.32 32.08 -17.24
CA CYS A 313 -7.82 33.37 -16.79
C CYS A 313 -7.19 34.54 -17.54
N LYS A 314 -8.05 35.32 -18.18
CA LYS A 314 -7.75 36.64 -18.75
C LYS A 314 -9.00 37.53 -18.72
N VAL A 315 -9.54 37.74 -17.53
CA VAL A 315 -10.74 38.54 -17.32
C VAL A 315 -10.37 40.04 -17.34
N PRO A 316 -10.94 40.87 -18.23
CA PRO A 316 -10.68 42.30 -18.24
C PRO A 316 -10.92 42.96 -16.87
N GLY A 317 -10.00 43.82 -16.44
CA GLY A 317 -10.09 44.51 -15.15
C GLY A 317 -9.49 43.73 -13.96
N TYR A 318 -9.16 42.44 -14.11
CA TYR A 318 -8.35 41.74 -13.10
C TYR A 318 -6.95 42.38 -12.99
N PRO A 319 -6.34 42.40 -11.78
CA PRO A 319 -4.96 42.82 -11.60
C PRO A 319 -4.01 42.07 -12.54
N GLU A 320 -2.96 42.75 -13.00
CA GLU A 320 -2.01 42.22 -14.00
C GLU A 320 -1.44 40.84 -13.63
N LYS A 321 -1.17 40.61 -12.34
CA LYS A 321 -0.70 39.31 -11.85
C LYS A 321 -1.72 38.17 -11.98
N TYR A 322 -2.97 38.42 -12.33
CA TYR A 322 -3.97 37.36 -12.62
C TYR A 322 -4.38 37.34 -14.09
N GLN A 323 -3.71 38.12 -14.94
CA GLN A 323 -3.86 38.08 -16.38
C GLN A 323 -2.93 37.03 -16.99
N ASN A 324 -3.44 36.29 -17.98
CA ASN A 324 -2.71 35.28 -18.74
C ASN A 324 -2.10 34.17 -17.85
N VAL A 325 -2.90 33.64 -16.92
CA VAL A 325 -2.51 32.53 -16.03
C VAL A 325 -3.51 31.39 -16.14
N PHE A 326 -3.10 30.19 -15.75
CA PHE A 326 -4.01 29.08 -15.50
C PHE A 326 -4.21 28.96 -14.00
N PHE A 327 -5.45 28.69 -13.59
CA PHE A 327 -5.74 28.18 -12.26
C PHE A 327 -6.01 26.69 -12.37
N TYR A 328 -5.44 25.89 -11.47
CA TYR A 328 -5.78 24.49 -11.39
C TYR A 328 -5.99 24.03 -9.95
N ASN A 329 -6.91 23.08 -9.77
CA ASN A 329 -7.21 22.48 -8.49
C ASN A 329 -6.29 21.29 -8.23
N ASP A 330 -5.76 21.21 -7.02
CA ASP A 330 -5.09 20.04 -6.45
C ASP A 330 -5.94 19.50 -5.29
N TRP A 331 -6.64 18.40 -5.57
CA TRP A 331 -7.56 17.77 -4.64
C TRP A 331 -6.87 17.11 -3.45
N LEU A 332 -5.66 16.55 -3.65
CA LEU A 332 -4.93 15.85 -2.59
C LEU A 332 -4.37 16.86 -1.59
N ASN A 333 -3.77 17.94 -2.08
CA ASN A 333 -3.25 19.01 -1.23
C ASN A 333 -4.34 20.00 -0.79
N ARG A 334 -5.54 19.91 -1.39
CA ARG A 334 -6.71 20.74 -1.07
C ARG A 334 -6.44 22.21 -1.35
N GLU A 335 -5.91 22.47 -2.54
CA GLU A 335 -5.39 23.76 -2.99
C GLU A 335 -5.91 24.11 -4.39
N THR A 336 -6.01 25.40 -4.68
CA THR A 336 -6.07 25.92 -6.05
C THR A 336 -4.79 26.71 -6.29
N ARG A 337 -4.08 26.39 -7.37
CA ARG A 337 -2.75 26.94 -7.68
C ARG A 337 -2.77 27.80 -8.93
N ILE A 338 -1.82 28.73 -9.00
CA ILE A 338 -1.62 29.62 -10.13
C ILE A 338 -0.42 29.13 -10.93
N TYR A 339 -0.66 28.81 -12.20
CA TYR A 339 0.37 28.50 -13.17
C TYR A 339 0.53 29.67 -14.14
N ARG A 340 1.67 30.35 -14.06
CA ARG A 340 2.08 31.33 -15.06
C ARG A 340 3.06 30.69 -16.03
N THR A 341 2.83 30.93 -17.31
CA THR A 341 3.59 30.31 -18.37
C THR A 341 4.72 31.22 -18.86
N LYS A 342 5.86 30.62 -19.22
CA LYS A 342 6.89 31.19 -20.08
C LYS A 342 7.23 30.21 -21.21
N TRP A 343 7.80 30.73 -22.29
CA TRP A 343 8.26 29.92 -23.41
C TRP A 343 9.78 29.86 -23.41
N ASP A 344 10.33 28.66 -23.57
CA ASP A 344 11.74 28.36 -23.77
C ASP A 344 11.85 27.71 -25.14
N GLY A 345 11.99 28.57 -26.16
CA GLY A 345 11.69 28.21 -27.54
C GLY A 345 10.23 27.75 -27.71
N ALA A 346 10.02 26.55 -28.23
CA ALA A 346 8.69 25.94 -28.37
C ALA A 346 8.26 25.14 -27.12
N TRP A 347 9.08 25.10 -26.06
CA TRP A 347 8.71 24.45 -24.81
C TRP A 347 7.97 25.40 -23.87
N ARG A 348 6.70 25.09 -23.63
CA ARG A 348 5.89 25.75 -22.60
C ARG A 348 6.32 25.30 -21.21
N LYS A 349 6.71 26.25 -20.35
CA LYS A 349 7.19 25.99 -18.98
C LYS A 349 6.49 26.88 -17.96
N ALA A 350 6.46 26.44 -16.71
CA ALA A 350 6.17 27.32 -15.58
C ALA A 350 7.22 28.44 -15.53
N ASP A 351 6.80 29.66 -15.21
CA ASP A 351 7.72 30.78 -15.04
C ASP A 351 8.68 30.56 -13.85
N ARG A 352 8.24 29.76 -12.87
CA ARG A 352 8.92 29.44 -11.60
C ARG A 352 8.72 27.98 -11.18
N GLU A 353 9.56 27.50 -10.27
CA GLU A 353 9.46 26.13 -9.70
C GLU A 353 8.40 26.01 -8.60
N ASN A 354 8.25 27.02 -7.74
CA ASN A 354 7.24 27.03 -6.68
C ASN A 354 6.00 27.80 -7.14
N LEU A 355 4.95 27.07 -7.49
CA LEU A 355 3.69 27.65 -7.94
C LEU A 355 2.95 28.34 -6.79
N GLU A 356 2.31 29.47 -7.09
CA GLU A 356 1.57 30.25 -6.09
C GLU A 356 0.24 29.57 -5.74
N ILE A 357 -0.19 29.70 -4.48
CA ILE A 357 -1.47 29.15 -4.01
C ILE A 357 -2.50 30.29 -4.00
N LEU A 358 -3.60 30.12 -4.73
CA LEU A 358 -4.74 31.03 -4.74
C LEU A 358 -5.65 30.78 -3.53
N ALA A 359 -5.97 29.51 -3.27
CA ALA A 359 -6.86 29.08 -2.19
C ALA A 359 -6.41 27.74 -1.58
N HIS A 360 -6.59 27.51 -0.28
CA HIS A 360 -6.25 26.24 0.37
C HIS A 360 -7.02 25.94 1.66
N ALA A 361 -7.02 24.67 2.08
CA ALA A 361 -7.70 24.19 3.29
C ALA A 361 -6.81 24.07 4.54
N GLU A 362 -5.58 24.60 4.53
CA GLU A 362 -4.57 24.45 5.59
C GLU A 362 -4.12 23.01 5.88
N GLY A 363 -3.91 22.22 4.83
CA GLY A 363 -3.32 20.90 4.93
C GLY A 363 -3.87 19.95 3.87
N GLY A 364 -3.15 18.87 3.62
CA GLY A 364 -3.57 17.83 2.69
C GLY A 364 -4.75 17.01 3.18
N ARG A 365 -5.30 16.19 2.29
CA ARG A 365 -6.45 15.33 2.54
C ARG A 365 -6.14 14.20 3.53
N THR A 366 -7.11 13.89 4.39
CA THR A 366 -7.19 12.63 5.14
C THR A 366 -8.34 11.75 4.64
N MET A 367 -8.14 10.44 4.66
CA MET A 367 -9.12 9.46 4.18
C MET A 367 -9.82 8.78 5.36
N PRO A 368 -11.14 8.52 5.30
CA PRO A 368 -12.05 8.82 4.19
C PRO A 368 -12.63 10.26 4.21
N LYS A 369 -12.41 11.03 5.28
CA LYS A 369 -12.94 12.40 5.46
C LYS A 369 -11.85 13.34 5.97
N SER A 370 -11.71 14.50 5.33
CA SER A 370 -10.82 15.59 5.73
C SER A 370 -11.32 16.31 7.00
N SER A 371 -10.39 16.82 7.82
CA SER A 371 -10.68 17.76 8.91
C SER A 371 -10.44 19.22 8.49
N GLY A 372 -10.86 20.18 9.33
CA GLY A 372 -10.62 21.61 9.08
C GLY A 372 -11.57 22.19 8.03
N ARG A 373 -11.07 23.02 7.13
CA ARG A 373 -11.87 23.80 6.16
C ARG A 373 -12.63 22.91 5.17
N SER A 374 -13.78 23.34 4.64
CA SER A 374 -14.62 22.54 3.73
C SER A 374 -14.23 22.70 2.26
N PHE A 375 -12.97 22.42 1.92
CA PHE A 375 -12.43 22.72 0.60
C PHE A 375 -11.65 21.53 0.06
N ASP A 376 -12.32 20.72 -0.75
CA ASP A 376 -11.77 19.60 -1.51
C ASP A 376 -12.12 19.87 -2.98
N PRO A 377 -11.39 20.78 -3.64
CA PRO A 377 -11.78 21.30 -4.94
C PRO A 377 -11.64 20.21 -6.01
N VAL A 378 -12.64 20.09 -6.88
CA VAL A 378 -12.72 19.03 -7.90
C VAL A 378 -12.96 19.54 -9.32
N ASP A 379 -13.44 20.76 -9.50
CA ASP A 379 -13.58 21.39 -10.81
C ASP A 379 -13.55 22.93 -10.70
N ILE A 380 -13.23 23.63 -11.79
CA ILE A 380 -13.04 25.09 -11.81
C ILE A 380 -13.42 25.73 -13.16
N GLU A 381 -14.17 26.82 -13.11
CA GLU A 381 -14.63 27.57 -14.30
C GLU A 381 -14.56 29.09 -14.11
N ILE A 382 -14.63 29.87 -15.19
CA ILE A 382 -14.86 31.33 -15.12
C ILE A 382 -16.31 31.63 -15.54
N GLY A 383 -17.10 32.19 -14.63
CA GLY A 383 -18.54 32.44 -14.84
C GLY A 383 -18.84 33.73 -15.62
N PRO A 384 -20.11 33.97 -16.01
CA PRO A 384 -20.55 35.13 -16.80
C PRO A 384 -20.20 36.48 -16.20
N ASP A 385 -20.09 36.54 -14.88
CA ASP A 385 -19.74 37.72 -14.10
C ASP A 385 -18.23 38.00 -14.03
N GLY A 386 -17.42 37.11 -14.61
CA GLY A 386 -15.96 37.16 -14.57
C GLY A 386 -15.36 36.66 -13.26
N ALA A 387 -16.14 36.08 -12.34
CA ALA A 387 -15.62 35.43 -11.14
C ALA A 387 -15.08 34.01 -11.47
N ILE A 388 -14.22 33.51 -10.58
CA ILE A 388 -13.73 32.13 -10.58
C ILE A 388 -14.69 31.27 -9.77
N TRP A 389 -15.17 30.18 -10.34
CA TRP A 389 -16.15 29.27 -9.76
C TRP A 389 -15.50 27.93 -9.50
N ILE A 390 -15.56 27.43 -8.25
CA ILE A 390 -14.90 26.18 -7.85
C ILE A 390 -15.91 25.26 -7.21
N SER A 391 -16.05 24.04 -7.75
CA SER A 391 -16.84 22.98 -7.12
C SER A 391 -15.98 22.20 -6.12
N SER A 392 -16.59 21.80 -5.01
CA SER A 392 -15.92 21.09 -3.91
C SER A 392 -16.81 20.01 -3.33
N TRP A 393 -16.24 18.82 -3.11
CA TRP A 393 -16.87 17.71 -2.37
C TRP A 393 -17.00 17.98 -0.86
N GLY A 394 -16.54 19.14 -0.39
CA GLY A 394 -16.52 19.48 1.02
C GLY A 394 -15.37 18.77 1.73
N ARG A 395 -15.65 17.62 2.35
CA ARG A 395 -14.68 16.87 3.16
C ARG A 395 -14.70 15.37 2.93
N GLN A 396 -15.82 14.81 2.48
CA GLN A 396 -15.99 13.38 2.30
C GLN A 396 -15.41 12.91 0.96
N TYR A 397 -14.83 11.71 0.94
CA TYR A 397 -14.36 11.11 -0.30
C TYR A 397 -15.42 10.24 -0.95
N GLY A 398 -16.03 10.76 -2.03
CA GLY A 398 -17.17 10.11 -2.68
C GLY A 398 -18.41 10.06 -1.78
N ALA A 399 -19.40 9.29 -2.21
CA ALA A 399 -20.73 9.25 -1.65
C ALA A 399 -20.75 8.69 -0.22
N HIS A 400 -21.35 9.45 0.68
CA HIS A 400 -21.63 9.12 2.07
C HIS A 400 -23.14 9.16 2.28
N PHE A 401 -23.68 8.15 2.95
CA PHE A 401 -25.13 8.01 3.15
C PHE A 401 -25.48 7.94 4.63
N GLU A 402 -26.53 8.65 5.03
CA GLU A 402 -27.16 8.56 6.34
C GLU A 402 -28.67 8.39 6.14
N GLU A 403 -29.27 7.42 6.84
CA GLU A 403 -30.71 7.12 6.73
C GLU A 403 -31.21 6.90 5.28
N GLY A 404 -30.34 6.36 4.42
CA GLY A 404 -30.66 6.10 3.01
C GLY A 404 -30.61 7.33 2.09
N LYS A 405 -30.19 8.50 2.60
CA LYS A 405 -29.99 9.73 1.82
C LYS A 405 -28.52 10.09 1.75
N ILE A 406 -28.10 10.73 0.66
CA ILE A 406 -26.74 11.27 0.52
C ILE A 406 -26.55 12.33 1.60
N ALA A 407 -25.54 12.16 2.46
CA ALA A 407 -25.18 13.04 3.57
C ALA A 407 -23.84 13.76 3.33
N ASN A 408 -23.33 13.72 2.09
CA ASN A 408 -22.17 14.50 1.69
C ASN A 408 -22.41 15.99 1.88
N GLU A 409 -21.36 16.67 2.31
CA GLU A 409 -21.23 18.10 2.11
C GLU A 409 -20.98 18.36 0.60
N GLY A 410 -21.37 19.52 0.10
CA GLY A 410 -21.07 19.96 -1.25
C GLY A 410 -21.12 21.47 -1.29
N ARG A 411 -20.22 22.09 -2.06
CA ARG A 411 -20.13 23.55 -2.16
C ARG A 411 -19.70 24.02 -3.53
N ILE A 412 -20.26 25.14 -3.93
CA ILE A 412 -19.79 25.95 -5.05
C ILE A 412 -19.27 27.27 -4.48
N TYR A 413 -17.99 27.53 -4.67
CA TYR A 413 -17.34 28.77 -4.26
C TYR A 413 -17.23 29.73 -5.42
N ARG A 414 -17.40 31.03 -5.15
CA ARG A 414 -17.18 32.13 -6.09
C ARG A 414 -16.06 33.03 -5.58
N LEU A 415 -15.00 33.23 -6.35
CA LEU A 415 -13.80 33.98 -5.98
C LEU A 415 -13.50 35.08 -7.00
N TRP A 416 -13.06 36.25 -6.54
CA TRP A 416 -12.63 37.35 -7.43
C TRP A 416 -11.66 38.31 -6.72
N PRO A 417 -10.80 39.04 -7.46
CA PRO A 417 -9.93 40.06 -6.86
C PRO A 417 -10.74 41.18 -6.20
N ARG A 418 -10.28 41.69 -5.05
CA ARG A 418 -10.91 42.82 -4.33
C ARG A 418 -11.01 44.09 -5.16
N ALA A 419 -10.07 44.29 -6.09
CA ALA A 419 -10.02 45.43 -7.00
C ALA A 419 -10.98 45.27 -8.20
N PHE A 420 -11.63 44.11 -8.32
CA PHE A 420 -12.60 43.81 -9.35
C PHE A 420 -14.00 43.70 -8.72
N SER A 421 -15.01 44.18 -9.45
CA SER A 421 -16.41 44.01 -9.09
C SER A 421 -17.05 43.11 -10.13
N PRO A 422 -17.46 41.87 -9.79
CA PRO A 422 -18.22 41.01 -10.68
C PRO A 422 -19.45 41.76 -11.18
N SER A 423 -19.77 41.61 -12.47
CA SER A 423 -20.91 42.31 -13.04
C SER A 423 -22.22 41.72 -12.51
N ASN A 424 -23.06 42.55 -11.88
CA ASN A 424 -24.43 42.19 -11.47
C ASN A 424 -25.33 42.07 -12.71
N GLY A 425 -25.20 41.01 -13.50
CA GLY A 425 -26.19 40.62 -14.52
C GLY A 425 -26.52 41.61 -15.66
N ASN A 426 -25.88 42.77 -15.75
CA ASN A 426 -26.23 43.82 -16.72
C ASN A 426 -25.61 43.67 -18.12
N ASN A 427 -24.92 42.56 -18.41
CA ASN A 427 -24.69 42.18 -19.80
C ASN A 427 -26.00 41.58 -20.31
N THR A 428 -26.60 42.21 -21.32
CA THR A 428 -27.77 41.68 -22.03
C THR A 428 -27.53 40.20 -22.33
N LEU A 429 -28.34 39.33 -21.70
CA LEU A 429 -28.34 37.90 -21.97
C LEU A 429 -28.37 37.72 -23.50
N PRO A 430 -27.56 36.81 -24.06
CA PRO A 430 -27.53 36.62 -25.49
C PRO A 430 -28.93 36.28 -26.01
N VAL A 431 -29.44 37.07 -26.97
CA VAL A 431 -30.66 36.73 -27.71
C VAL A 431 -30.22 36.06 -29.01
N TRP A 432 -29.92 34.77 -28.88
CA TRP A 432 -29.44 33.95 -29.98
C TRP A 432 -30.38 34.04 -31.19
N GLY A 433 -29.83 34.37 -32.37
CA GLY A 433 -30.58 34.55 -33.61
C GLY A 433 -30.92 35.99 -33.99
N ASN A 434 -31.05 36.92 -33.03
CA ASN A 434 -31.37 38.34 -33.30
C ASN A 434 -30.17 39.29 -33.15
N ASP A 435 -29.07 38.83 -32.54
CA ASP A 435 -27.83 39.61 -32.41
C ASP A 435 -27.29 40.07 -33.77
N SER A 436 -26.83 41.32 -33.84
CA SER A 436 -26.14 41.82 -35.04
C SER A 436 -24.80 41.08 -35.23
N ALA A 437 -24.26 41.09 -36.44
CA ALA A 437 -22.94 40.50 -36.68
C ALA A 437 -21.85 41.17 -35.80
N GLN A 438 -22.01 42.46 -35.47
CA GLN A 438 -21.09 43.18 -34.60
C GLN A 438 -21.17 42.69 -33.14
N ASP A 439 -22.37 42.37 -32.65
CA ASP A 439 -22.57 41.84 -31.30
C ASP A 439 -21.97 40.43 -31.17
N LEU A 440 -22.18 39.57 -32.17
CA LEU A 440 -21.60 38.23 -32.22
C LEU A 440 -20.07 38.26 -32.27
N ILE A 441 -19.49 39.17 -33.08
CA ILE A 441 -18.04 39.40 -33.11
C ILE A 441 -17.53 39.80 -31.72
N GLY A 442 -18.27 40.62 -30.96
CA GLY A 442 -17.92 40.94 -29.58
C GLY A 442 -17.88 39.71 -28.67
N LYS A 443 -18.85 38.80 -28.84
CA LYS A 443 -18.96 37.56 -28.05
C LYS A 443 -17.86 36.53 -28.34
N LEU A 444 -17.21 36.56 -29.51
CA LEU A 444 -16.03 35.73 -29.79
C LEU A 444 -14.88 35.95 -28.78
N GLY A 445 -14.79 37.16 -28.22
CA GLY A 445 -13.79 37.50 -27.19
C GLY A 445 -14.20 37.13 -25.76
N SER A 446 -15.38 36.54 -25.54
CA SER A 446 -15.86 36.17 -24.21
C SER A 446 -14.97 35.12 -23.54
N HIS A 447 -14.93 35.08 -22.21
CA HIS A 447 -14.31 33.97 -21.48
C HIS A 447 -15.24 32.76 -21.36
N LEU A 448 -16.55 32.90 -21.62
CA LEU A 448 -17.51 31.79 -21.55
C LEU A 448 -17.43 30.91 -22.80
N PRO A 449 -17.10 29.61 -22.66
CA PRO A 449 -17.00 28.71 -23.81
C PRO A 449 -18.27 28.63 -24.65
N VAL A 450 -19.44 28.49 -24.02
CA VAL A 450 -20.74 28.39 -24.71
C VAL A 450 -21.09 29.66 -25.49
N TRP A 451 -20.79 30.85 -24.95
CA TRP A 451 -21.08 32.10 -25.65
C TRP A 451 -20.17 32.31 -26.86
N ARG A 452 -18.88 31.98 -26.72
CA ARG A 452 -17.93 32.05 -27.83
C ARG A 452 -18.30 31.10 -28.96
N THR A 453 -18.56 29.84 -28.63
CA THR A 453 -18.87 28.80 -29.61
C THR A 453 -20.19 29.07 -30.31
N ASN A 454 -21.25 29.43 -29.59
CA ASN A 454 -22.54 29.79 -30.19
C ASN A 454 -22.43 31.00 -31.13
N ALA A 455 -21.66 32.03 -30.72
CA ALA A 455 -21.44 33.19 -31.57
C ALA A 455 -20.65 32.84 -32.84
N GLN A 456 -19.63 31.99 -32.73
CA GLN A 456 -18.87 31.52 -33.88
C GLN A 456 -19.75 30.73 -34.85
N GLU A 457 -20.50 29.74 -34.37
CA GLU A 457 -21.34 28.90 -35.24
C GLU A 457 -22.44 29.73 -35.94
N GLU A 458 -23.04 30.72 -35.25
CA GLU A 458 -23.99 31.63 -35.89
C GLU A 458 -23.31 32.53 -36.95
N LEU A 459 -22.09 33.04 -36.71
CA LEU A 459 -21.33 33.78 -37.73
C LEU A 459 -21.02 32.89 -38.95
N ILE A 460 -20.60 31.64 -38.72
CA ILE A 460 -20.32 30.68 -39.79
C ILE A 460 -21.59 30.38 -40.58
N ARG A 461 -22.73 30.20 -39.92
CA ARG A 461 -24.04 29.98 -40.56
C ARG A 461 -24.43 31.15 -41.49
N ARG A 462 -24.10 32.40 -41.12
CA ARG A 462 -24.28 33.59 -41.99
C ARG A 462 -23.32 33.62 -43.19
N GLY A 463 -22.23 32.87 -43.13
CA GLY A 463 -21.38 32.57 -44.28
C GLY A 463 -20.72 33.79 -44.91
N LYS A 464 -20.64 33.80 -46.24
CA LYS A 464 -19.85 34.77 -47.01
C LYS A 464 -20.35 36.22 -46.92
N GLU A 465 -21.63 36.44 -46.57
CA GLU A 465 -22.22 37.79 -46.49
C GLU A 465 -21.56 38.67 -45.42
N ILE A 466 -21.11 38.07 -44.32
CA ILE A 466 -20.46 38.77 -43.22
C ILE A 466 -18.94 38.82 -43.33
N LEU A 467 -18.34 38.13 -44.31
CA LEU A 467 -16.90 38.00 -44.46
C LEU A 467 -16.16 39.35 -44.55
N PRO A 468 -16.64 40.37 -45.29
CA PRO A 468 -16.00 41.69 -45.31
C PRO A 468 -15.95 42.37 -43.93
N LEU A 469 -16.97 42.15 -43.10
CA LEU A 469 -17.02 42.68 -41.73
C LEU A 469 -16.00 41.99 -40.82
N LEU A 470 -15.90 40.66 -40.92
CA LEU A 470 -14.93 39.87 -40.16
C LEU A 470 -13.48 40.26 -40.51
N LEU A 471 -13.16 40.34 -41.80
CA LEU A 471 -11.85 40.76 -42.28
C LEU A 471 -11.51 42.18 -41.82
N LYS A 472 -12.48 43.11 -41.93
CA LYS A 472 -12.33 44.48 -41.42
C LYS A 472 -12.12 44.53 -39.90
N ARG A 473 -12.72 43.62 -39.13
CA ARG A 473 -12.46 43.55 -37.68
C ARG A 473 -11.07 42.98 -37.39
N LEU A 474 -10.67 41.93 -38.09
CA LEU A 474 -9.35 41.29 -37.92
C LEU A 474 -8.21 42.27 -38.24
N SER A 475 -8.36 43.11 -39.26
CA SER A 475 -7.36 44.11 -39.66
C SER A 475 -7.28 45.35 -38.76
N LYS A 476 -8.16 45.51 -37.77
CA LYS A 476 -8.13 46.65 -36.84
C LYS A 476 -7.12 46.41 -35.71
N ASP A 477 -6.38 47.46 -35.36
CA ASP A 477 -5.56 47.48 -34.16
C ASP A 477 -6.39 47.32 -32.88
N GLY A 478 -5.77 46.79 -31.82
CA GLY A 478 -6.40 46.64 -30.50
C GLY A 478 -7.28 45.38 -30.34
N ASN A 479 -7.23 44.42 -31.26
CA ASN A 479 -7.80 43.10 -31.03
C ASN A 479 -7.12 42.40 -29.85
N THR A 480 -7.91 41.80 -28.96
CA THR A 480 -7.37 40.87 -27.96
C THR A 480 -6.91 39.59 -28.67
N THR A 481 -5.95 38.88 -28.10
CA THR A 481 -5.47 37.60 -28.65
C THR A 481 -6.59 36.58 -28.82
N SER A 482 -7.50 36.44 -27.84
CA SER A 482 -8.71 35.61 -27.98
C SER A 482 -9.52 36.00 -29.21
N LEU A 483 -9.91 37.28 -29.33
CA LEU A 483 -10.73 37.73 -30.43
C LEU A 483 -10.04 37.51 -31.79
N GLU A 484 -8.73 37.76 -31.88
CA GLU A 484 -7.95 37.49 -33.08
C GLU A 484 -7.97 36.00 -33.46
N THR A 485 -7.68 35.10 -32.50
CA THR A 485 -7.70 33.64 -32.72
C THR A 485 -9.08 33.19 -33.22
N TRP A 486 -10.15 33.57 -32.52
CA TRP A 486 -11.51 33.16 -32.89
C TRP A 486 -11.98 33.77 -34.21
N LEU A 487 -11.59 35.01 -34.53
CA LEU A 487 -11.87 35.62 -35.85
C LEU A 487 -11.19 34.86 -36.98
N ILE A 488 -9.92 34.51 -36.83
CA ILE A 488 -9.15 33.75 -37.82
C ILE A 488 -9.83 32.41 -38.10
N TRP A 489 -10.19 31.67 -37.04
CA TRP A 489 -10.89 30.40 -37.19
C TRP A 489 -12.29 30.56 -37.79
N THR A 490 -13.04 31.59 -37.41
CA THR A 490 -14.36 31.89 -38.00
C THR A 490 -14.23 32.16 -39.50
N ILE A 491 -13.27 33.02 -39.90
CA ILE A 491 -13.01 33.35 -41.30
C ILE A 491 -12.52 32.11 -42.06
N GLY A 492 -11.57 31.37 -41.52
CA GLY A 492 -11.00 30.18 -42.16
C GLY A 492 -12.02 29.06 -42.36
N ARG A 493 -13.02 28.95 -41.47
CA ARG A 493 -14.15 28.01 -41.63
C ARG A 493 -15.19 28.49 -42.66
N ILE A 494 -15.28 29.80 -42.93
CA ILE A 494 -16.15 30.37 -44.00
C ILE A 494 -15.44 30.36 -45.37
N SER A 495 -14.13 30.62 -45.37
CA SER A 495 -13.30 30.84 -46.56
C SER A 495 -11.93 30.18 -46.40
N PRO A 496 -11.81 28.87 -46.71
CA PRO A 496 -10.60 28.07 -46.49
C PRO A 496 -9.32 28.59 -47.14
N ASP A 497 -9.43 29.37 -48.24
CA ASP A 497 -8.28 29.90 -48.97
C ASP A 497 -7.56 31.08 -48.27
N GLN A 498 -8.16 31.63 -47.21
CA GLN A 498 -7.59 32.79 -46.48
C GLN A 498 -6.48 32.35 -45.52
N ASN A 499 -5.36 33.07 -45.53
CA ASN A 499 -4.24 32.84 -44.63
C ASN A 499 -3.51 34.16 -44.29
N TRP A 500 -2.72 34.14 -43.21
CA TRP A 500 -2.09 35.33 -42.63
C TRP A 500 -0.64 35.05 -42.22
N PHE A 501 0.20 34.63 -43.17
CA PHE A 501 1.62 34.31 -42.94
C PHE A 501 2.53 35.53 -42.75
N ASP A 502 2.15 36.71 -43.24
CA ASP A 502 2.99 37.92 -43.22
C ASP A 502 2.89 38.76 -41.93
N LEU A 503 2.23 38.23 -40.90
CA LEU A 503 1.81 39.01 -39.73
C LEU A 503 2.43 38.46 -38.43
N ASN A 504 1.77 38.70 -37.29
CA ASN A 504 2.31 38.37 -35.97
C ASN A 504 2.35 36.84 -35.73
N THR A 505 3.10 36.41 -34.71
CA THR A 505 3.28 34.98 -34.38
C THR A 505 1.98 34.20 -34.21
N ASN A 506 0.96 34.77 -33.56
CA ASN A 506 -0.31 34.07 -33.35
C ASN A 506 -1.00 33.81 -34.69
N GLN A 507 -1.06 34.82 -35.56
CA GLN A 507 -1.70 34.70 -36.87
C GLN A 507 -1.01 33.68 -37.78
N LYS A 508 0.32 33.61 -37.75
CA LYS A 508 1.09 32.56 -38.43
C LYS A 508 0.71 31.16 -37.92
N ILE A 509 0.70 30.95 -36.60
CA ILE A 509 0.34 29.67 -35.98
C ILE A 509 -1.09 29.27 -36.32
N GLN A 510 -2.07 30.18 -36.20
CA GLN A 510 -3.46 29.86 -36.52
C GLN A 510 -3.64 29.57 -38.03
N SER A 511 -2.90 30.25 -38.91
CA SER A 511 -2.91 29.96 -40.36
C SER A 511 -2.39 28.56 -40.67
N LEU A 512 -1.31 28.13 -40.00
CA LEU A 512 -0.79 26.77 -40.09
C LEU A 512 -1.81 25.73 -39.59
N ARG A 513 -2.46 26.00 -38.46
CA ARG A 513 -3.51 25.11 -37.93
C ARG A 513 -4.72 25.01 -38.85
N LEU A 514 -5.11 26.10 -39.51
CA LEU A 514 -6.18 26.09 -40.53
C LEU A 514 -5.79 25.24 -41.75
N GLN A 515 -4.55 25.32 -42.22
CA GLN A 515 -4.02 24.47 -43.28
C GLN A 515 -4.10 22.99 -42.89
N ALA A 516 -3.70 22.65 -41.66
CA ALA A 516 -3.84 21.30 -41.11
C ALA A 516 -5.32 20.86 -41.03
N PHE A 517 -6.21 21.74 -40.56
CA PHE A 517 -7.64 21.47 -40.43
C PHE A 517 -8.31 21.20 -41.78
N HIS A 518 -7.95 21.97 -42.82
CA HIS A 518 -8.47 21.81 -44.18
C HIS A 518 -7.72 20.74 -45.00
N GLN A 519 -6.68 20.13 -44.43
CA GLN A 519 -5.77 19.20 -45.12
C GLN A 519 -5.14 19.80 -46.38
N THR A 520 -4.84 21.10 -46.34
CA THR A 520 -4.17 21.83 -47.42
C THR A 520 -2.72 22.07 -47.02
N ILE A 521 -1.76 21.73 -47.90
CA ILE A 521 -0.33 21.93 -47.64
C ILE A 521 0.24 22.85 -48.72
N THR A 522 0.32 24.15 -48.41
CA THR A 522 0.88 25.14 -49.33
C THR A 522 2.39 25.30 -49.18
N GLN A 523 2.99 26.12 -50.05
CA GLN A 523 4.42 26.38 -50.04
C GLN A 523 4.83 27.17 -48.77
N GLU A 524 3.97 28.05 -48.28
CA GLU A 524 4.17 28.85 -47.07
C GLU A 524 4.34 27.95 -45.83
N VAL A 525 3.69 26.78 -45.78
CA VAL A 525 3.88 25.78 -44.70
C VAL A 525 5.33 25.28 -44.69
N VAL A 526 5.91 25.03 -45.86
CA VAL A 526 7.31 24.58 -46.00
C VAL A 526 8.28 25.71 -45.65
N GLU A 527 7.97 26.94 -46.08
CA GLU A 527 8.76 28.12 -45.75
C GLU A 527 8.77 28.42 -44.25
N ALA A 528 7.66 28.19 -43.55
CA ALA A 528 7.53 28.36 -42.11
C ALA A 528 8.47 27.44 -41.29
N LEU A 529 9.00 26.35 -41.87
CA LEU A 529 10.06 25.55 -41.24
C LEU A 529 11.37 26.33 -41.06
N ASN A 530 11.53 27.47 -41.72
CA ASN A 530 12.68 28.38 -41.58
C ASN A 530 12.37 29.61 -40.72
N ASP A 531 11.17 29.74 -40.14
CA ASP A 531 10.80 30.90 -39.34
C ASP A 531 11.71 31.01 -38.09
N PRO A 532 12.18 32.23 -37.72
CA PRO A 532 13.02 32.40 -36.54
C PRO A 532 12.34 32.00 -35.23
N GLU A 533 11.00 32.07 -35.13
CA GLU A 533 10.24 31.69 -33.95
C GLU A 533 10.04 30.16 -33.89
N PRO A 534 10.59 29.45 -32.87
CA PRO A 534 10.47 27.99 -32.78
C PRO A 534 9.02 27.50 -32.72
N ARG A 535 8.09 28.27 -32.15
CA ARG A 535 6.67 27.87 -32.10
C ARG A 535 6.01 27.85 -33.49
N VAL A 536 6.43 28.72 -34.40
CA VAL A 536 5.96 28.70 -35.80
C VAL A 536 6.53 27.47 -36.50
N ARG A 537 7.81 27.16 -36.29
CA ARG A 537 8.44 25.93 -36.84
C ARG A 537 7.77 24.66 -36.31
N LEU A 538 7.47 24.61 -35.00
CA LEU A 538 6.73 23.49 -34.40
C LEU A 538 5.40 23.29 -35.13
N GLU A 539 4.58 24.33 -35.25
CA GLU A 539 3.28 24.23 -35.88
C GLU A 539 3.37 23.86 -37.37
N ALA A 540 4.41 24.32 -38.08
CA ALA A 540 4.66 23.93 -39.47
C ALA A 540 4.95 22.41 -39.59
N VAL A 541 5.75 21.86 -38.68
CA VAL A 541 5.99 20.40 -38.60
C VAL A 541 4.69 19.65 -38.30
N LEU A 542 3.90 20.12 -37.34
CA LEU A 542 2.62 19.49 -36.99
C LEU A 542 1.60 19.58 -38.13
N THR A 543 1.63 20.64 -38.93
CA THR A 543 0.79 20.82 -40.11
C THR A 543 1.14 19.82 -41.20
N LEU A 544 2.43 19.66 -41.52
CA LEU A 544 2.90 18.66 -42.48
C LEU A 544 2.55 17.22 -42.04
N ARG A 545 2.67 16.94 -40.73
CA ARG A 545 2.35 15.64 -40.14
C ARG A 545 0.85 15.33 -40.21
N GLN A 546 -0.01 16.27 -39.80
CA GLN A 546 -1.46 16.10 -39.85
C GLN A 546 -2.02 16.02 -41.27
N GLY A 547 -1.38 16.69 -42.24
CA GLY A 547 -1.78 16.64 -43.65
C GLY A 547 -1.17 15.50 -44.46
N ASP A 548 -0.54 14.49 -43.82
CA ASP A 548 0.10 13.33 -44.47
C ASP A 548 1.04 13.73 -45.64
N ALA A 549 1.87 14.76 -45.43
CA ALA A 549 2.68 15.38 -46.48
C ALA A 549 3.95 14.57 -46.84
N GLN A 550 3.82 13.31 -47.25
CA GLN A 550 4.93 12.39 -47.56
C GLN A 550 5.94 12.97 -48.57
N GLY A 551 5.45 13.75 -49.54
CA GLY A 551 6.27 14.44 -50.55
C GLY A 551 7.14 15.60 -50.03
N LYS A 552 7.03 15.96 -48.74
CA LYS A 552 7.77 17.07 -48.12
C LYS A 552 8.82 16.62 -47.10
N THR A 553 9.09 15.31 -47.01
CA THR A 553 10.07 14.73 -46.06
C THR A 553 11.49 15.29 -46.21
N ALA A 554 11.91 15.71 -47.42
CA ALA A 554 13.21 16.37 -47.61
C ALA A 554 13.35 17.68 -46.82
N ALA A 555 12.26 18.45 -46.68
CA ALA A 555 12.26 19.68 -45.88
C ALA A 555 12.34 19.38 -44.37
N LEU A 556 11.74 18.27 -43.92
CA LEU A 556 11.86 17.81 -42.53
C LEU A 556 13.28 17.29 -42.22
N ILE A 557 13.96 16.65 -43.18
CA ILE A 557 15.38 16.26 -43.04
C ILE A 557 16.25 17.51 -42.93
N ASP A 558 16.02 18.53 -43.78
CA ASP A 558 16.73 19.81 -43.69
C ASP A 558 16.55 20.44 -42.31
N LEU A 559 15.31 20.55 -41.82
CA LEU A 559 15.01 21.06 -40.48
C LEU A 559 15.73 20.25 -39.39
N ALA A 560 15.62 18.92 -39.42
CA ALA A 560 16.28 18.05 -38.44
C ALA A 560 17.80 18.26 -38.41
N SER A 561 18.41 18.60 -39.55
CA SER A 561 19.86 18.80 -39.65
C SER A 561 20.36 20.01 -38.84
N ARG A 562 19.51 21.02 -38.65
CA ARG A 562 19.86 22.34 -38.09
C ARG A 562 19.06 22.74 -36.84
N GLU A 563 18.00 22.02 -36.50
CA GLU A 563 17.13 22.36 -35.38
C GLU A 563 17.82 22.14 -34.03
N THR A 564 17.70 23.13 -33.15
CA THR A 564 18.27 23.10 -31.80
C THR A 564 17.19 23.16 -30.72
N ASP A 565 15.98 23.59 -31.07
CA ASP A 565 14.83 23.52 -30.18
C ASP A 565 14.40 22.07 -29.98
N ARG A 566 14.34 21.65 -28.71
CA ARG A 566 14.03 20.27 -28.34
C ARG A 566 12.63 19.83 -28.79
N ILE A 567 11.62 20.69 -28.66
CA ILE A 567 10.23 20.33 -28.95
C ILE A 567 10.01 20.28 -30.46
N VAL A 568 10.60 21.23 -31.19
CA VAL A 568 10.58 21.19 -32.67
C VAL A 568 11.31 19.95 -33.18
N PHE A 569 12.50 19.63 -32.64
CA PHE A 569 13.23 18.42 -33.03
C PHE A 569 12.43 17.15 -32.69
N TYR A 570 11.80 17.11 -31.51
CA TYR A 570 10.91 16.02 -31.09
C TYR A 570 9.77 15.80 -32.10
N ALA A 571 9.06 16.87 -32.47
CA ALA A 571 8.00 16.80 -33.45
C ALA A 571 8.52 16.40 -34.84
N THR A 572 9.72 16.86 -35.20
CA THR A 572 10.32 16.61 -36.52
C THR A 572 10.67 15.14 -36.71
N TRP A 573 11.33 14.49 -35.74
CA TRP A 573 11.61 13.06 -35.87
C TRP A 573 10.32 12.21 -35.85
N GLY A 574 9.32 12.64 -35.08
CA GLY A 574 8.00 12.00 -35.08
C GLY A 574 7.28 12.13 -36.43
N ALA A 575 7.36 13.30 -37.08
CA ALA A 575 6.85 13.50 -38.43
C ALA A 575 7.60 12.66 -39.46
N LEU A 576 8.94 12.58 -39.37
CA LEU A 576 9.73 11.70 -40.23
C LEU A 576 9.38 10.23 -40.05
N MET A 577 9.14 9.78 -38.81
CA MET A 577 8.73 8.40 -38.51
C MET A 577 7.44 8.00 -39.24
N GLU A 578 6.46 8.89 -39.32
CA GLU A 578 5.16 8.64 -39.94
C GLU A 578 5.15 8.88 -41.46
N LEU A 579 5.77 9.97 -41.92
CA LEU A 579 5.71 10.40 -43.32
C LEU A 579 6.78 9.76 -44.21
N MET A 580 7.85 9.20 -43.62
CA MET A 580 8.95 8.60 -44.37
C MET A 580 8.95 7.06 -44.23
N PRO A 581 9.00 6.32 -45.34
CA PRO A 581 9.09 4.86 -45.32
C PRO A 581 10.25 4.36 -44.46
N GLU A 582 10.06 3.24 -43.76
CA GLU A 582 11.06 2.65 -42.86
C GLU A 582 12.41 2.43 -43.55
N LYS A 583 12.41 1.93 -44.79
CA LYS A 583 13.62 1.71 -45.58
C LYS A 583 14.46 2.98 -45.72
N ASN A 584 13.82 4.09 -46.11
CA ASN A 584 14.51 5.37 -46.28
C ASN A 584 15.05 5.90 -44.94
N ARG A 585 14.35 5.67 -43.83
CA ARG A 585 14.86 6.01 -42.49
C ARG A 585 16.08 5.16 -42.10
N ARG A 586 16.14 3.90 -42.50
CA ARG A 586 17.33 3.06 -42.30
C ARG A 586 18.53 3.60 -43.07
N ASP A 587 18.34 4.06 -44.31
CA ASP A 587 19.42 4.68 -45.10
C ASP A 587 19.98 5.94 -44.41
N LEU A 588 19.13 6.71 -43.70
CA LEU A 588 19.56 7.90 -42.93
C LEU A 588 20.41 7.57 -41.70
N LEU A 589 20.50 6.31 -41.28
CA LEU A 589 21.41 5.90 -40.20
C LEU A 589 22.89 6.03 -40.59
N ASP A 590 23.19 6.12 -41.89
CA ASP A 590 24.56 6.29 -42.40
C ASP A 590 24.90 7.77 -42.75
N ASP A 591 23.98 8.73 -42.51
CA ASP A 591 24.23 10.16 -42.80
C ASP A 591 25.39 10.70 -41.95
N GLU A 592 26.27 11.51 -42.53
CA GLU A 592 27.43 12.09 -41.82
C GLU A 592 27.00 13.00 -40.65
N ARG A 593 25.83 13.64 -40.75
CA ARG A 593 25.29 14.58 -39.76
C ARG A 593 24.58 13.82 -38.63
N ALA A 594 25.09 13.99 -37.41
CA ALA A 594 24.58 13.30 -36.23
C ALA A 594 23.10 13.58 -35.91
N SER A 595 22.59 14.77 -36.20
CA SER A 595 21.20 15.15 -35.93
C SER A 595 20.19 14.39 -36.82
N ILE A 596 20.55 14.12 -38.08
CA ILE A 596 19.74 13.31 -39.00
C ILE A 596 19.76 11.85 -38.58
N ARG A 597 20.95 11.29 -38.29
CA ARG A 597 21.06 9.93 -37.75
C ARG A 597 20.23 9.78 -36.48
N LEU A 598 20.27 10.76 -35.58
CA LEU A 598 19.51 10.75 -34.33
C LEU A 598 17.99 10.73 -34.58
N ALA A 599 17.49 11.56 -35.51
CA ALA A 599 16.07 11.58 -35.85
C ALA A 599 15.61 10.24 -36.45
N ALA A 600 16.38 9.69 -37.38
CA ALA A 600 16.11 8.37 -37.96
C ALA A 600 16.15 7.26 -36.91
N PHE A 601 17.17 7.26 -36.06
CA PHE A 601 17.35 6.28 -34.99
C PHE A 601 16.21 6.31 -33.99
N LEU A 602 15.79 7.49 -33.52
CA LEU A 602 14.62 7.64 -32.64
C LEU A 602 13.35 7.07 -33.27
N GLY A 603 13.05 7.44 -34.52
CA GLY A 603 11.86 6.96 -35.22
C GLY A 603 11.85 5.44 -35.45
N LEU A 604 13.01 4.85 -35.73
CA LEU A 604 13.15 3.39 -35.89
C LEU A 604 13.08 2.66 -34.55
N LEU A 605 13.61 3.24 -33.47
CA LEU A 605 13.47 2.69 -32.11
C LEU A 605 12.03 2.75 -31.62
N GLU A 606 11.30 3.81 -31.94
CA GLU A 606 9.90 4.01 -31.53
C GLU A 606 8.97 2.94 -32.11
N GLN A 607 9.19 2.59 -33.38
CA GLN A 607 8.45 1.53 -34.07
C GLN A 607 9.00 0.11 -33.82
N ASP A 608 10.01 -0.03 -32.95
CA ASP A 608 10.70 -1.30 -32.70
C ASP A 608 11.28 -1.96 -33.96
N ALA A 609 11.67 -1.15 -34.95
CA ALA A 609 12.11 -1.61 -36.26
C ALA A 609 13.55 -2.16 -36.29
N LEU A 610 14.34 -1.90 -35.25
CA LEU A 610 15.75 -2.36 -35.18
C LEU A 610 15.92 -3.54 -34.23
N SER A 611 16.58 -4.60 -34.72
CA SER A 611 17.04 -5.71 -33.89
C SER A 611 18.19 -5.29 -32.96
N GLU A 612 18.44 -6.06 -31.91
CA GLU A 612 19.60 -5.81 -31.04
C GLU A 612 20.93 -5.83 -31.78
N ALA A 613 21.05 -6.64 -32.85
CA ALA A 613 22.24 -6.69 -33.68
C ALA A 613 22.47 -5.39 -34.45
N GLU A 614 21.38 -4.77 -34.93
CA GLU A 614 21.41 -3.49 -35.64
C GLU A 614 21.63 -2.30 -34.70
N ILE A 615 21.23 -2.42 -33.43
CA ILE A 615 21.44 -1.35 -32.43
C ILE A 615 22.89 -1.33 -31.90
N LYS A 616 23.54 -2.49 -31.77
CA LYS A 616 24.89 -2.62 -31.19
C LYS A 616 25.97 -1.72 -31.81
N PRO A 617 26.06 -1.54 -33.14
CA PRO A 617 27.04 -0.62 -33.74
C PRO A 617 26.96 0.80 -33.19
N PHE A 618 25.75 1.28 -32.88
CA PHE A 618 25.51 2.64 -32.39
C PHE A 618 26.01 2.88 -30.96
N LEU A 619 26.41 1.84 -30.21
CA LEU A 619 27.10 2.01 -28.92
C LEU A 619 28.39 2.83 -29.03
N ASN A 620 28.99 2.84 -30.23
CA ASN A 620 30.22 3.57 -30.54
C ASN A 620 29.97 4.77 -31.46
N ASP A 621 28.72 5.21 -31.66
CA ASP A 621 28.43 6.41 -32.47
C ASP A 621 29.15 7.63 -31.86
N PRO A 622 29.81 8.48 -32.68
CA PRO A 622 30.47 9.69 -32.19
C PRO A 622 29.55 10.65 -31.42
N SER A 623 28.24 10.59 -31.66
CA SER A 623 27.24 11.33 -30.91
C SER A 623 26.96 10.67 -29.55
N PRO A 624 27.20 11.37 -28.42
CA PRO A 624 26.86 10.87 -27.09
C PRO A 624 25.36 10.58 -26.91
N LEU A 625 24.49 11.30 -27.64
CA LEU A 625 23.04 11.10 -27.58
C LEU A 625 22.65 9.76 -28.22
N ILE A 626 23.20 9.45 -29.39
CA ILE A 626 22.91 8.20 -30.11
C ILE A 626 23.47 7.00 -29.34
N SER A 627 24.74 7.07 -28.92
CA SER A 627 25.36 6.00 -28.13
C SER A 627 24.68 5.79 -26.77
N GLY A 628 24.26 6.88 -26.12
CA GLY A 628 23.45 6.83 -24.89
C GLY A 628 22.10 6.13 -25.10
N LEU A 629 21.39 6.45 -26.19
CA LEU A 629 20.12 5.83 -26.55
C LEU A 629 20.28 4.35 -26.91
N ALA A 630 21.30 4.00 -27.70
CA ALA A 630 21.61 2.62 -28.05
C ALA A 630 21.88 1.77 -26.79
N LYS A 631 22.68 2.32 -25.86
CA LYS A 631 22.95 1.69 -24.56
C LYS A 631 21.67 1.50 -23.74
N LYS A 632 20.80 2.51 -23.70
CA LYS A 632 19.51 2.43 -22.99
C LYS A 632 18.61 1.35 -23.60
N ARG A 633 18.47 1.32 -24.92
CA ARG A 633 17.62 0.35 -25.63
C ARG A 633 18.12 -1.09 -25.50
N LEU A 634 19.43 -1.32 -25.58
CA LEU A 634 20.06 -2.64 -25.40
C LEU A 634 20.06 -3.11 -23.94
N GLY A 635 19.87 -2.21 -22.99
CA GLY A 635 19.59 -2.54 -21.59
C GLY A 635 18.22 -3.21 -21.39
N GLY A 636 17.44 -3.39 -22.46
CA GLY A 636 16.11 -4.02 -22.49
C GLY A 636 14.97 -3.01 -22.61
N LYS A 637 13.81 -3.46 -23.11
CA LYS A 637 12.54 -2.72 -22.94
C LYS A 637 12.18 -2.80 -21.46
N TYR A 638 12.20 -1.67 -20.75
CA TYR A 638 11.98 -1.67 -19.31
C TYR A 638 10.54 -2.08 -18.99
N GLN A 639 10.36 -3.16 -18.23
CA GLN A 639 9.06 -3.52 -17.65
C GLN A 639 8.79 -2.63 -16.43
N PHE A 640 7.62 -2.01 -16.40
CA PHE A 640 7.17 -1.12 -15.33
C PHE A 640 7.33 -1.78 -13.95
N GLU A 641 8.24 -1.26 -13.12
CA GLU A 641 8.36 -1.69 -11.72
C GLU A 641 7.36 -0.91 -10.85
N HIS A 642 6.13 -1.43 -10.76
CA HIS A 642 5.18 -1.01 -9.75
C HIS A 642 5.80 -1.15 -8.34
N ARG A 643 5.39 -0.32 -7.37
CA ARG A 643 5.42 -0.78 -5.96
C ARG A 643 4.68 -2.12 -5.98
N GLY A 644 5.41 -3.21 -5.75
CA GLY A 644 4.85 -4.55 -5.80
C GLY A 644 3.60 -4.61 -4.95
N LYS A 645 2.56 -5.28 -5.47
CA LYS A 645 1.30 -5.43 -4.76
C LYS A 645 1.57 -5.92 -3.33
N PRO A 646 0.89 -5.37 -2.31
CA PRO A 646 0.93 -5.93 -0.97
C PRO A 646 0.69 -7.44 -1.02
N LEU A 647 1.31 -8.19 -0.12
CA LEU A 647 1.10 -9.64 -0.06
C LEU A 647 -0.40 -9.92 0.12
N THR A 648 -1.02 -10.64 -0.84
CA THR A 648 -2.39 -11.12 -0.71
C THR A 648 -2.45 -12.16 0.42
N LYS A 649 -3.62 -12.34 1.06
CA LYS A 649 -3.82 -13.24 2.22
C LYS A 649 -3.28 -14.69 2.03
N ASN A 650 -3.01 -15.11 0.79
CA ASN A 650 -2.58 -16.47 0.43
C ASN A 650 -1.07 -16.63 0.15
N ARG A 651 -0.26 -15.56 0.15
CA ARG A 651 1.19 -15.70 -0.06
C ARG A 651 1.87 -15.88 1.30
N ALA A 652 2.07 -17.14 1.71
CA ALA A 652 2.80 -17.46 2.92
C ALA A 652 4.25 -16.97 2.82
N LEU A 653 4.69 -16.20 3.81
CA LEU A 653 6.10 -15.82 3.97
C LEU A 653 6.92 -17.12 4.07
N GLN A 654 7.98 -17.25 3.27
CA GLN A 654 8.92 -18.36 3.42
C GLN A 654 9.41 -18.41 4.88
N LYS A 655 9.27 -19.57 5.52
CA LYS A 655 9.80 -19.78 6.87
C LYS A 655 11.32 -19.74 6.80
N GLN A 656 11.91 -18.80 7.52
CA GLN A 656 13.35 -18.84 7.75
C GLN A 656 13.69 -20.06 8.60
N THR A 657 14.69 -20.83 8.16
CA THR A 657 15.17 -22.05 8.83
C THR A 657 16.49 -21.74 9.52
N GLY A 658 16.48 -21.68 10.86
CA GLY A 658 17.68 -21.48 11.69
C GLY A 658 17.36 -20.88 13.06
N PRO A 659 18.19 -21.08 14.10
CA PRO A 659 18.04 -20.40 15.38
C PRO A 659 18.35 -18.91 15.22
N ILE A 660 17.34 -18.04 15.32
CA ILE A 660 17.53 -16.59 15.31
C ILE A 660 17.86 -16.14 16.73
N VAL A 661 19.07 -15.62 16.96
CA VAL A 661 19.37 -14.85 18.18
C VAL A 661 18.85 -13.44 17.95
N ILE A 662 17.89 -13.00 18.78
CA ILE A 662 17.30 -11.67 18.66
C ILE A 662 17.97 -10.76 19.70
N PRO A 663 18.91 -9.89 19.31
CA PRO A 663 19.67 -9.06 20.24
C PRO A 663 18.89 -7.82 20.72
N PHE A 664 17.58 -7.80 20.52
CA PHE A 664 16.69 -6.71 20.90
C PHE A 664 15.34 -7.22 21.40
N SER A 665 14.66 -6.41 22.22
CA SER A 665 13.30 -6.64 22.71
C SER A 665 12.44 -5.40 22.50
N ASN A 666 11.15 -5.47 22.87
CA ASN A 666 10.24 -4.31 22.86
C ASN A 666 10.12 -3.59 21.49
N LEU A 667 10.24 -4.32 20.38
CA LEU A 667 10.12 -3.78 19.03
C LEU A 667 8.72 -3.19 18.77
N ARG A 668 8.64 -1.89 18.50
CA ARG A 668 7.39 -1.15 18.26
C ARG A 668 7.59 -0.11 17.16
N ALA A 669 6.66 -0.05 16.20
CA ALA A 669 6.53 1.04 15.25
C ALA A 669 5.28 1.86 15.61
N SER A 670 5.36 3.19 15.60
CA SER A 670 4.21 4.05 15.94
C SER A 670 3.10 4.01 14.88
N SER A 671 3.40 3.53 13.67
CA SER A 671 2.43 3.29 12.58
C SER A 671 1.45 2.14 12.87
N GLY A 672 1.75 1.28 13.85
CA GLY A 672 0.99 0.06 14.11
C GLY A 672 1.20 -1.07 13.08
N ASN A 673 2.03 -0.85 12.06
CA ASN A 673 2.39 -1.88 11.10
C ASN A 673 3.25 -2.98 11.73
N LYS A 674 3.14 -4.20 11.20
CA LYS A 674 3.83 -5.37 11.76
C LYS A 674 5.29 -5.39 11.37
N TYR A 675 6.17 -5.33 12.37
CA TYR A 675 7.61 -5.48 12.22
C TYR A 675 8.02 -6.79 12.89
N ARG A 676 9.10 -7.43 12.41
CA ARG A 676 9.61 -8.65 13.02
C ARG A 676 11.11 -8.82 12.80
N ALA A 677 11.74 -9.66 13.61
CA ALA A 677 13.11 -10.07 13.37
C ALA A 677 13.16 -11.07 12.19
N GLY A 678 14.21 -10.95 11.37
CA GLY A 678 14.61 -11.94 10.39
C GLY A 678 16.13 -12.02 10.29
N LEU A 679 16.65 -13.01 9.58
CA LEU A 679 18.08 -13.13 9.26
C LEU A 679 18.38 -12.56 7.87
N LEU A 680 19.44 -11.77 7.76
CA LEU A 680 20.00 -11.32 6.49
C LEU A 680 20.68 -12.51 5.79
N GLN A 681 20.00 -13.08 4.80
CA GLN A 681 20.54 -14.14 3.95
C GLN A 681 19.92 -14.06 2.56
N ILE A 682 20.61 -14.60 1.55
CA ILE A 682 20.08 -14.69 0.19
C ILE A 682 18.73 -15.43 0.21
N GLY A 683 17.73 -14.87 -0.48
CA GLY A 683 16.36 -15.36 -0.51
C GLY A 683 15.45 -14.85 0.62
N ALA A 684 16.00 -14.21 1.68
CA ALA A 684 15.17 -13.64 2.75
C ALA A 684 14.31 -12.48 2.23
N GLN A 685 13.08 -12.34 2.76
CA GLN A 685 12.19 -11.23 2.43
C GLN A 685 12.67 -9.92 3.08
N LEU A 686 12.59 -8.79 2.37
CA LEU A 686 13.02 -7.48 2.87
C LEU A 686 11.99 -6.87 3.82
N TYR A 687 10.72 -6.90 3.42
CA TYR A 687 9.62 -6.25 4.14
C TYR A 687 8.55 -7.27 4.58
N THR A 688 7.76 -6.91 5.59
CA THR A 688 6.68 -7.76 6.11
C THR A 688 5.42 -7.77 5.25
N ASP A 689 5.26 -6.78 4.38
CA ASP A 689 4.07 -6.50 3.58
C ASP A 689 4.34 -6.49 2.06
N ARG A 690 5.56 -6.80 1.62
CA ARG A 690 5.95 -6.92 0.20
C ARG A 690 6.70 -8.22 -0.06
N GLY A 691 6.55 -8.74 -1.26
CA GLY A 691 7.18 -10.00 -1.71
C GLY A 691 8.63 -9.86 -2.17
N TYR A 692 9.37 -8.85 -1.72
CA TYR A 692 10.72 -8.58 -2.20
C TYR A 692 11.75 -9.42 -1.45
N SER A 693 12.67 -10.04 -2.17
CA SER A 693 13.70 -10.92 -1.58
C SER A 693 15.12 -10.46 -1.87
N ILE A 694 16.01 -10.71 -0.92
CA ILE A 694 17.44 -10.38 -1.02
C ILE A 694 18.10 -11.31 -2.05
N THR A 695 18.86 -10.75 -2.98
CA THR A 695 19.54 -11.51 -4.05
C THR A 695 21.06 -11.57 -3.84
N GLN A 696 21.63 -10.61 -3.12
CA GLN A 696 23.06 -10.59 -2.79
C GLN A 696 23.30 -9.83 -1.47
N ILE A 697 24.18 -10.36 -0.63
CA ILE A 697 24.54 -9.76 0.67
C ILE A 697 26.07 -9.77 0.82
N PRO A 698 26.67 -8.69 1.36
CA PRO A 698 28.07 -8.69 1.74
C PRO A 698 28.35 -9.68 2.88
N PRO A 699 29.47 -10.42 2.88
CA PRO A 699 29.79 -11.39 3.94
C PRO A 699 29.72 -10.82 5.36
N GLU A 700 30.01 -9.53 5.53
CA GLU A 700 29.96 -8.84 6.82
C GLU A 700 28.54 -8.76 7.39
N LEU A 701 27.50 -8.71 6.54
CA LEU A 701 26.11 -8.58 6.96
C LEU A 701 25.35 -9.90 6.97
N GLU A 702 25.94 -10.95 6.40
CA GLU A 702 25.30 -12.25 6.31
C GLU A 702 25.04 -12.86 7.70
N GLN A 703 23.87 -13.49 7.86
CA GLN A 703 23.38 -14.07 9.12
C GLN A 703 23.16 -13.07 10.27
N LEU A 704 23.26 -11.75 10.04
CA LEU A 704 22.85 -10.78 11.06
C LEU A 704 21.33 -10.75 11.21
N THR A 705 20.89 -10.57 12.45
CA THR A 705 19.48 -10.33 12.75
C THR A 705 19.12 -8.91 12.34
N PHE A 706 18.11 -8.78 11.50
CA PHE A 706 17.56 -7.50 11.08
C PHE A 706 16.08 -7.38 11.37
N ILE A 707 15.62 -6.15 11.52
CA ILE A 707 14.24 -5.78 11.65
C ILE A 707 13.67 -5.67 10.24
N GLN A 708 12.83 -6.64 9.87
CA GLN A 708 11.97 -6.55 8.70
C GLN A 708 10.89 -5.50 8.98
N THR A 709 10.99 -4.37 8.28
CA THR A 709 10.04 -3.27 8.39
C THR A 709 8.85 -3.47 7.45
N ALA A 710 7.82 -2.65 7.57
CA ALA A 710 6.74 -2.60 6.58
C ALA A 710 7.09 -1.58 5.49
N CYS A 711 7.04 -1.98 4.23
CA CYS A 711 7.28 -1.09 3.11
C CYS A 711 6.20 0.01 3.01
N SER A 712 5.00 -0.22 3.54
CA SER A 712 3.96 0.81 3.69
C SER A 712 4.37 1.98 4.56
N ASP A 713 5.35 1.81 5.47
CA ASP A 713 5.87 2.90 6.28
C ASP A 713 6.90 3.77 5.53
N ALA A 714 7.19 3.47 4.27
CA ALA A 714 8.11 4.27 3.45
C ALA A 714 7.67 5.74 3.31
N ASP A 715 6.36 5.99 3.35
CA ASP A 715 5.79 7.33 3.17
C ASP A 715 5.59 8.10 4.49
N THR A 716 5.92 7.52 5.65
CA THR A 716 5.74 8.20 6.94
C THR A 716 6.56 9.48 6.99
N GLN A 717 5.90 10.59 7.32
CA GLN A 717 6.51 11.87 7.69
C GLN A 717 6.48 12.04 9.22
N ASN A 718 6.90 13.20 9.73
CA ASN A 718 7.02 13.60 11.15
C ASN A 718 6.10 12.83 12.14
N ASP A 719 6.61 12.55 13.35
CA ASP A 719 5.97 11.77 14.44
C ASP A 719 6.00 10.23 14.29
N PHE A 720 6.55 9.68 13.21
CA PHE A 720 6.89 8.25 13.16
C PHE A 720 8.08 7.91 14.05
N LYS A 721 7.94 6.82 14.82
CA LYS A 721 8.97 6.27 15.70
C LYS A 721 9.04 4.75 15.57
N LEU A 722 10.21 4.24 15.22
CA LEU A 722 10.56 2.84 15.40
C LEU A 722 11.41 2.73 16.68
N SER A 723 10.93 2.01 17.69
CA SER A 723 11.61 1.84 18.97
C SER A 723 11.83 0.37 19.33
N PHE A 724 12.95 0.08 19.99
CA PHE A 724 13.27 -1.23 20.56
C PHE A 724 14.35 -1.09 21.65
N SER A 725 14.63 -2.16 22.38
CA SER A 725 15.67 -2.20 23.42
C SER A 725 16.77 -3.18 23.02
N LEU A 726 17.98 -2.67 22.78
CA LEU A 726 19.17 -3.51 22.56
C LEU A 726 19.55 -4.24 23.85
N SER A 727 19.71 -5.56 23.77
CA SER A 727 20.11 -6.40 24.92
C SER A 727 21.61 -6.26 25.24
N TYR A 728 22.42 -5.87 24.25
CA TYR A 728 23.87 -5.71 24.36
C TYR A 728 24.31 -4.47 23.58
N PRO A 729 25.45 -3.84 23.92
CA PRO A 729 26.09 -2.87 23.04
C PRO A 729 26.26 -3.50 21.65
N SER A 730 25.94 -2.76 20.60
CA SER A 730 25.83 -3.32 19.25
C SER A 730 26.31 -2.34 18.19
N THR A 731 26.96 -2.87 17.15
CA THR A 731 27.08 -2.14 15.88
C THR A 731 25.74 -2.30 15.17
N VAL A 732 25.08 -1.19 14.87
CA VAL A 732 23.79 -1.18 14.17
C VAL A 732 24.01 -0.67 12.74
N TYR A 733 23.35 -1.33 11.80
CA TYR A 733 23.39 -1.04 10.38
C TYR A 733 22.05 -0.49 9.91
N LEU A 734 22.07 0.71 9.35
CA LEU A 734 20.96 1.32 8.63
C LEU A 734 21.10 0.96 7.15
N ILE A 735 20.18 0.15 6.63
CA ILE A 735 20.19 -0.32 5.24
C ILE A 735 19.09 0.43 4.51
N ASP A 736 19.48 1.33 3.61
CA ASP A 736 18.60 2.34 3.02
C ASP A 736 18.37 2.14 1.53
N ASP A 737 17.17 2.44 1.04
CA ASP A 737 16.82 2.32 -0.39
C ASP A 737 17.68 3.27 -1.24
N ALA A 738 18.48 2.72 -2.16
CA ALA A 738 19.43 3.50 -2.93
C ALA A 738 18.78 4.53 -3.88
N ARG A 739 17.47 4.41 -4.13
CA ARG A 739 16.66 5.35 -4.94
C ARG A 739 16.33 6.65 -4.21
N GLY A 740 16.47 6.69 -2.88
CA GLY A 740 16.29 7.92 -2.11
C GLY A 740 17.35 8.97 -2.42
N GLU A 741 16.95 10.24 -2.47
CA GLU A 741 17.80 11.38 -2.78
C GLU A 741 18.91 11.59 -1.72
N ALA A 742 18.57 11.40 -0.44
CA ALA A 742 19.48 11.46 0.71
C ALA A 742 18.94 10.65 1.91
N LEU A 743 19.76 10.50 2.97
CA LEU A 743 19.31 9.97 4.27
C LEU A 743 18.30 10.92 4.93
N PRO A 744 17.38 10.44 5.79
CA PRO A 744 16.48 11.32 6.56
C PRO A 744 17.25 12.20 7.54
N ASP A 745 16.71 13.36 7.90
CA ASP A 745 17.39 14.36 8.75
C ASP A 745 17.84 13.81 10.10
N TRP A 746 17.01 12.99 10.78
CA TRP A 746 17.42 12.34 12.03
C TRP A 746 18.65 11.44 11.89
N ALA A 747 18.97 10.95 10.67
CA ALA A 747 20.10 10.09 10.37
C ALA A 747 21.31 10.83 9.76
N LYS A 748 21.11 12.01 9.16
CA LYS A 748 22.21 12.80 8.56
C LYS A 748 23.27 13.14 9.63
N GLY A 749 24.53 12.91 9.29
CA GLY A 749 25.68 13.19 10.18
C GLY A 749 25.85 12.26 11.38
N LYS A 750 24.85 11.42 11.73
CA LYS A 750 24.93 10.46 12.85
C LYS A 750 25.36 9.06 12.42
N TRP A 751 25.18 8.73 11.14
CA TRP A 751 25.49 7.42 10.58
C TRP A 751 26.68 7.49 9.63
N LYS A 752 27.64 6.59 9.80
CA LYS A 752 28.83 6.50 8.97
C LYS A 752 28.53 5.70 7.71
N LYS A 753 28.79 6.29 6.54
CA LYS A 753 28.62 5.60 5.24
C LYS A 753 29.67 4.50 5.08
N THR A 754 29.24 3.33 4.59
CA THR A 754 30.12 2.20 4.26
C THR A 754 30.23 2.00 2.75
N SER A 755 31.15 1.14 2.29
CA SER A 755 31.21 0.66 0.90
C SER A 755 30.26 -0.52 0.62
N LEU A 756 29.54 -1.01 1.63
CA LEU A 756 28.72 -2.21 1.55
C LEU A 756 27.38 -1.92 0.83
N LEU A 757 26.91 -2.90 0.04
CA LEU A 757 25.66 -2.85 -0.71
C LEU A 757 24.89 -4.16 -0.56
N VAL A 758 23.59 -4.07 -0.30
CA VAL A 758 22.66 -5.22 -0.35
C VAL A 758 21.84 -5.12 -1.63
N ASN A 759 21.76 -6.20 -2.41
CA ASN A 759 20.92 -6.23 -3.61
C ASN A 759 19.66 -7.05 -3.36
N SER A 760 18.55 -6.65 -3.98
CA SER A 760 17.28 -7.37 -3.86
C SER A 760 16.49 -7.37 -5.16
N THR A 761 15.34 -8.04 -5.18
CA THR A 761 14.40 -7.99 -6.31
C THR A 761 13.82 -6.59 -6.52
N ASN A 762 13.53 -5.84 -5.45
CA ASN A 762 13.07 -4.44 -5.46
C ASN A 762 13.14 -3.87 -4.02
N PRO A 763 13.76 -2.69 -3.75
CA PRO A 763 14.67 -1.97 -4.64
C PRO A 763 15.87 -2.83 -5.06
N LYS A 764 16.36 -2.67 -6.29
CA LYS A 764 17.49 -3.47 -6.80
C LYS A 764 18.78 -3.29 -5.99
N ARG A 765 18.95 -2.16 -5.29
CA ARG A 765 20.14 -1.82 -4.50
C ARG A 765 19.74 -1.10 -3.21
N LEU A 766 20.40 -1.44 -2.11
CA LEU A 766 20.32 -0.74 -0.82
C LEU A 766 21.73 -0.36 -0.33
N LYS A 767 21.88 0.89 0.12
CA LYS A 767 23.12 1.44 0.68
C LYS A 767 23.19 1.16 2.17
N VAL A 768 24.36 0.81 2.68
CA VAL A 768 24.53 0.45 4.10
C VAL A 768 25.32 1.53 4.84
N TYR A 769 24.81 1.91 6.00
CA TYR A 769 25.41 2.85 6.93
C TYR A 769 25.53 2.18 8.30
N GLU A 770 26.49 2.60 9.12
CA GLU A 770 26.75 2.00 10.43
C GLU A 770 26.84 3.05 11.56
N ALA A 771 26.47 2.63 12.77
CA ALA A 771 26.64 3.38 14.01
C ALA A 771 26.86 2.44 15.19
N GLU A 772 27.55 2.92 16.23
CA GLU A 772 27.80 2.18 17.46
C GLU A 772 26.83 2.62 18.56
N LEU A 773 25.99 1.70 19.04
CA LEU A 773 24.94 2.01 20.01
C LEU A 773 25.10 1.18 21.31
N PRO A 774 24.88 1.80 22.50
CA PRO A 774 24.91 1.08 23.77
C PRO A 774 23.71 0.13 23.92
N ALA A 775 23.76 -0.77 24.92
CA ALA A 775 22.58 -1.52 25.34
C ALA A 775 21.52 -0.55 25.90
N GLY A 776 20.24 -0.89 25.77
CA GLY A 776 19.13 -0.07 26.23
C GLY A 776 18.22 0.40 25.10
N HIS A 777 17.39 1.40 25.38
CA HIS A 777 16.37 1.89 24.45
C HIS A 777 16.98 2.63 23.24
N VAL A 778 16.48 2.33 22.05
CA VAL A 778 16.86 2.96 20.78
C VAL A 778 15.59 3.36 20.03
N GLU A 779 15.64 4.53 19.39
CA GLU A 779 14.54 5.09 18.59
C GLU A 779 15.06 5.61 17.24
N PHE A 780 14.29 5.37 16.18
CA PHE A 780 14.54 5.84 14.82
C PHE A 780 13.33 6.63 14.33
N GLY A 781 13.59 7.70 13.56
CA GLY A 781 12.57 8.62 13.08
C GLY A 781 11.92 8.21 11.74
N ALA A 782 11.12 9.12 11.19
CA ALA A 782 10.35 8.92 9.98
C ALA A 782 11.22 8.69 8.73
N ASN A 783 10.72 7.88 7.79
CA ASN A 783 11.41 7.61 6.52
C ASN A 783 11.57 8.87 5.65
N ARG A 784 10.62 9.79 5.66
CA ARG A 784 10.63 11.04 4.87
C ARG A 784 11.00 12.29 5.69
N ASP A 785 11.60 12.13 6.87
CA ASP A 785 12.07 13.26 7.68
C ASP A 785 13.08 14.11 6.90
N GLY A 786 12.70 15.34 6.55
CA GLY A 786 13.47 16.26 5.72
C GLY A 786 13.63 15.86 4.24
N LEU A 787 12.76 15.00 3.70
CA LEU A 787 12.86 14.48 2.32
C LEU A 787 11.54 14.58 1.54
N THR A 788 11.66 14.85 0.24
CA THR A 788 10.55 15.08 -0.70
C THR A 788 9.80 13.82 -1.08
N ALA A 789 10.44 12.67 -1.29
CA ALA A 789 9.78 11.40 -1.61
C ALA A 789 10.65 10.17 -1.35
N ARG A 790 10.03 8.99 -1.12
CA ARG A 790 10.71 7.68 -1.03
C ARG A 790 9.86 6.55 -1.62
N LYS A 791 10.54 5.50 -2.12
CA LYS A 791 9.89 4.31 -2.74
C LYS A 791 9.94 3.04 -1.88
N GLY A 792 10.76 3.02 -0.83
CA GLY A 792 10.93 1.92 0.12
C GLY A 792 11.40 2.44 1.48
N GLY A 793 11.10 1.70 2.55
CA GLY A 793 11.51 2.05 3.91
C GLY A 793 12.92 1.55 4.22
N TYR A 794 13.59 2.17 5.19
CA TYR A 794 14.87 1.67 5.70
C TYR A 794 14.69 0.35 6.46
N LEU A 795 15.76 -0.44 6.53
CA LEU A 795 15.88 -1.66 7.34
C LEU A 795 16.98 -1.48 8.40
N ILE A 796 16.86 -2.17 9.52
CA ILE A 796 17.84 -2.10 10.62
C ILE A 796 18.42 -3.48 10.88
N ALA A 797 19.72 -3.67 10.67
CA ALA A 797 20.42 -4.89 11.07
C ALA A 797 21.29 -4.65 12.31
N VAL A 798 21.40 -5.65 13.17
CA VAL A 798 22.08 -5.51 14.48
C VAL A 798 23.16 -6.58 14.62
N ARG A 799 24.39 -6.13 14.86
CA ARG A 799 25.51 -6.97 15.26
C ARG A 799 25.80 -6.78 16.75
N PRO A 800 25.39 -7.72 17.62
CA PRO A 800 25.63 -7.58 19.06
C PRO A 800 27.08 -7.85 19.43
N LYS A 801 27.66 -7.02 20.30
CA LYS A 801 28.99 -7.22 20.88
C LYS A 801 28.91 -8.18 22.08
N LEU A 802 28.60 -9.44 21.76
CA LEU A 802 28.46 -10.50 22.76
C LEU A 802 29.80 -10.89 23.37
N LEU A 803 30.85 -10.99 22.55
CA LEU A 803 32.21 -11.26 23.01
C LEU A 803 32.85 -9.97 23.56
N LYS A 804 33.52 -10.08 24.72
CA LYS A 804 34.19 -8.95 25.39
C LYS A 804 35.52 -9.38 25.98
N PRO A 805 36.50 -9.79 25.15
CA PRO A 805 37.81 -10.17 25.67
C PRO A 805 38.42 -8.98 26.41
N ASP A 806 38.80 -9.19 27.66
CA ASP A 806 39.45 -8.20 28.53
C ASP A 806 40.98 -8.42 28.60
N GLY A 807 41.49 -9.36 27.81
CA GLY A 807 42.90 -9.75 27.77
C GLY A 807 43.31 -10.73 28.87
N SER A 808 42.38 -11.12 29.76
CA SER A 808 42.63 -12.17 30.76
C SER A 808 42.48 -13.57 30.15
N ILE A 809 43.22 -14.54 30.69
CA ILE A 809 43.06 -15.96 30.35
C ILE A 809 42.19 -16.58 31.45
N SER A 810 41.01 -17.05 31.07
CA SER A 810 40.07 -17.67 32.01
C SER A 810 40.53 -19.06 32.40
N ASP A 811 40.63 -19.32 33.70
CA ASP A 811 40.91 -20.65 34.28
C ASP A 811 39.75 -21.16 35.15
N GLU A 812 39.77 -22.45 35.50
CA GLU A 812 38.73 -23.10 36.28
C GLU A 812 38.43 -22.38 37.61
N SER A 813 39.47 -21.88 38.29
CA SER A 813 39.36 -21.23 39.61
C SER A 813 38.66 -19.87 39.54
N SER A 814 38.81 -19.17 38.41
CA SER A 814 38.14 -17.89 38.14
C SER A 814 36.67 -18.06 37.69
N ILE A 815 36.30 -19.20 37.11
CA ILE A 815 34.99 -19.44 36.49
C ILE A 815 33.99 -20.05 37.48
N LEU A 816 34.41 -21.04 38.27
CA LEU A 816 33.51 -21.80 39.15
C LEU A 816 32.71 -20.92 40.13
N PRO A 817 33.29 -19.90 40.80
CA PRO A 817 32.54 -19.03 41.71
C PRO A 817 31.45 -18.21 41.02
N LEU A 818 31.59 -17.94 39.72
CA LEU A 818 30.68 -17.10 38.95
C LEU A 818 29.42 -17.84 38.49
N LEU A 819 29.38 -19.18 38.62
CA LEU A 819 28.23 -20.00 38.23
C LEU A 819 26.95 -19.67 39.00
N GLU A 820 27.06 -19.23 40.26
CA GLU A 820 25.91 -18.88 41.08
C GLU A 820 25.13 -17.67 40.51
N ASN A 821 25.84 -16.75 39.87
CA ASN A 821 25.27 -15.54 39.26
C ASN A 821 25.24 -15.59 37.72
N ALA A 822 25.43 -16.78 37.14
CA ALA A 822 25.52 -16.95 35.70
C ALA A 822 24.16 -16.74 35.02
N ASN A 823 24.18 -16.04 33.89
CA ASN A 823 22.99 -15.71 33.11
C ASN A 823 22.79 -16.72 31.96
N THR A 824 21.82 -17.62 32.13
CA THR A 824 21.51 -18.69 31.17
C THR A 824 21.04 -18.15 29.80
N ARG A 825 20.39 -16.99 29.75
CA ARG A 825 19.99 -16.34 28.49
C ARG A 825 21.21 -15.84 27.72
N ARG A 826 22.15 -15.18 28.40
CA ARG A 826 23.42 -14.74 27.80
C ARG A 826 24.26 -15.95 27.35
N GLY A 827 24.28 -17.03 28.15
CA GLY A 827 24.88 -18.30 27.77
C GLY A 827 24.28 -18.90 26.50
N ARG A 828 22.95 -18.92 26.40
CA ARG A 828 22.25 -19.36 25.18
C ARG A 828 22.58 -18.49 23.96
N ASP A 829 22.60 -17.17 24.12
CA ASP A 829 22.90 -16.24 23.02
C ASP A 829 24.36 -16.38 22.55
N LEU A 830 25.31 -16.58 23.47
CA LEU A 830 26.70 -16.90 23.16
C LEU A 830 26.81 -18.23 22.38
N PHE A 831 25.98 -19.22 22.71
CA PHE A 831 25.97 -20.54 22.07
C PHE A 831 25.47 -20.49 20.61
N PHE A 832 24.38 -19.77 20.35
CA PHE A 832 23.70 -19.76 19.04
C PHE A 832 24.10 -18.60 18.12
N SER A 833 24.67 -17.52 18.64
CA SER A 833 25.00 -16.35 17.82
C SER A 833 26.30 -16.55 17.05
N THR A 834 26.31 -16.20 15.76
CA THR A 834 27.51 -16.10 14.93
C THR A 834 28.48 -15.01 15.43
N ASN A 835 28.00 -14.08 16.24
CA ASN A 835 28.80 -13.03 16.90
C ASN A 835 29.12 -13.38 18.37
N GLY A 836 28.73 -14.57 18.84
CA GLY A 836 29.07 -15.14 20.14
C GLY A 836 30.17 -16.20 20.01
N ALA A 837 30.18 -17.17 20.92
CA ALA A 837 31.07 -18.33 20.81
C ALA A 837 30.71 -19.25 19.62
N ASN A 838 29.50 -19.08 19.06
CA ASN A 838 29.00 -19.79 17.88
C ASN A 838 29.15 -21.32 17.97
N CYS A 839 28.97 -21.87 19.18
CA CYS A 839 29.09 -23.30 19.44
C CYS A 839 28.12 -24.11 18.57
N SER A 840 26.97 -23.54 18.23
CA SER A 840 25.95 -24.18 17.37
C SER A 840 26.38 -24.42 15.92
N SER A 841 27.45 -23.76 15.46
CA SER A 841 28.05 -24.03 14.14
C SER A 841 28.57 -25.46 14.02
N CYS A 842 28.93 -26.09 15.14
CA CYS A 842 29.39 -27.47 15.19
C CYS A 842 28.52 -28.39 16.04
N HIS A 843 27.90 -27.87 17.11
CA HIS A 843 27.12 -28.66 18.07
C HIS A 843 25.61 -28.51 17.87
N GLN A 844 24.89 -29.62 18.06
CA GLN A 844 23.44 -29.66 18.01
C GLN A 844 22.83 -29.59 19.43
N VAL A 845 21.73 -28.86 19.56
CA VAL A 845 20.85 -28.86 20.74
C VAL A 845 19.41 -28.97 20.26
N GLY A 846 18.74 -30.08 20.58
CA GLY A 846 17.47 -30.47 20.01
C GLY A 846 17.57 -30.64 18.49
N GLN A 847 16.90 -29.78 17.73
CA GLN A 847 16.96 -29.75 16.26
C GLN A 847 17.69 -28.48 15.75
N LEU A 848 18.38 -27.75 16.62
CA LEU A 848 19.06 -26.48 16.31
C LEU A 848 20.57 -26.66 16.35
N GLY A 849 21.28 -26.02 15.42
CA GLY A 849 22.72 -26.18 15.23
C GLY A 849 23.05 -27.34 14.29
N ASN A 850 24.33 -27.64 14.16
CA ASN A 850 24.84 -28.70 13.28
C ASN A 850 25.26 -29.93 14.07
N ASN A 851 25.22 -31.10 13.43
CA ASN A 851 25.74 -32.34 14.01
C ASN A 851 27.18 -32.60 13.50
N HIS A 852 28.07 -31.61 13.67
CA HIS A 852 29.48 -31.70 13.23
C HIS A 852 30.44 -32.01 14.39
N ALA A 853 29.93 -31.91 15.60
CA ALA A 853 30.54 -32.22 16.88
C ALA A 853 29.48 -32.92 17.76
N PRO A 854 29.84 -33.45 18.95
CA PRO A 854 28.91 -34.20 19.79
C PRO A 854 27.59 -33.46 20.07
N ASP A 855 26.48 -34.19 20.00
CA ASP A 855 25.16 -33.66 20.35
C ASP A 855 25.10 -33.28 21.85
N LEU A 856 24.78 -32.01 22.10
CA LEU A 856 24.73 -31.40 23.43
C LEU A 856 23.31 -31.32 24.01
N SER A 857 22.29 -31.83 23.32
CA SER A 857 20.87 -31.78 23.74
C SER A 857 20.61 -32.24 25.17
N GLU A 858 21.42 -33.18 25.66
CA GLU A 858 21.30 -33.77 27.00
C GLU A 858 22.61 -33.69 27.80
N ILE A 859 23.51 -32.76 27.45
CA ILE A 859 24.86 -32.72 28.02
C ILE A 859 24.87 -32.47 29.54
N GLY A 860 23.96 -31.65 30.06
CA GLY A 860 23.83 -31.37 31.49
C GLY A 860 23.36 -32.58 32.32
N SER A 861 23.05 -33.72 31.70
CA SER A 861 22.83 -35.01 32.38
C SER A 861 24.03 -35.93 32.39
N ARG A 862 25.07 -35.63 31.59
CA ARG A 862 26.23 -36.49 31.38
C ARG A 862 27.56 -35.85 31.80
N ALA A 863 27.60 -34.53 31.97
CA ALA A 863 28.77 -33.78 32.40
C ALA A 863 28.40 -32.82 33.54
N ASP A 864 29.31 -32.66 34.51
CA ASP A 864 29.21 -31.65 35.56
C ASP A 864 29.84 -30.31 35.12
N ALA A 865 29.68 -29.29 35.96
CA ALA A 865 30.16 -27.94 35.64
C ALA A 865 31.67 -27.91 35.37
N LYS A 866 32.46 -28.64 36.17
CA LYS A 866 33.92 -28.70 36.04
C LYS A 866 34.33 -29.34 34.71
N SER A 867 33.71 -30.45 34.32
CA SER A 867 33.98 -31.14 33.06
C SER A 867 33.61 -30.28 31.84
N LEU A 868 32.50 -29.53 31.92
CA LEU A 868 32.08 -28.61 30.85
C LEU A 868 33.03 -27.42 30.73
N ILE A 869 33.45 -26.83 31.85
CA ILE A 869 34.44 -25.74 31.87
C ILE A 869 35.74 -26.21 31.25
N GLN A 870 36.26 -27.37 31.67
CA GLN A 870 37.49 -27.94 31.12
C GLN A 870 37.39 -28.17 29.60
N SER A 871 36.25 -28.70 29.14
CA SER A 871 36.03 -28.96 27.70
C SER A 871 35.95 -27.67 26.87
N ILE A 872 35.60 -26.54 27.48
CA ILE A 872 35.54 -25.23 26.81
C ILE A 872 36.93 -24.56 26.79
N ILE A 873 37.66 -24.58 27.90
CA ILE A 873 38.97 -23.88 28.01
C ILE A 873 40.15 -24.69 27.46
N ASP A 874 40.05 -26.02 27.45
CA ASP A 874 41.05 -26.94 26.91
C ASP A 874 40.37 -28.08 26.14
N PRO A 875 39.89 -27.83 24.91
CA PRO A 875 39.12 -28.80 24.14
C PRO A 875 39.94 -30.00 23.66
N SER A 876 41.27 -29.97 23.74
CA SER A 876 42.14 -31.10 23.35
C SER A 876 42.47 -32.04 24.50
N ALA A 877 42.19 -31.65 25.77
CA ALA A 877 42.39 -32.51 26.93
C ALA A 877 41.57 -33.81 26.88
N ASN A 878 40.39 -33.78 26.26
CA ASN A 878 39.54 -34.96 26.06
C ASN A 878 38.73 -34.84 24.76
N ILE A 879 39.13 -35.58 23.73
CA ILE A 879 38.45 -35.62 22.43
C ILE A 879 37.52 -36.84 22.37
N VAL A 880 36.23 -36.62 22.15
CA VAL A 880 35.24 -37.70 21.98
C VAL A 880 35.54 -38.53 20.73
N GLU A 881 35.49 -39.85 20.87
CA GLU A 881 35.71 -40.79 19.77
C GLU A 881 34.79 -40.51 18.58
N GLY A 882 35.34 -40.48 17.37
CA GLY A 882 34.62 -40.12 16.13
C GLY A 882 34.71 -38.64 15.72
N PHE A 883 35.22 -37.73 16.56
CA PHE A 883 35.32 -36.30 16.25
C PHE A 883 36.76 -35.76 16.16
N TYR A 884 37.74 -36.62 15.92
CA TYR A 884 39.13 -36.19 15.72
C TYR A 884 39.28 -35.34 14.46
N ALA A 885 40.01 -34.23 14.57
CA ALA A 885 40.38 -33.43 13.43
C ALA A 885 41.31 -34.21 12.50
N GLN A 886 41.14 -34.04 11.19
CA GLN A 886 41.99 -34.63 10.17
C GLN A 886 42.49 -33.56 9.21
N THR A 887 43.71 -33.76 8.72
CA THR A 887 44.32 -32.97 7.65
C THR A 887 44.34 -33.80 6.38
N ILE A 888 43.76 -33.26 5.31
CA ILE A 888 43.76 -33.84 3.97
C ILE A 888 44.64 -32.98 3.08
N SER A 889 45.77 -33.53 2.64
CA SER A 889 46.63 -32.90 1.64
C SER A 889 46.22 -33.38 0.25
N MET A 890 45.99 -32.43 -0.64
CA MET A 890 45.52 -32.64 -2.01
C MET A 890 46.71 -32.65 -2.97
N LYS A 891 46.62 -33.44 -4.05
CA LYS A 891 47.67 -33.53 -5.09
C LYS A 891 47.98 -32.21 -5.79
N ASN A 892 47.07 -31.24 -5.72
CA ASN A 892 47.26 -29.88 -6.25
C ASN A 892 48.00 -28.94 -5.28
N GLY A 893 48.48 -29.45 -4.15
CA GLY A 893 49.19 -28.70 -3.10
C GLY A 893 48.30 -28.04 -2.05
N GLN A 894 46.96 -28.10 -2.17
CA GLN A 894 46.05 -27.55 -1.15
C GLN A 894 45.93 -28.49 0.05
N THR A 895 45.72 -27.92 1.24
CA THR A 895 45.51 -28.70 2.47
C THR A 895 44.22 -28.26 3.15
N HIS A 896 43.35 -29.21 3.48
CA HIS A 896 42.09 -28.99 4.18
C HIS A 896 42.13 -29.63 5.57
N ALA A 897 41.62 -28.96 6.59
CA ALA A 897 41.52 -29.48 7.95
C ALA A 897 40.07 -29.49 8.44
N GLY A 898 39.64 -30.59 9.06
CA GLY A 898 38.26 -30.72 9.53
C GLY A 898 37.90 -32.10 10.10
N VAL A 899 36.65 -32.26 10.54
CA VAL A 899 36.10 -33.53 11.03
C VAL A 899 35.37 -34.23 9.88
N ILE A 900 35.61 -35.53 9.68
CA ILE A 900 34.89 -36.29 8.66
C ILE A 900 33.43 -36.47 9.10
N LEU A 901 32.50 -35.93 8.32
CA LEU A 901 31.06 -36.14 8.54
C LEU A 901 30.54 -37.36 7.80
N GLN A 902 31.10 -37.63 6.62
CA GLN A 902 30.67 -38.72 5.76
C GLN A 902 31.81 -39.19 4.87
N GLU A 903 31.94 -40.51 4.75
CA GLU A 903 32.94 -41.17 3.94
C GLU A 903 32.24 -42.11 2.95
N ARG A 904 32.41 -41.86 1.65
CA ARG A 904 31.86 -42.69 0.55
C ARG A 904 32.99 -43.28 -0.29
N ALA A 905 32.65 -44.19 -1.19
CA ALA A 905 33.63 -44.87 -2.05
C ALA A 905 34.42 -43.91 -2.96
N GLN A 906 33.81 -42.80 -3.40
CA GLN A 906 34.45 -41.84 -4.32
C GLN A 906 34.76 -40.47 -3.70
N SER A 907 34.11 -40.12 -2.58
CA SER A 907 34.24 -38.79 -1.97
C SER A 907 34.26 -38.83 -0.45
N LEU A 908 34.81 -37.77 0.13
CA LEU A 908 34.91 -37.51 1.57
C LEU A 908 34.29 -36.14 1.85
N THR A 909 33.38 -36.04 2.83
CA THR A 909 32.85 -34.75 3.28
C THR A 909 33.41 -34.39 4.65
N LEU A 910 34.11 -33.25 4.70
CA LEU A 910 34.69 -32.66 5.92
C LEU A 910 33.83 -31.51 6.42
N ALA A 911 33.62 -31.45 7.74
CA ALA A 911 33.24 -30.23 8.44
C ALA A 911 34.49 -29.43 8.78
N THR A 912 34.60 -28.20 8.28
CA THR A 912 35.71 -27.30 8.61
C THR A 912 35.44 -26.57 9.93
N PRO A 913 36.49 -26.09 10.62
CA PRO A 913 36.33 -25.13 11.70
C PRO A 913 35.43 -23.96 11.27
N GLY A 914 34.46 -23.59 12.12
CA GLY A 914 33.45 -22.56 11.80
C GLY A 914 32.13 -23.10 11.18
N GLY A 915 32.00 -24.42 11.00
CA GLY A 915 30.73 -25.07 10.62
C GLY A 915 30.49 -25.23 9.11
N GLY A 916 31.48 -24.90 8.27
CA GLY A 916 31.42 -25.13 6.82
C GLY A 916 31.56 -26.61 6.45
N LYS A 917 31.15 -26.98 5.23
CA LYS A 917 31.35 -28.33 4.68
C LYS A 917 32.11 -28.27 3.36
N ILE A 918 33.08 -29.16 3.20
CA ILE A 918 33.80 -29.35 1.94
C ILE A 918 33.65 -30.80 1.54
N THR A 919 33.30 -31.07 0.28
CA THR A 919 33.33 -32.42 -0.28
C THR A 919 34.53 -32.55 -1.21
N ILE A 920 35.40 -33.49 -0.89
CA ILE A 920 36.66 -33.76 -1.56
C ILE A 920 36.55 -35.09 -2.31
N GLN A 921 36.99 -35.14 -3.56
CA GLN A 921 37.05 -36.39 -4.31
C GLN A 921 38.30 -37.18 -3.91
N ARG A 922 38.16 -38.48 -3.67
CA ARG A 922 39.25 -39.32 -3.15
C ARG A 922 40.44 -39.41 -4.10
N ASN A 923 40.21 -39.30 -5.41
CA ASN A 923 41.26 -39.34 -6.42
C ASN A 923 42.19 -38.11 -6.38
N GLU A 924 41.74 -37.02 -5.76
CA GLU A 924 42.49 -35.77 -5.58
C GLU A 924 43.31 -35.74 -4.28
N ILE A 925 43.08 -36.69 -3.36
CA ILE A 925 43.78 -36.77 -2.08
C ILE A 925 45.17 -37.38 -2.30
N GLU A 926 46.20 -36.69 -1.78
CA GLU A 926 47.57 -37.18 -1.71
C GLU A 926 47.83 -37.91 -0.38
N SER A 927 47.43 -37.32 0.75
CA SER A 927 47.54 -37.95 2.06
C SER A 927 46.47 -37.49 3.04
N GLN A 928 46.15 -38.34 4.01
CA GLN A 928 45.16 -38.10 5.07
C GLN A 928 45.79 -38.43 6.41
N LYS A 929 45.83 -37.46 7.32
CA LYS A 929 46.45 -37.61 8.65
C LYS A 929 45.48 -37.20 9.75
N ARG A 930 45.34 -38.07 10.75
CA ARG A 930 44.61 -37.77 12.00
C ARG A 930 45.46 -36.88 12.90
N LEU A 931 44.86 -35.85 13.48
CA LEU A 931 45.49 -34.97 14.44
C LEU A 931 45.09 -35.36 15.87
N LEU A 932 46.00 -35.15 16.83
CA LEU A 932 45.76 -35.32 18.27
C LEU A 932 45.22 -34.04 18.93
N VAL A 933 44.69 -33.10 18.15
CA VAL A 933 44.08 -31.86 18.61
C VAL A 933 42.61 -31.80 18.20
N SER A 934 41.79 -31.14 19.01
CA SER A 934 40.36 -30.98 18.74
C SER A 934 40.11 -30.06 17.55
N ALA A 935 39.02 -30.30 16.82
CA ALA A 935 38.51 -29.36 15.82
C ALA A 935 37.80 -28.13 16.46
N MET A 936 37.52 -28.20 17.76
CA MET A 936 37.02 -27.07 18.54
C MET A 936 38.16 -26.06 18.78
N PRO A 937 37.93 -24.74 18.58
CA PRO A 937 38.97 -23.72 18.77
C PRO A 937 39.57 -23.73 20.19
N ALA A 938 40.90 -23.80 20.30
CA ALA A 938 41.61 -23.77 21.58
C ALA A 938 41.67 -22.36 22.24
N GLY A 939 41.14 -21.34 21.58
CA GLY A 939 41.24 -19.93 22.00
C GLY A 939 40.09 -19.43 22.88
N PHE A 940 39.17 -20.28 23.36
CA PHE A 940 38.00 -19.83 24.12
C PHE A 940 38.34 -19.26 25.49
N SER A 941 39.39 -19.75 26.16
CA SER A 941 39.88 -19.20 27.43
C SER A 941 40.39 -17.75 27.32
N ALA A 942 40.83 -17.32 26.14
CA ALA A 942 41.30 -15.96 25.86
C ALA A 942 40.26 -15.08 25.13
N SER A 943 39.29 -15.67 24.45
CA SER A 943 38.26 -14.94 23.68
C SER A 943 36.94 -14.76 24.43
N LEU A 944 36.72 -15.50 25.52
CA LEU A 944 35.60 -15.36 26.45
C LEU A 944 36.12 -15.01 27.83
N THR A 945 35.42 -14.12 28.54
CA THR A 945 35.72 -13.83 29.95
C THR A 945 35.23 -14.96 30.86
N SER A 946 35.75 -15.03 32.08
CA SER A 946 35.33 -16.05 33.06
C SER A 946 33.82 -16.05 33.29
N GLN A 947 33.19 -14.87 33.29
CA GLN A 947 31.73 -14.76 33.40
C GLN A 947 31.00 -15.33 32.18
N GLN A 948 31.50 -15.10 30.96
CA GLN A 948 30.87 -15.62 29.74
C GLN A 948 30.97 -17.15 29.66
N ILE A 949 32.07 -17.73 30.14
CA ILE A 949 32.22 -19.18 30.25
C ILE A 949 31.30 -19.75 31.33
N ALA A 950 31.12 -19.04 32.46
CA ALA A 950 30.14 -19.41 33.48
C ALA A 950 28.69 -19.37 32.94
N ASP A 951 28.34 -18.35 32.15
CA ASP A 951 27.02 -18.23 31.51
C ASP A 951 26.75 -19.37 30.51
N LEU A 952 27.71 -19.67 29.64
CA LEU A 952 27.66 -20.79 28.70
C LEU A 952 27.50 -22.13 29.45
N THR A 953 28.30 -22.34 30.49
CA THR A 953 28.25 -23.55 31.32
C THR A 953 26.90 -23.68 32.00
N ALA A 954 26.37 -22.60 32.59
CA ALA A 954 25.06 -22.58 33.22
C ALA A 954 23.94 -22.92 32.22
N TYR A 955 24.00 -22.40 30.99
CA TYR A 955 23.07 -22.78 29.93
C TYR A 955 23.18 -24.28 29.58
N LEU A 956 24.38 -24.81 29.36
CA LEU A 956 24.58 -26.23 29.02
C LEU A 956 24.10 -27.18 30.13
N LEU A 957 24.26 -26.78 31.41
CA LEU A 957 23.75 -27.54 32.55
C LEU A 957 22.22 -27.61 32.58
N THR A 958 21.50 -26.70 31.91
CA THR A 958 20.04 -26.80 31.77
C THR A 958 19.60 -27.90 30.78
N LEU A 959 20.50 -28.35 29.89
CA LEU A 959 20.21 -29.31 28.83
C LEU A 959 20.26 -30.75 29.37
N LYS A 960 19.18 -31.18 30.04
CA LYS A 960 19.10 -32.50 30.69
C LYS A 960 18.19 -33.47 29.95
N LYS A 961 18.56 -34.75 29.93
CA LYS A 961 17.71 -35.86 29.48
C LYS A 961 16.39 -35.81 30.25
N PRO A 962 15.23 -35.81 29.58
CA PRO A 962 13.96 -35.98 30.27
C PRO A 962 13.99 -37.31 31.02
N LYS A 963 13.83 -37.31 32.35
CA LYS A 963 13.80 -38.54 33.15
C LYS A 963 12.75 -39.50 32.57
N ALA A 964 13.19 -40.70 32.17
CA ALA A 964 12.29 -41.81 31.88
C ALA A 964 11.55 -42.16 33.18
N ILE A 965 10.22 -42.13 33.14
CA ILE A 965 9.40 -42.59 34.27
C ILE A 965 9.45 -44.12 34.24
N SER A 966 10.04 -44.73 35.27
CA SER A 966 10.04 -46.18 35.44
C SER A 966 8.60 -46.68 35.63
N LYS A 967 8.23 -47.71 34.88
CA LYS A 967 7.05 -48.55 35.16
C LYS A 967 7.32 -49.33 36.44
N ASP A 968 6.96 -48.76 37.58
CA ASP A 968 6.62 -49.46 38.83
C ASP A 968 6.70 -48.46 39.97
N GLN A 969 5.70 -47.57 40.11
CA GLN A 969 5.36 -46.92 41.39
C GLN A 969 3.89 -46.46 41.36
N THR A 970 2.96 -47.39 41.52
CA THR A 970 1.68 -47.07 42.17
C THR A 970 1.92 -47.00 43.67
N GLN A 971 2.34 -45.84 44.16
CA GLN A 971 2.29 -45.51 45.59
C GLN A 971 1.63 -44.14 45.76
N SER A 972 0.65 -44.08 46.67
CA SER A 972 -0.10 -42.88 47.04
C SER A 972 0.85 -41.75 47.42
N GLY A 973 0.88 -40.69 46.63
CA GLY A 973 1.61 -39.46 46.93
C GLY A 973 0.65 -38.33 47.27
N SER A 974 1.01 -37.45 48.19
CA SER A 974 0.28 -36.19 48.38
C SER A 974 0.59 -35.22 47.23
N PHE A 975 -0.34 -34.33 46.89
CA PHE A 975 -0.04 -33.24 45.95
C PHE A 975 1.08 -32.33 46.46
N LYS A 976 1.80 -31.69 45.53
CA LYS A 976 2.81 -30.67 45.81
C LYS A 976 2.80 -29.59 44.74
N PHE A 977 2.83 -28.33 45.19
CA PHE A 977 3.01 -27.15 44.34
C PHE A 977 4.47 -26.68 44.33
N GLN A 978 4.93 -26.20 43.17
CA GLN A 978 6.17 -25.46 43.01
C GLN A 978 5.90 -24.18 42.23
N LEU A 979 6.05 -23.04 42.89
CA LEU A 979 5.84 -21.72 42.31
C LEU A 979 7.16 -21.18 41.75
N SER A 980 7.10 -20.62 40.54
CA SER A 980 8.15 -19.82 39.91
C SER A 980 7.56 -18.45 39.50
N GLU A 981 8.40 -17.56 38.99
CA GLU A 981 7.99 -16.20 38.62
C GLU A 981 6.84 -16.17 37.60
N ASP A 982 6.89 -17.06 36.60
CA ASP A 982 5.98 -17.09 35.44
C ASP A 982 5.03 -18.30 35.43
N LYS A 983 5.14 -19.22 36.39
CA LYS A 983 4.36 -20.48 36.39
C LYS A 983 4.21 -21.12 37.77
N LEU A 984 3.18 -21.98 37.88
CA LEU A 984 2.92 -22.83 39.04
C LEU A 984 2.82 -24.30 38.60
N GLU A 985 3.70 -25.15 39.12
CA GLU A 985 3.76 -26.58 38.77
C GLU A 985 3.06 -27.42 39.85
N LEU A 986 2.22 -28.36 39.42
CA LEU A 986 1.51 -29.32 40.29
C LEU A 986 2.04 -30.74 40.02
N SER A 987 2.35 -31.45 41.10
CA SER A 987 2.76 -32.85 41.08
C SER A 987 1.97 -33.66 42.12
N LEU A 988 1.84 -34.97 41.89
CA LEU A 988 1.31 -35.96 42.83
C LEU A 988 2.45 -36.89 43.22
N GLY A 989 2.96 -36.79 44.45
CA GLY A 989 4.23 -37.42 44.82
C GLY A 989 5.39 -36.91 43.95
N LYS A 990 6.06 -37.82 43.22
CA LYS A 990 7.13 -37.47 42.25
C LYS A 990 6.60 -37.26 40.82
N GLN A 991 5.32 -37.51 40.58
CA GLN A 991 4.74 -37.48 39.24
C GLN A 991 4.25 -36.06 38.89
N PRO A 992 4.81 -35.39 37.85
CA PRO A 992 4.26 -34.13 37.38
C PRO A 992 2.86 -34.33 36.79
N ILE A 993 1.91 -33.48 37.18
CA ILE A 993 0.52 -33.50 36.72
C ILE A 993 0.27 -32.41 35.70
N THR A 994 0.60 -31.15 36.00
CA THR A 994 0.38 -30.02 35.07
C THR A 994 1.18 -28.79 35.48
N THR A 995 1.31 -27.83 34.57
CA THR A 995 1.83 -26.49 34.87
C THR A 995 0.75 -25.44 34.57
N TYR A 996 0.47 -24.54 35.51
CA TYR A 996 -0.37 -23.35 35.31
C TYR A 996 0.49 -22.14 34.96
N LEU A 997 0.18 -21.45 33.86
CA LEU A 997 0.97 -20.31 33.39
C LEU A 997 0.50 -18.96 33.98
N LEU A 998 1.37 -18.29 34.74
CA LEU A 998 1.17 -16.95 35.30
C LEU A 998 1.61 -15.85 34.33
N ASP A 999 2.62 -16.10 33.50
CA ASP A 999 2.93 -15.28 32.31
C ASP A 999 3.60 -16.13 31.23
N HIS A 1000 3.53 -15.67 29.98
CA HIS A 1000 4.20 -16.32 28.85
C HIS A 1000 4.40 -15.31 27.71
N GLU A 1001 5.56 -15.35 27.05
CA GLU A 1001 5.95 -14.37 26.03
C GLU A 1001 4.96 -14.27 24.86
N ILE A 1002 4.40 -15.41 24.43
CA ILE A 1002 3.51 -15.50 23.25
C ILE A 1002 2.06 -15.83 23.61
N LEU A 1003 1.82 -16.52 24.73
CA LEU A 1003 0.48 -16.99 25.07
C LEU A 1003 -0.17 -15.89 25.90
N SER A 1004 -1.06 -15.12 25.29
CA SER A 1004 -1.69 -13.96 25.92
C SER A 1004 -2.77 -14.32 26.95
N ARG A 1005 -2.89 -15.59 27.36
CA ARG A 1005 -3.94 -16.06 28.30
C ARG A 1005 -3.44 -17.12 29.27
N ARG A 1006 -4.22 -17.35 30.34
CA ARG A 1006 -3.95 -18.36 31.36
C ARG A 1006 -4.34 -19.74 30.89
N ALA A 1007 -3.53 -20.75 31.21
CA ALA A 1007 -3.78 -22.14 30.84
C ALA A 1007 -3.06 -23.12 31.76
N PHE A 1008 -3.64 -24.31 31.91
CA PHE A 1008 -2.95 -25.52 32.36
C PHE A 1008 -2.34 -26.21 31.15
N ILE A 1009 -1.02 -26.35 31.15
CA ILE A 1009 -0.25 -26.95 30.06
C ILE A 1009 0.33 -28.30 30.47
N ASN A 1010 0.53 -29.18 29.49
CA ASN A 1010 1.17 -30.49 29.67
C ASN A 1010 0.46 -31.37 30.71
N LEU A 1011 -0.87 -31.38 30.70
CA LEU A 1011 -1.72 -32.15 31.61
C LEU A 1011 -1.49 -33.64 31.45
N LYS A 1012 -1.28 -34.32 32.59
CA LYS A 1012 -1.05 -35.76 32.70
C LYS A 1012 -2.03 -36.40 33.66
N SER A 1013 -2.30 -37.68 33.45
CA SER A 1013 -3.09 -38.52 34.34
C SER A 1013 -2.33 -38.89 35.62
N ARG A 1014 -2.99 -39.57 36.56
CA ARG A 1014 -2.40 -39.98 37.83
C ARG A 1014 -1.16 -40.86 37.61
N SER A 1015 -1.20 -41.78 36.66
CA SER A 1015 -0.05 -42.63 36.26
C SER A 1015 0.96 -41.92 35.36
N GLY A 1016 0.79 -40.62 35.10
CA GLY A 1016 1.73 -39.82 34.33
C GLY A 1016 1.60 -39.91 32.82
N LYS A 1017 0.54 -40.55 32.31
CA LYS A 1017 0.26 -40.61 30.86
C LYS A 1017 -0.19 -39.22 30.37
N PRO A 1018 0.24 -38.79 29.17
CA PRO A 1018 -0.14 -37.49 28.63
C PRO A 1018 -1.63 -37.46 28.28
N VAL A 1019 -2.34 -36.45 28.78
CA VAL A 1019 -3.78 -36.26 28.56
C VAL A 1019 -4.02 -35.11 27.60
N THR A 1020 -3.37 -33.96 27.80
CA THR A 1020 -3.38 -32.87 26.81
C THR A 1020 -2.16 -32.93 25.90
N ARG A 1021 -2.25 -32.28 24.73
CA ARG A 1021 -1.09 -32.03 23.87
C ARG A 1021 0.02 -31.31 24.63
N ASN A 1022 1.28 -31.62 24.28
CA ASN A 1022 2.42 -30.87 24.79
C ASN A 1022 2.35 -29.39 24.38
N PHE A 1023 2.75 -28.51 25.29
CA PHE A 1023 2.95 -27.09 25.03
C PHE A 1023 4.35 -26.66 25.49
N PRO A 1024 5.20 -26.15 24.57
CA PRO A 1024 4.97 -26.14 23.11
C PRO A 1024 4.89 -27.58 22.53
N PRO A 1025 4.29 -27.77 21.34
CA PRO A 1025 4.28 -29.06 20.65
C PRO A 1025 5.71 -29.61 20.50
N LYS A 1026 5.94 -30.88 20.86
CA LYS A 1026 7.29 -31.48 20.88
C LYS A 1026 7.58 -32.35 19.67
N ARG A 1027 6.55 -32.92 19.06
CA ARG A 1027 6.68 -33.83 17.93
C ARG A 1027 5.81 -33.38 16.75
N PRO A 1028 6.16 -33.71 15.50
CA PRO A 1028 5.35 -33.36 14.33
C PRO A 1028 3.89 -33.81 14.45
N GLU A 1029 3.64 -34.98 15.03
CA GLU A 1029 2.28 -35.51 15.28
C GLU A 1029 1.51 -34.75 16.37
N ASP A 1030 2.17 -33.93 17.20
CA ASP A 1030 1.51 -32.99 18.11
C ASP A 1030 0.84 -31.84 17.31
N LEU A 1031 1.23 -31.63 16.04
CA LEU A 1031 0.52 -30.73 15.15
C LEU A 1031 -0.68 -31.44 14.50
N SER A 1032 -1.74 -30.69 14.21
CA SER A 1032 -2.90 -31.22 13.47
C SER A 1032 -2.47 -31.60 12.04
N PRO A 1033 -2.79 -32.82 11.53
CA PRO A 1033 -2.73 -33.07 10.10
C PRO A 1033 -3.73 -32.11 9.43
N GLY A 1034 -3.25 -31.31 8.46
CA GLY A 1034 -4.08 -30.31 7.81
C GLY A 1034 -5.35 -30.94 7.23
N TYR A 1035 -6.51 -30.36 7.55
CA TYR A 1035 -7.80 -30.79 7.02
C TYR A 1035 -7.69 -30.86 5.49
N LYS A 1036 -7.86 -32.06 4.94
CA LYS A 1036 -7.61 -32.37 3.53
C LYS A 1036 -8.23 -31.30 2.62
N GLY A 1037 -7.41 -30.56 1.89
CA GLY A 1037 -7.83 -29.71 0.76
C GLY A 1037 -8.07 -28.22 1.02
N LYS A 1038 -7.93 -27.69 2.25
CA LYS A 1038 -8.01 -26.23 2.49
C LYS A 1038 -7.01 -25.75 3.54
N GLY A 1039 -5.73 -25.63 3.17
CA GLY A 1039 -4.71 -24.71 3.74
C GLY A 1039 -4.67 -24.37 5.24
N GLY A 1040 -5.21 -25.19 6.15
CA GLY A 1040 -5.28 -24.89 7.57
C GLY A 1040 -3.95 -25.16 8.25
N VAL A 1041 -3.21 -24.09 8.59
CA VAL A 1041 -1.99 -24.18 9.41
C VAL A 1041 -2.40 -24.41 10.85
N ASP A 1042 -1.97 -25.52 11.47
CA ASP A 1042 -2.17 -25.74 12.90
C ASP A 1042 -1.51 -24.60 13.71
N HIS A 1043 -2.21 -24.09 14.72
CA HIS A 1043 -1.72 -22.99 15.56
C HIS A 1043 -1.04 -23.56 16.82
N PRO A 1044 0.30 -23.68 16.86
CA PRO A 1044 1.01 -24.37 17.94
C PRO A 1044 0.80 -23.73 19.31
N VAL A 1045 0.56 -22.41 19.34
CA VAL A 1045 0.41 -21.64 20.58
C VAL A 1045 -1.06 -21.47 21.01
N MET A 1046 -2.01 -21.46 20.07
CA MET A 1046 -3.42 -21.19 20.36
C MET A 1046 -4.16 -22.33 21.07
N HIS A 1047 -3.58 -23.53 21.21
CA HIS A 1047 -4.21 -24.64 21.93
C HIS A 1047 -3.23 -25.19 22.98
N PRO A 1048 -3.12 -24.53 24.15
CA PRO A 1048 -2.04 -24.76 25.12
C PRO A 1048 -2.23 -25.98 26.04
N GLY A 1049 -3.43 -26.55 26.12
CA GLY A 1049 -3.73 -27.66 27.02
C GLY A 1049 -5.18 -27.61 27.48
N LEU A 1050 -5.42 -27.10 28.68
CA LEU A 1050 -6.75 -26.82 29.25
C LEU A 1050 -6.82 -25.33 29.64
N TRP A 1051 -7.81 -24.58 29.16
CA TRP A 1051 -7.88 -23.12 29.34
C TRP A 1051 -9.32 -22.60 29.28
N ILE A 1052 -9.55 -21.35 29.73
CA ILE A 1052 -10.79 -20.59 29.43
C ILE A 1052 -10.42 -19.43 28.51
N SER A 1053 -11.19 -19.22 27.43
CA SER A 1053 -10.98 -18.10 26.51
C SER A 1053 -12.26 -17.76 25.74
N PHE A 1054 -12.27 -16.60 25.09
CA PHE A 1054 -13.44 -16.05 24.41
C PHE A 1054 -13.06 -15.48 23.05
N GLY A 1055 -13.77 -15.88 22.00
CA GLY A 1055 -13.56 -15.36 20.65
C GLY A 1055 -14.05 -13.92 20.46
N TRP A 1056 -14.97 -13.48 21.33
CA TRP A 1056 -15.43 -12.10 21.41
C TRP A 1056 -15.87 -11.76 22.84
N LEU A 1057 -15.21 -10.79 23.47
CA LEU A 1057 -15.57 -10.24 24.78
C LEU A 1057 -15.40 -8.72 24.71
N ASP A 1058 -16.52 -8.00 24.69
CA ASP A 1058 -16.59 -6.54 24.62
C ASP A 1058 -15.77 -5.92 23.47
N GLY A 1059 -15.84 -6.54 22.29
CA GLY A 1059 -15.10 -6.14 21.10
C GLY A 1059 -13.67 -6.69 20.99
N GLN A 1060 -13.22 -7.47 21.97
CA GLN A 1060 -11.86 -8.01 22.06
C GLN A 1060 -11.80 -9.52 21.77
N ASP A 1061 -10.71 -10.00 21.18
CA ASP A 1061 -10.51 -11.41 20.79
C ASP A 1061 -9.37 -12.06 21.58
N TYR A 1062 -9.74 -12.86 22.58
CA TYR A 1062 -8.79 -13.59 23.43
C TYR A 1062 -8.50 -15.00 22.91
N TRP A 1063 -9.36 -15.54 22.04
CA TRP A 1063 -9.18 -16.87 21.45
C TRP A 1063 -8.00 -16.90 20.48
N ARG A 1064 -7.91 -15.91 19.59
CA ARG A 1064 -6.86 -15.75 18.57
C ARG A 1064 -5.62 -15.00 19.10
N LEU A 1065 -5.54 -14.84 20.42
CA LEU A 1065 -4.44 -14.20 21.14
C LEU A 1065 -4.20 -12.73 20.75
N LYS A 1066 -5.23 -12.01 20.29
CA LYS A 1066 -5.11 -10.58 19.97
C LYS A 1066 -5.06 -9.73 21.23
N SER A 1067 -5.88 -10.08 22.22
CA SER A 1067 -5.97 -9.37 23.50
C SER A 1067 -5.34 -10.18 24.64
N LYS A 1068 -4.88 -9.50 25.71
CA LYS A 1068 -4.14 -10.12 26.82
C LYS A 1068 -5.00 -10.30 28.07
N VAL A 1069 -4.96 -11.49 28.67
CA VAL A 1069 -5.38 -11.77 30.03
C VAL A 1069 -4.13 -11.72 30.91
N GLN A 1070 -4.03 -10.77 31.82
CA GLN A 1070 -2.88 -10.58 32.70
C GLN A 1070 -3.14 -11.24 34.06
N PHE A 1071 -2.19 -12.01 34.57
CA PHE A 1071 -2.23 -12.46 35.96
C PHE A 1071 -2.06 -11.25 36.90
N GLU A 1072 -2.96 -11.08 37.84
CA GLU A 1072 -2.93 -9.97 38.79
C GLU A 1072 -2.40 -10.42 40.15
N SER A 1073 -2.98 -11.47 40.73
CA SER A 1073 -2.54 -11.97 42.04
C SER A 1073 -3.11 -13.35 42.36
N PHE A 1074 -2.54 -14.00 43.38
CA PHE A 1074 -3.21 -15.09 44.07
C PHE A 1074 -4.21 -14.51 45.08
N LEU A 1075 -5.47 -14.95 45.00
CA LEU A 1075 -6.48 -14.70 46.03
C LEU A 1075 -6.28 -15.65 47.22
N GLU A 1076 -5.92 -16.90 46.91
CA GLU A 1076 -5.46 -17.89 47.87
C GLU A 1076 -4.19 -18.52 47.31
N LYS A 1077 -3.11 -18.49 48.09
CA LYS A 1077 -1.83 -19.07 47.67
C LYS A 1077 -1.97 -20.60 47.52
N PRO A 1078 -1.18 -21.20 46.61
CA PRO A 1078 -1.19 -22.65 46.44
C PRO A 1078 -0.89 -23.39 47.73
N SER A 1079 -1.81 -24.28 48.12
CA SER A 1079 -1.70 -25.04 49.37
C SER A 1079 -2.28 -26.45 49.21
N VAL A 1080 -1.84 -27.35 50.08
CA VAL A 1080 -2.35 -28.73 50.13
C VAL A 1080 -2.86 -28.98 51.54
N LYS A 1081 -4.16 -29.24 51.67
CA LYS A 1081 -4.82 -29.51 52.96
C LYS A 1081 -5.64 -30.79 52.84
N GLN A 1082 -5.45 -31.73 53.78
CA GLN A 1082 -6.19 -33.00 53.81
C GLN A 1082 -6.20 -33.75 52.46
N GLY A 1083 -5.07 -33.78 51.75
CA GLY A 1083 -4.95 -34.45 50.44
C GLY A 1083 -5.57 -33.70 49.25
N VAL A 1084 -6.10 -32.49 49.47
CA VAL A 1084 -6.65 -31.62 48.43
C VAL A 1084 -5.66 -30.50 48.12
N ALA A 1085 -5.30 -30.33 46.85
CA ALA A 1085 -4.50 -29.20 46.39
C ALA A 1085 -5.39 -28.09 45.86
N SER A 1086 -5.23 -26.86 46.35
CA SER A 1086 -6.03 -25.73 45.91
C SER A 1086 -5.24 -24.43 45.84
N PHE A 1087 -5.69 -23.55 44.93
CA PHE A 1087 -5.23 -22.17 44.81
C PHE A 1087 -6.31 -21.34 44.11
N SER A 1088 -6.22 -20.02 44.26
CA SER A 1088 -7.16 -19.11 43.62
C SER A 1088 -6.42 -17.93 43.00
N THR A 1089 -6.82 -17.52 41.79
CA THR A 1089 -6.18 -16.43 41.03
C THR A 1089 -7.17 -15.32 40.72
N ARG A 1090 -6.65 -14.09 40.64
CA ARG A 1090 -7.30 -12.98 39.96
C ARG A 1090 -6.56 -12.69 38.67
N ASP A 1091 -7.30 -12.63 37.58
CA ASP A 1091 -6.80 -12.35 36.25
C ASP A 1091 -7.56 -11.15 35.65
N ARG A 1092 -6.89 -10.38 34.82
CA ARG A 1092 -7.39 -9.12 34.24
C ARG A 1092 -7.44 -9.21 32.73
N TYR A 1093 -8.64 -9.11 32.16
CA TYR A 1093 -8.85 -9.07 30.71
C TYR A 1093 -8.60 -7.64 30.24
N LEU A 1094 -7.58 -7.46 29.41
CA LEU A 1094 -7.20 -6.16 28.84
C LEU A 1094 -7.65 -6.09 27.38
N ASP A 1095 -7.88 -4.88 26.87
CA ASP A 1095 -8.06 -4.66 25.43
C ASP A 1095 -6.80 -5.02 24.62
N GLU A 1096 -6.91 -5.05 23.28
CA GLU A 1096 -5.82 -5.38 22.36
C GLU A 1096 -4.60 -4.45 22.52
N GLN A 1097 -4.82 -3.23 23.04
CA GLN A 1097 -3.76 -2.25 23.32
C GLN A 1097 -3.12 -2.44 24.71
N GLY A 1098 -3.70 -3.29 25.58
CA GLY A 1098 -3.22 -3.54 26.93
C GLY A 1098 -3.48 -2.40 27.93
N GLN A 1099 -4.34 -1.44 27.58
CA GLN A 1099 -4.55 -0.21 28.33
C GLN A 1099 -5.83 -0.24 29.17
N LYS A 1100 -6.91 -0.83 28.65
CA LYS A 1100 -8.23 -0.84 29.30
C LYS A 1100 -8.56 -2.21 29.87
N THR A 1101 -9.00 -2.25 31.13
CA THR A 1101 -9.59 -3.46 31.72
C THR A 1101 -11.02 -3.67 31.22
N ILE A 1102 -11.26 -4.80 30.57
CA ILE A 1102 -12.57 -5.27 30.13
C ILE A 1102 -13.35 -5.88 31.29
N CYS A 1103 -12.77 -6.87 31.95
CA CYS A 1103 -13.31 -7.47 33.17
C CYS A 1103 -12.20 -8.11 34.01
N LEU A 1104 -12.52 -8.43 35.27
CA LEU A 1104 -11.71 -9.27 36.13
C LEU A 1104 -12.28 -10.69 36.14
N GLN A 1105 -11.41 -11.67 36.29
CA GLN A 1105 -11.74 -13.09 36.45
C GLN A 1105 -11.13 -13.58 37.76
N ASP A 1106 -11.97 -13.96 38.71
CA ASP A 1106 -11.54 -14.64 39.93
C ASP A 1106 -11.77 -16.14 39.76
N SER A 1107 -10.72 -16.96 39.80
CA SER A 1107 -10.80 -18.42 39.61
C SER A 1107 -10.33 -19.17 40.85
N HIS A 1108 -11.05 -20.20 41.24
CA HIS A 1108 -10.73 -21.13 42.32
C HIS A 1108 -10.52 -22.51 41.73
N TYR A 1109 -9.37 -23.10 42.01
CA TYR A 1109 -8.98 -24.41 41.51
C TYR A 1109 -8.81 -25.37 42.67
N ARG A 1110 -9.46 -26.54 42.59
CA ARG A 1110 -9.35 -27.60 43.59
C ARG A 1110 -9.09 -28.93 42.92
N PHE A 1111 -7.95 -29.54 43.22
CA PHE A 1111 -7.51 -30.85 42.75
C PHE A 1111 -7.66 -31.87 43.88
N GLN A 1112 -8.30 -32.99 43.57
CA GLN A 1112 -8.49 -34.10 44.50
C GLN A 1112 -8.25 -35.43 43.78
N GLU A 1113 -7.51 -36.32 44.42
CA GLU A 1113 -7.37 -37.69 43.93
C GLU A 1113 -8.68 -38.46 44.20
N THR A 1114 -9.11 -39.23 43.19
CA THR A 1114 -10.28 -40.11 43.26
C THR A 1114 -9.85 -41.51 42.84
N LYS A 1115 -10.74 -42.50 43.03
CA LYS A 1115 -10.49 -43.87 42.56
C LYS A 1115 -10.28 -43.95 41.04
N ASP A 1116 -10.84 -43.00 40.28
CA ASP A 1116 -10.91 -43.01 38.81
C ASP A 1116 -9.88 -42.06 38.15
N GLY A 1117 -9.13 -41.28 38.94
CA GLY A 1117 -8.17 -40.29 38.44
C GLY A 1117 -8.12 -39.03 39.31
N ILE A 1118 -7.79 -37.88 38.69
CA ILE A 1118 -7.70 -36.59 39.39
C ILE A 1118 -8.89 -35.71 39.01
N LEU A 1119 -9.68 -35.32 40.01
CA LEU A 1119 -10.78 -34.38 39.86
C LEU A 1119 -10.28 -32.94 40.04
N LEU A 1120 -10.48 -32.11 39.02
CA LEU A 1120 -10.29 -30.66 39.05
C LEU A 1120 -11.66 -29.97 39.07
N ASN A 1121 -11.99 -29.32 40.19
CA ASN A 1121 -13.08 -28.37 40.25
C ASN A 1121 -12.56 -26.98 39.93
N TRP A 1122 -13.11 -26.36 38.88
CA TRP A 1122 -12.78 -25.01 38.44
C TRP A 1122 -14.02 -24.12 38.56
N ASP A 1123 -14.00 -23.20 39.53
CA ASP A 1123 -15.03 -22.20 39.77
C ASP A 1123 -14.49 -20.82 39.42
N THR A 1124 -15.08 -20.16 38.43
CA THR A 1124 -14.59 -18.88 37.93
C THR A 1124 -15.69 -17.84 37.85
N THR A 1125 -15.39 -16.60 38.24
CA THR A 1125 -16.34 -15.49 38.25
C THR A 1125 -15.78 -14.30 37.49
N PHE A 1126 -16.52 -13.84 36.48
CA PHE A 1126 -16.23 -12.65 35.69
C PHE A 1126 -17.06 -11.46 36.16
N TYR A 1127 -16.42 -10.32 36.36
CA TYR A 1127 -17.11 -9.10 36.80
C TYR A 1127 -16.37 -7.82 36.45
N ASN A 1128 -17.10 -6.70 36.44
CA ASN A 1128 -16.52 -5.37 36.35
C ASN A 1128 -17.35 -4.40 37.21
N ASN A 1129 -16.70 -3.79 38.21
CA ASN A 1129 -17.39 -2.88 39.14
C ASN A 1129 -17.48 -1.43 38.62
N LYS A 1130 -16.85 -1.13 37.48
CA LYS A 1130 -16.78 0.23 36.92
C LYS A 1130 -17.73 0.44 35.75
N ARG A 1131 -17.98 -0.60 34.93
CA ARG A 1131 -18.81 -0.51 33.72
C ARG A 1131 -19.43 -1.85 33.34
N ASP A 1132 -20.41 -1.80 32.46
CA ASP A 1132 -20.98 -2.96 31.78
C ASP A 1132 -19.97 -3.55 30.79
N PHE A 1133 -20.10 -4.84 30.50
CA PHE A 1133 -19.35 -5.55 29.46
C PHE A 1133 -20.17 -6.74 28.94
N SER A 1134 -19.85 -7.25 27.75
CA SER A 1134 -20.63 -8.33 27.14
C SER A 1134 -19.77 -9.44 26.53
N PHE A 1135 -20.23 -10.69 26.69
CA PHE A 1135 -19.70 -11.84 25.97
C PHE A 1135 -20.48 -12.03 24.67
N GLY A 1136 -19.80 -12.29 23.56
CA GLY A 1136 -20.43 -12.60 22.28
C GLY A 1136 -20.31 -14.09 22.01
N ASP A 1137 -21.40 -14.74 21.61
CA ASP A 1137 -21.33 -16.15 21.23
C ASP A 1137 -20.47 -16.33 19.97
N GLN A 1138 -19.31 -16.94 20.15
CA GLN A 1138 -18.53 -17.58 19.12
C GLN A 1138 -18.36 -19.03 19.52
N GLU A 1139 -18.25 -19.93 18.54
CA GLU A 1139 -18.08 -21.35 18.79
C GLU A 1139 -16.84 -21.69 19.65
N GLU A 1140 -15.88 -20.77 19.75
CA GLU A 1140 -14.67 -20.90 20.54
C GLU A 1140 -14.67 -20.09 21.86
N SER A 1141 -15.83 -19.98 22.52
CA SER A 1141 -15.98 -19.28 23.81
C SER A 1141 -16.27 -20.25 24.96
N GLY A 1142 -15.48 -20.21 26.04
CA GLY A 1142 -15.67 -21.07 27.22
C GLY A 1142 -14.43 -21.88 27.60
N LEU A 1143 -14.64 -23.03 28.24
CA LEU A 1143 -13.57 -23.94 28.67
C LEU A 1143 -13.09 -24.79 27.47
N GLY A 1144 -11.87 -24.54 27.02
CA GLY A 1144 -11.22 -25.25 25.91
C GLY A 1144 -10.22 -26.31 26.38
N LEU A 1145 -10.15 -27.41 25.63
CA LEU A 1145 -9.26 -28.54 25.81
C LEU A 1145 -8.60 -28.92 24.47
N ARG A 1146 -7.31 -29.27 24.54
CA ARG A 1146 -6.55 -29.87 23.44
C ARG A 1146 -5.99 -31.23 23.87
N ILE A 1147 -6.60 -32.31 23.42
CA ILE A 1147 -6.21 -33.68 23.81
C ILE A 1147 -4.85 -34.07 23.21
N ALA A 1148 -4.12 -34.96 23.88
CA ALA A 1148 -2.84 -35.50 23.41
C ALA A 1148 -3.01 -36.29 22.10
N SER A 1149 -2.00 -36.25 21.23
CA SER A 1149 -2.10 -36.84 19.89
C SER A 1149 -2.55 -38.30 19.81
N PRO A 1150 -2.09 -39.22 20.68
CA PRO A 1150 -2.57 -40.60 20.67
C PRO A 1150 -4.07 -40.73 20.96
N LEU A 1151 -4.62 -39.79 21.75
CA LEU A 1151 -6.00 -39.81 22.25
C LEU A 1151 -6.98 -39.08 21.32
N ARG A 1152 -6.54 -38.57 20.17
CA ARG A 1152 -7.43 -37.91 19.20
C ARG A 1152 -8.30 -38.94 18.49
N VAL A 1153 -9.48 -38.53 18.04
CA VAL A 1153 -10.29 -39.31 17.09
C VAL A 1153 -9.57 -39.39 15.75
N GLU A 1154 -9.10 -38.24 15.24
CA GLU A 1154 -8.35 -38.17 13.99
C GLU A 1154 -6.85 -38.39 14.24
N GLY A 1155 -6.29 -39.43 13.63
CA GLY A 1155 -4.88 -39.77 13.73
C GLY A 1155 -4.44 -40.33 15.09
N GLY A 1156 -5.40 -40.71 15.94
CA GLY A 1156 -5.21 -41.42 17.20
C GLY A 1156 -6.19 -42.59 17.33
N ASN A 1157 -6.37 -43.11 18.55
CA ASN A 1157 -7.32 -44.18 18.87
C ASN A 1157 -8.47 -43.70 19.77
N GLY A 1158 -8.70 -42.39 19.81
CA GLY A 1158 -9.65 -41.77 20.71
C GLY A 1158 -11.10 -41.76 20.24
N GLN A 1159 -11.97 -41.39 21.16
CA GLN A 1159 -13.39 -41.20 20.98
C GLN A 1159 -13.86 -39.99 21.79
N ILE A 1160 -14.84 -39.27 21.25
CA ILE A 1160 -15.65 -38.30 22.01
C ILE A 1160 -16.98 -38.99 22.31
N LEU A 1161 -17.44 -38.92 23.56
CA LEU A 1161 -18.72 -39.48 24.00
C LEU A 1161 -19.41 -38.52 24.96
N ASN A 1162 -20.70 -38.28 24.81
CA ASN A 1162 -21.46 -37.50 25.78
C ASN A 1162 -22.58 -38.30 26.45
N ASN A 1163 -23.26 -37.66 27.41
CA ASN A 1163 -24.35 -38.23 28.19
C ASN A 1163 -25.57 -38.70 27.37
N ARG A 1164 -25.65 -38.35 26.08
CA ARG A 1164 -26.74 -38.73 25.18
C ARG A 1164 -26.36 -39.89 24.24
N GLY A 1165 -25.15 -40.43 24.41
CA GLY A 1165 -24.61 -41.48 23.55
C GLY A 1165 -24.12 -40.98 22.19
N GLU A 1166 -24.08 -39.66 21.97
CA GLU A 1166 -23.55 -39.07 20.74
C GLU A 1166 -22.03 -39.23 20.71
N LYS A 1167 -21.49 -39.64 19.55
CA LYS A 1167 -20.08 -39.99 19.39
C LYS A 1167 -19.37 -39.12 18.36
N ASN A 1168 -18.14 -38.70 18.71
CA ASN A 1168 -17.22 -37.95 17.86
C ASN A 1168 -17.78 -36.61 17.35
N GLY A 1169 -16.95 -35.81 16.68
CA GLY A 1169 -17.26 -34.44 16.27
C GLY A 1169 -18.54 -34.32 15.45
N ALA A 1170 -18.83 -35.30 14.59
CA ALA A 1170 -20.04 -35.31 13.76
C ALA A 1170 -21.35 -35.30 14.56
N GLN A 1171 -21.38 -35.96 15.74
CA GLN A 1171 -22.60 -36.05 16.55
C GLN A 1171 -22.55 -35.16 17.79
N THR A 1172 -21.37 -34.82 18.29
CA THR A 1172 -21.23 -33.98 19.50
C THR A 1172 -21.07 -32.50 19.19
N TRP A 1173 -20.73 -32.10 17.96
CA TRP A 1173 -20.55 -30.68 17.67
C TRP A 1173 -21.88 -29.92 17.67
N GLY A 1174 -21.88 -28.76 18.35
CA GLY A 1174 -23.02 -27.87 18.43
C GLY A 1174 -24.18 -28.38 19.30
N LYS A 1175 -23.91 -29.36 20.17
CA LYS A 1175 -24.90 -30.10 20.96
C LYS A 1175 -24.76 -29.80 22.46
N ASN A 1176 -25.89 -29.66 23.15
CA ASN A 1176 -25.92 -29.54 24.61
C ASN A 1176 -25.54 -30.86 25.28
N PHE A 1177 -24.80 -30.79 26.38
CA PHE A 1177 -24.41 -31.98 27.15
C PHE A 1177 -24.40 -31.70 28.66
N GLN A 1178 -24.62 -32.74 29.46
CA GLN A 1178 -24.42 -32.71 30.91
C GLN A 1178 -22.99 -33.13 31.30
N TRP A 1179 -22.43 -34.07 30.55
CA TRP A 1179 -21.02 -34.41 30.58
C TRP A 1179 -20.56 -34.81 29.17
N ILE A 1180 -19.29 -34.56 28.87
CA ILE A 1180 -18.64 -34.99 27.64
C ILE A 1180 -17.24 -35.52 27.96
N ASP A 1181 -16.93 -36.69 27.45
CA ASP A 1181 -15.64 -37.35 27.54
C ASP A 1181 -14.89 -37.21 26.21
N TYR A 1182 -13.59 -36.95 26.28
CA TYR A 1182 -12.66 -37.15 25.18
C TYR A 1182 -11.50 -38.01 25.69
N SER A 1183 -11.50 -39.29 25.31
CA SER A 1183 -10.52 -40.28 25.77
C SER A 1183 -10.08 -41.22 24.65
N GLY A 1184 -8.94 -41.86 24.85
CA GLY A 1184 -8.41 -42.92 23.99
C GLY A 1184 -7.62 -43.93 24.82
N GLU A 1185 -6.79 -44.74 24.20
CA GLU A 1185 -6.02 -45.78 24.90
C GLU A 1185 -4.52 -45.51 24.82
N ILE A 1186 -3.85 -45.57 25.98
CA ILE A 1186 -2.38 -45.53 26.06
C ILE A 1186 -1.94 -46.71 26.91
N ALA A 1187 -1.20 -47.63 26.28
CA ALA A 1187 -0.64 -48.82 26.92
C ALA A 1187 -1.68 -49.70 27.64
N GLY A 1188 -2.88 -49.87 27.04
CA GLY A 1188 -3.95 -50.74 27.55
C GLY A 1188 -4.88 -50.09 28.58
N ASP A 1189 -4.58 -48.88 29.02
CA ASP A 1189 -5.46 -48.08 29.88
C ASP A 1189 -6.19 -47.04 29.04
N ARG A 1190 -7.49 -46.86 29.30
CA ARG A 1190 -8.24 -45.71 28.78
C ARG A 1190 -7.81 -44.46 29.52
N VAL A 1191 -7.45 -43.41 28.77
CA VAL A 1191 -6.92 -42.14 29.28
C VAL A 1191 -7.66 -40.99 28.62
N GLY A 1192 -8.11 -40.01 29.40
CA GLY A 1192 -8.81 -38.86 28.85
C GLY A 1192 -9.29 -37.84 29.86
N VAL A 1193 -10.24 -37.02 29.42
CA VAL A 1193 -10.88 -35.98 30.23
C VAL A 1193 -12.39 -36.05 30.09
N ILE A 1194 -13.09 -36.12 31.23
CA ILE A 1194 -14.53 -35.87 31.31
C ILE A 1194 -14.76 -34.44 31.82
N ILE A 1195 -15.53 -33.64 31.09
CA ILE A 1195 -15.96 -32.30 31.48
C ILE A 1195 -17.45 -32.34 31.82
N ALA A 1196 -17.80 -31.94 33.04
CA ALA A 1196 -19.18 -31.78 33.51
C ALA A 1196 -19.43 -30.34 33.98
N PRO A 1197 -20.10 -29.50 33.17
CA PRO A 1197 -20.55 -28.17 33.58
C PRO A 1197 -21.54 -28.27 34.75
N HIS A 1198 -21.49 -27.31 35.68
CA HIS A 1198 -22.43 -27.25 36.79
C HIS A 1198 -23.84 -26.83 36.31
N PRO A 1199 -24.94 -27.41 36.82
CA PRO A 1199 -26.29 -27.10 36.37
C PRO A 1199 -26.72 -25.64 36.63
N GLU A 1200 -26.15 -24.99 37.65
CA GLU A 1200 -26.35 -23.55 37.93
C GLU A 1200 -25.49 -22.62 37.04
N ASN A 1201 -24.77 -23.12 36.03
CA ASN A 1201 -24.25 -22.24 35.00
C ASN A 1201 -25.43 -21.56 34.27
N PRO A 1202 -25.32 -20.28 33.86
CA PRO A 1202 -26.50 -19.49 33.48
C PRO A 1202 -27.28 -20.00 32.26
N LEU A 1203 -26.62 -20.78 31.39
CA LEU A 1203 -27.20 -21.33 30.19
C LEU A 1203 -26.76 -22.79 29.98
N PRO A 1204 -27.58 -23.62 29.32
CA PRO A 1204 -27.17 -24.95 28.87
C PRO A 1204 -25.90 -24.88 28.04
N THR A 1205 -24.90 -25.66 28.43
CA THR A 1205 -23.59 -25.68 27.77
C THR A 1205 -23.60 -26.61 26.57
N TRP A 1206 -23.02 -26.16 25.46
CA TRP A 1206 -22.88 -26.93 24.22
C TRP A 1206 -21.42 -27.11 23.80
N SER A 1207 -21.13 -28.17 23.04
CA SER A 1207 -19.75 -28.51 22.65
C SER A 1207 -19.37 -28.00 21.27
N HIS A 1208 -18.25 -27.28 21.16
CA HIS A 1208 -17.50 -27.19 19.91
C HIS A 1208 -16.39 -28.26 19.93
N SER A 1209 -16.75 -29.46 19.46
CA SER A 1209 -15.86 -30.63 19.38
C SER A 1209 -15.32 -30.85 17.97
N ARG A 1210 -14.05 -31.23 17.85
CA ARG A 1210 -13.36 -31.53 16.59
C ARG A 1210 -12.51 -32.79 16.73
N ASP A 1211 -12.60 -33.67 15.73
CA ASP A 1211 -11.93 -34.97 15.73
C ASP A 1211 -10.40 -34.86 15.76
N TYR A 1212 -9.84 -33.77 15.24
CA TYR A 1212 -8.40 -33.48 15.35
C TYR A 1212 -7.95 -33.04 16.76
N GLY A 1213 -8.82 -33.07 17.78
CA GLY A 1213 -8.42 -32.99 19.19
C GLY A 1213 -8.79 -31.71 19.95
N VAL A 1214 -9.66 -30.85 19.40
CA VAL A 1214 -10.18 -29.67 20.12
C VAL A 1214 -11.55 -29.98 20.70
N LEU A 1215 -11.78 -29.58 21.95
CA LEU A 1215 -13.09 -29.56 22.58
C LEU A 1215 -13.27 -28.24 23.34
N VAL A 1216 -14.33 -27.50 23.07
CA VAL A 1216 -14.73 -26.31 23.85
C VAL A 1216 -16.12 -26.53 24.43
N SER A 1217 -16.23 -26.32 25.73
CA SER A 1217 -17.46 -26.34 26.51
C SER A 1217 -17.99 -24.90 26.59
N ASN A 1218 -18.92 -24.54 25.70
CA ASN A 1218 -19.42 -23.18 25.52
C ASN A 1218 -20.71 -22.91 26.32
N PRO A 1219 -20.69 -21.97 27.30
CA PRO A 1219 -21.82 -21.65 28.16
C PRO A 1219 -22.69 -20.50 27.62
N PHE A 1220 -22.56 -20.09 26.36
CA PHE A 1220 -23.35 -19.00 25.76
C PHE A 1220 -24.37 -19.51 24.74
N VAL A 1221 -25.38 -18.70 24.44
CA VAL A 1221 -26.44 -19.10 23.51
C VAL A 1221 -25.87 -19.28 22.11
N LYS A 1222 -26.00 -20.50 21.58
CA LYS A 1222 -25.52 -20.85 20.24
C LYS A 1222 -26.19 -20.00 19.16
N GLN A 1223 -25.40 -19.22 18.42
CA GLN A 1223 -25.88 -18.38 17.33
C GLN A 1223 -26.30 -19.20 16.07
N PRO A 1224 -27.25 -18.70 15.25
CA PRO A 1224 -27.75 -19.42 14.07
C PRO A 1224 -26.73 -19.59 12.93
N LYS A 1225 -25.74 -18.68 12.82
CA LYS A 1225 -24.73 -18.69 11.75
C LYS A 1225 -23.34 -18.54 12.37
N GLU A 1226 -22.41 -19.44 12.03
CA GLU A 1226 -21.04 -19.43 12.55
C GLU A 1226 -20.28 -18.15 12.18
N ARG A 1227 -19.59 -17.55 13.16
CA ARG A 1227 -18.56 -16.50 12.99
C ARG A 1227 -19.04 -15.25 12.22
N ARG A 1228 -20.32 -14.88 12.33
CA ARG A 1228 -20.88 -13.69 11.66
C ARG A 1228 -21.47 -12.72 12.67
N GLU A 1229 -21.12 -11.45 12.53
CA GLU A 1229 -21.73 -10.37 13.28
C GLU A 1229 -23.16 -10.06 12.75
N PRO A 1230 -24.07 -9.57 13.60
CA PRO A 1230 -23.88 -9.30 15.04
C PRO A 1230 -23.97 -10.57 15.90
N TYR A 1231 -23.03 -10.73 16.86
CA TYR A 1231 -23.06 -11.86 17.81
C TYR A 1231 -24.25 -11.77 18.75
N GLN A 1232 -24.76 -12.92 19.19
CA GLN A 1232 -25.68 -12.97 20.31
C GLN A 1232 -24.91 -12.63 21.61
N LYS A 1233 -25.25 -11.49 22.21
CA LYS A 1233 -24.51 -10.93 23.35
C LYS A 1233 -25.14 -11.33 24.68
N THR A 1234 -24.30 -11.80 25.61
CA THR A 1234 -24.64 -11.95 27.03
C THR A 1234 -24.07 -10.75 27.77
N LEU A 1235 -24.94 -9.78 28.11
CA LEU A 1235 -24.56 -8.57 28.82
C LEU A 1235 -24.42 -8.83 30.33
N ILE A 1236 -23.31 -8.39 30.90
CA ILE A 1236 -23.06 -8.35 32.35
C ILE A 1236 -23.04 -6.88 32.78
N LYS A 1237 -24.02 -6.50 33.62
CA LYS A 1237 -24.12 -5.13 34.12
C LYS A 1237 -23.00 -4.83 35.12
N LYS A 1238 -22.67 -3.55 35.29
CA LYS A 1238 -21.75 -3.06 36.30
C LYS A 1238 -22.09 -3.64 37.68
N GLY A 1239 -21.11 -4.27 38.33
CA GLY A 1239 -21.27 -4.92 39.63
C GLY A 1239 -21.95 -6.29 39.60
N GLN A 1240 -22.54 -6.70 38.47
CA GLN A 1240 -23.05 -8.05 38.27
C GLN A 1240 -21.89 -9.03 38.06
N LYS A 1241 -22.08 -10.27 38.52
CA LYS A 1241 -21.10 -11.34 38.43
C LYS A 1241 -21.62 -12.46 37.52
N LEU A 1242 -20.79 -12.91 36.58
CA LEU A 1242 -21.01 -14.12 35.80
C LEU A 1242 -20.16 -15.25 36.37
N ARG A 1243 -20.79 -16.24 37.01
CA ARG A 1243 -20.09 -17.40 37.58
C ARG A 1243 -20.24 -18.61 36.66
N LEU A 1244 -19.12 -19.28 36.36
CA LEU A 1244 -19.05 -20.51 35.58
C LEU A 1244 -18.30 -21.56 36.39
N ARG A 1245 -18.88 -22.76 36.50
CA ARG A 1245 -18.32 -23.89 37.25
C ARG A 1245 -18.23 -25.14 36.39
N TYR A 1246 -17.11 -25.85 36.55
CA TYR A 1246 -16.82 -27.09 35.85
C TYR A 1246 -16.20 -28.10 36.82
N ALA A 1247 -16.65 -29.34 36.74
CA ALA A 1247 -15.96 -30.50 37.29
C ALA A 1247 -15.27 -31.24 36.13
N ILE A 1248 -13.97 -31.46 36.26
CA ILE A 1248 -13.10 -31.98 35.19
C ILE A 1248 -12.35 -33.19 35.74
N LEU A 1249 -12.69 -34.40 35.30
CA LEU A 1249 -11.97 -35.62 35.70
C LEU A 1249 -10.92 -35.96 34.66
N ILE A 1250 -9.67 -35.99 35.11
CA ILE A 1250 -8.52 -36.47 34.37
C ILE A 1250 -8.36 -37.94 34.73
N HIS A 1251 -8.81 -38.84 33.85
CA HIS A 1251 -8.91 -40.27 34.15
C HIS A 1251 -7.86 -41.09 33.43
N ASP A 1252 -7.48 -42.20 34.09
CA ASP A 1252 -6.66 -43.26 33.55
C ASP A 1252 -7.00 -44.60 34.20
N GLY A 1253 -7.54 -45.53 33.40
CA GLY A 1253 -7.98 -46.85 33.84
C GLY A 1253 -9.20 -47.34 33.06
N ASN A 1254 -9.65 -48.57 33.31
CA ASN A 1254 -10.67 -49.24 32.48
C ASN A 1254 -12.08 -49.23 33.08
N HIS A 1255 -12.39 -48.31 34.00
CA HIS A 1255 -13.75 -48.16 34.51
C HIS A 1255 -14.68 -47.61 33.41
N PRO A 1256 -15.97 -47.99 33.39
CA PRO A 1256 -16.92 -47.49 32.41
C PRO A 1256 -17.08 -45.96 32.47
N ILE A 1257 -17.01 -45.27 31.32
CA ILE A 1257 -17.15 -43.81 31.22
C ILE A 1257 -18.46 -43.33 31.88
N SER A 1258 -19.55 -44.07 31.72
CA SER A 1258 -20.85 -43.73 32.33
C SER A 1258 -20.81 -43.73 33.86
N GLU A 1259 -20.06 -44.65 34.47
CA GLU A 1259 -19.92 -44.72 35.93
C GLU A 1259 -19.03 -43.59 36.46
N MET A 1260 -17.90 -43.34 35.80
CA MET A 1260 -17.03 -42.21 36.13
C MET A 1260 -17.76 -40.88 35.98
N ALA A 1261 -18.50 -40.71 34.89
CA ALA A 1261 -19.32 -39.52 34.66
C ALA A 1261 -20.36 -39.33 35.77
N ASN A 1262 -21.10 -40.37 36.15
CA ASN A 1262 -22.07 -40.29 37.25
C ASN A 1262 -21.41 -39.91 38.59
N ALA A 1263 -20.22 -40.43 38.89
CA ALA A 1263 -19.48 -40.03 40.09
C ALA A 1263 -19.11 -38.54 40.08
N ILE A 1264 -18.71 -37.99 38.92
CA ILE A 1264 -18.44 -36.56 38.76
C ILE A 1264 -19.73 -35.73 38.87
N LEU A 1265 -20.86 -36.21 38.33
CA LEU A 1265 -22.14 -35.51 38.43
C LEU A 1265 -22.66 -35.41 39.88
N ILE A 1266 -22.24 -36.32 40.76
CA ILE A 1266 -22.51 -36.30 42.20
C ILE A 1266 -21.50 -35.42 42.95
N ALA A 1267 -20.25 -35.38 42.49
CA ALA A 1267 -19.16 -34.62 43.11
C ALA A 1267 -19.12 -33.13 42.70
N ARG A 1268 -19.73 -32.77 41.57
CA ARG A 1268 -19.95 -31.38 41.10
C ARG A 1268 -21.03 -30.70 41.95
#